data_AF-A0A9P1FEP9-F1
#
_entry.id   AF-A0A9P1FEP9-F1
#
_cell.length_a   1.000
_cell.length_b   1.000
_cell.length_c   1.000
_cell.angle_alpha   90.00
_cell.angle_beta   90.00
_cell.angle_gamma   90.00
#
_symmetry.space_group_name_H-M   'P 1'
#
loop_
_entity.id
_entity.type
_entity.pdbx_description
1 polymer ?
#
loop_
_entity_poly.entity_id
_entity_poly.type
_entity_poly.pdbx_seq_one_letter_code
_entity_poly.pdbx_strand_id
1 'polypeptide(L)'
;MWYEILSVACCTSNWNRRLSKAQPAGFTSLPATRLTSNVLYKHSATLGRRLLICALVFATLVCNARRTVADDIDPEAVRRAIDRGVAYLKREQSPDGTWGNWAGQTGGVTALCTLALLNAGVPVEDPNMHRALTYLRQLKPEKTYTTALQTMVLCEAEPKADLLLIRRNATWIESKQVRSGPMTGGWSYPGAGGGADNSNSQFAILALQAAEDVGVNVSPQTWRLALSYWREGQARDGSWNYQLNGPPAGTGSMTCAGIASYVIASGRLSEGDAEVVNGRVQCCARADTDPTIERALSWLAARFSINKNPGNPGWWMYYLYALERVGRMTAERFIGSHDWYREGTDILVRGQDQLSGFWVGRGNDEKNPHIATSYALLFLSKGRRPVLIGKLAHEPRDDWNNHRNDVANLTHYTERKWDQKLTWQVVRSDAAEVEDLLQSPVIFINGRNVPAFSKRQINVLREYVDRGGFIFAEACCDGDDFDRGFRRLMEEMFPEPEHRLHLLPPEHAVWRAEERVDPELARPLWGIDVGCRTSVIYCPEDLSCYWELSRSGRDQTFSPQIAAEIAAANAIGINVLAYATNRELKFKDELLALRTEEAPEDRVPRGKLAIAKLRHTGGWNVAPAALSNLQRFVANELGIRVDTTPHEFPINDKQLFSYHLVFMHGRNSFRLSPAEREQLRTYIERGGMLFADAVCGSEEFARAFRAEMAKVFPDAPLERIPIDNPLFTPEYSGFDIQKVSRRDPQRGDPNGPLKAEYRQVEPDLEGIKIGDRYGVIFSPYDLSCALENHASLECAGYTSEDAAKIGINVAEILQSTDDSLKKSTWLRKTVVACAVVVVLLLAFFVLQRNSQSAKLDAMLQAIRDSGEPVTEEEWNEHFSKASGMTEASALWQHAITSGAVALTKADQSKLDLDAILDERLQIPNYAERPEELKALADYIASIESDLVAIHAAVDANELVFYPYDFLDPDRGVNEIWGTHHDGGLMALQTLVRLHQGDLDGATDSLVATLGCAKAMDGNPGTANYIMRYATEAMFYRCAAELLQDENLSVEALRRLQKEVRSINHRENLKWGIIGERISGLEYLATSKNDYPLGIRLGATPRVKMRCVESTTRSIAAIELPWHEGLIEVDRIENSMDVSQSFFDFLFPSTVLSHSMEFYFAADGVALAHSLDVLLAAELFRRENGQLPKTLEEMVPDYLPELLQDPYNGKPLRFVAEEGGAVAYSVGRNRSDEDGTFPYSQKLGVRPDLGFELKRPSGVEQTSSPAQ
;
A
#
# COMPACT_ATOMS: atom_id res chain seq x y z
N MET A 1 -23.96 -18.25 4.59
CA MET A 1 -22.63 -18.32 3.94
C MET A 1 -22.76 -18.52 2.43
N TRP A 2 -23.60 -19.44 1.94
CA TRP A 2 -23.79 -19.63 0.50
C TRP A 2 -24.72 -18.61 -0.20
N TYR A 3 -25.68 -18.01 0.49
CA TYR A 3 -26.40 -16.82 -0.02
C TYR A 3 -25.45 -15.63 -0.24
N GLU A 4 -24.37 -15.54 0.56
CA GLU A 4 -23.28 -14.57 0.31
C GLU A 4 -22.43 -15.00 -0.91
N ILE A 5 -22.19 -16.30 -1.13
CA ILE A 5 -21.47 -16.82 -2.30
C ILE A 5 -22.23 -16.56 -3.61
N LEU A 6 -23.56 -16.66 -3.65
CA LEU A 6 -24.36 -16.31 -4.83
C LEU A 6 -24.43 -14.80 -5.07
N SER A 7 -24.48 -13.99 -4.01
CA SER A 7 -24.34 -12.52 -4.13
C SER A 7 -22.93 -12.08 -4.58
N VAL A 8 -21.93 -12.95 -4.35
CA VAL A 8 -20.51 -12.75 -4.68
C VAL A 8 -20.14 -13.39 -6.03
N ALA A 9 -20.92 -14.36 -6.54
CA ALA A 9 -20.75 -14.94 -7.88
C ALA A 9 -21.07 -13.92 -8.99
N CYS A 10 -22.06 -13.04 -8.76
CA CYS A 10 -22.27 -11.85 -9.61
C CYS A 10 -21.18 -10.79 -9.48
N CYS A 11 -20.22 -10.93 -8.56
CA CYS A 11 -19.20 -9.92 -8.27
C CYS A 11 -17.95 -10.52 -7.59
N THR A 12 -17.08 -11.30 -8.24
CA THR A 12 -15.67 -11.35 -7.78
C THR A 12 -14.64 -11.88 -8.77
N SER A 13 -13.48 -11.20 -8.75
CA SER A 13 -12.22 -11.49 -9.44
C SER A 13 -11.07 -11.72 -8.46
N ASN A 14 -11.26 -12.46 -7.35
CA ASN A 14 -10.31 -12.41 -6.22
C ASN A 14 -9.80 -13.73 -5.64
N TRP A 15 -9.96 -14.86 -6.34
CA TRP A 15 -9.56 -16.16 -5.79
C TRP A 15 -8.28 -16.79 -6.38
N ASN A 16 -7.72 -16.32 -7.49
CA ASN A 16 -6.74 -17.12 -8.25
C ASN A 16 -5.24 -16.72 -8.20
N ARG A 17 -4.83 -15.75 -7.38
CA ARG A 17 -3.41 -15.34 -7.31
C ARG A 17 -2.49 -16.20 -6.42
N ARG A 18 -2.88 -17.42 -6.02
CA ARG A 18 -2.09 -18.26 -5.08
C ARG A 18 -1.46 -19.55 -5.64
N LEU A 19 -1.51 -19.84 -6.94
CA LEU A 19 -0.92 -21.09 -7.49
C LEU A 19 0.24 -20.94 -8.49
N SER A 20 0.72 -19.75 -8.83
CA SER A 20 1.82 -19.59 -9.80
C SER A 20 3.23 -19.46 -9.16
N LYS A 21 3.70 -20.48 -8.42
CA LYS A 21 5.14 -20.60 -8.07
C LYS A 21 5.62 -22.06 -8.02
N ALA A 22 5.81 -22.66 -9.19
CA ALA A 22 6.75 -23.76 -9.38
C ALA A 22 7.39 -23.63 -10.78
N GLN A 23 8.70 -23.45 -10.85
CA GLN A 23 9.46 -23.44 -12.10
C GLN A 23 9.64 -24.88 -12.61
N PRO A 24 9.54 -25.14 -13.93
CA PRO A 24 10.23 -26.26 -14.54
C PRO A 24 11.56 -25.79 -15.16
N ALA A 25 12.64 -26.46 -14.76
CA ALA A 25 13.95 -26.34 -15.36
C ALA A 25 13.99 -27.03 -16.74
N GLY A 26 14.57 -26.32 -17.72
CA GLY A 26 15.29 -26.77 -18.91
C GLY A 26 14.80 -27.98 -19.72
N PHE A 27 14.41 -27.75 -20.97
CA PHE A 27 14.77 -28.65 -22.09
C PHE A 27 14.91 -27.87 -23.41
N THR A 28 15.88 -28.30 -24.21
CA THR A 28 16.50 -27.62 -25.36
C THR A 28 15.88 -27.96 -26.73
N SER A 29 15.69 -26.92 -27.56
CA SER A 29 16.04 -26.79 -29.01
C SER A 29 15.39 -27.64 -30.14
N LEU A 30 14.93 -26.89 -31.18
CA LEU A 30 14.87 -27.12 -32.66
C LEU A 30 13.66 -27.88 -33.30
N PRO A 31 13.37 -27.71 -34.62
CA PRO A 31 13.39 -26.51 -35.49
C PRO A 31 12.15 -26.33 -36.41
N ALA A 32 12.13 -25.19 -37.10
CA ALA A 32 11.14 -24.68 -38.05
C ALA A 32 10.75 -25.60 -39.24
N THR A 33 9.53 -25.39 -39.77
CA THR A 33 9.25 -25.56 -41.20
C THR A 33 8.35 -24.44 -41.75
N ARG A 34 8.77 -23.94 -42.91
CA ARG A 34 8.13 -22.93 -43.75
C ARG A 34 6.88 -23.49 -44.43
N LEU A 35 5.85 -22.66 -44.60
CA LEU A 35 5.01 -22.74 -45.79
C LEU A 35 4.76 -21.34 -46.36
N THR A 36 5.16 -21.22 -47.61
CA THR A 36 5.10 -20.08 -48.51
C THR A 36 3.69 -19.87 -49.06
N SER A 37 3.25 -18.62 -49.18
CA SER A 37 2.65 -18.15 -50.44
C SER A 37 2.73 -16.62 -50.52
N ASN A 38 3.46 -16.15 -51.53
CA ASN A 38 3.41 -14.78 -52.02
C ASN A 38 2.13 -14.62 -52.87
N VAL A 39 1.58 -13.40 -52.90
CA VAL A 39 1.37 -12.55 -54.11
C VAL A 39 0.25 -11.52 -53.82
N LEU A 40 0.49 -10.26 -54.25
CA LEU A 40 -0.33 -9.02 -54.14
C LEU A 40 -0.01 -8.21 -52.86
N TYR A 41 0.54 -6.99 -52.84
CA TYR A 41 0.43 -5.88 -53.78
C TYR A 41 1.59 -4.89 -53.55
N LYS A 42 2.48 -4.72 -54.54
CA LYS A 42 3.55 -3.72 -54.57
C LYS A 42 2.95 -2.33 -54.87
N HIS A 43 2.31 -1.66 -53.90
CA HIS A 43 2.08 -0.19 -53.95
C HIS A 43 2.00 0.47 -52.54
N SER A 44 2.26 -0.27 -51.46
CA SER A 44 2.24 0.22 -50.08
C SER A 44 3.63 0.62 -49.51
N ALA A 45 4.72 0.42 -50.26
CA ALA A 45 6.08 0.46 -49.72
C ALA A 45 6.60 1.86 -49.34
N THR A 46 6.09 2.94 -49.94
CA THR A 46 6.56 4.31 -49.64
C THR A 46 5.78 4.96 -48.50
N LEU A 47 4.49 4.66 -48.37
CA LEU A 47 3.65 5.08 -47.24
C LEU A 47 3.93 4.22 -46.00
N GLY A 48 4.14 2.91 -46.20
CA GLY A 48 4.54 1.98 -45.16
C GLY A 48 5.89 2.31 -44.55
N ARG A 49 6.89 2.76 -45.32
CA ARG A 49 8.21 3.14 -44.78
C ARG A 49 8.17 4.46 -44.00
N ARG A 50 7.31 5.41 -44.37
CA ARG A 50 7.07 6.65 -43.61
C ARG A 50 6.24 6.40 -42.35
N LEU A 51 5.24 5.52 -42.42
CA LEU A 51 4.48 5.06 -41.26
C LEU A 51 5.31 4.17 -40.33
N LEU A 52 6.25 3.37 -40.85
CA LEU A 52 7.15 2.56 -40.04
C LEU A 52 8.23 3.43 -39.38
N ILE A 53 8.72 4.48 -40.04
CA ILE A 53 9.64 5.46 -39.43
C ILE A 53 8.89 6.32 -38.41
N CYS A 54 7.66 6.76 -38.71
CA CYS A 54 6.82 7.43 -37.72
C CYS A 54 6.43 6.50 -36.57
N ALA A 55 6.15 5.22 -36.82
CA ALA A 55 5.85 4.23 -35.78
C ALA A 55 7.10 3.78 -35.03
N LEU A 56 8.29 3.79 -35.63
CA LEU A 56 9.57 3.51 -34.95
C LEU A 56 10.05 4.72 -34.17
N VAL A 57 9.82 5.95 -34.64
CA VAL A 57 10.07 7.20 -33.90
C VAL A 57 9.03 7.36 -32.79
N PHE A 58 7.76 7.01 -33.03
CA PHE A 58 6.73 6.95 -31.99
C PHE A 58 7.02 5.80 -31.03
N ALA A 59 7.49 4.63 -31.48
CA ALA A 59 7.88 3.53 -30.61
C ALA A 59 9.21 3.80 -29.88
N THR A 60 10.15 4.59 -30.39
CA THR A 60 11.35 5.00 -29.64
C THR A 60 11.07 6.17 -28.70
N LEU A 61 10.16 7.10 -29.06
CA LEU A 61 9.62 8.10 -28.14
C LEU A 61 8.77 7.43 -27.03
N VAL A 62 8.02 6.38 -27.36
CA VAL A 62 7.18 5.62 -26.40
C VAL A 62 7.97 4.58 -25.62
N CYS A 63 9.05 3.99 -26.17
CA CYS A 63 9.93 3.08 -25.44
C CYS A 63 10.97 3.83 -24.59
N ASN A 64 11.40 5.04 -24.96
CA ASN A 64 12.20 5.89 -24.06
C ASN A 64 11.34 6.63 -23.02
N ALA A 65 10.05 6.83 -23.27
CA ALA A 65 9.07 7.22 -22.24
C ALA A 65 8.68 6.05 -21.30
N ARG A 66 9.26 4.85 -21.49
CA ARG A 66 9.06 3.66 -20.65
C ARG A 66 10.23 3.34 -19.73
N ARG A 67 10.99 4.35 -19.30
CA ARG A 67 11.43 4.33 -17.90
C ARG A 67 10.24 4.87 -17.11
N THR A 68 9.60 4.00 -16.34
CA THR A 68 8.59 4.36 -15.35
C THR A 68 9.20 5.34 -14.36
N VAL A 69 9.05 6.64 -14.64
CA VAL A 69 8.87 7.62 -13.58
C VAL A 69 7.41 7.40 -13.15
N ALA A 70 7.21 6.89 -11.94
CA ALA A 70 5.90 6.87 -11.32
C ALA A 70 5.38 8.32 -11.30
N ASP A 71 4.12 8.58 -11.65
CA ASP A 71 3.51 9.89 -11.39
C ASP A 71 3.64 10.15 -9.88
N ASP A 72 4.55 11.04 -9.49
CA ASP A 72 4.79 11.43 -8.10
C ASP A 72 3.59 12.23 -7.55
N ILE A 73 3.45 12.25 -6.22
CA ILE A 73 2.30 12.82 -5.51
C ILE A 73 2.33 14.35 -5.56
N ASP A 74 1.26 14.98 -6.10
CA ASP A 74 1.06 16.44 -6.05
C ASP A 74 0.75 16.89 -4.60
N PRO A 75 1.63 17.68 -3.94
CA PRO A 75 1.42 18.16 -2.56
C PRO A 75 0.13 18.96 -2.42
N GLU A 76 -0.24 19.71 -3.46
CA GLU A 76 -1.47 20.50 -3.46
C GLU A 76 -2.70 19.59 -3.57
N ALA A 77 -2.61 18.45 -4.27
CA ALA A 77 -3.67 17.44 -4.26
C ALA A 77 -3.87 16.83 -2.88
N VAL A 78 -2.79 16.56 -2.15
CA VAL A 78 -2.85 16.07 -0.76
C VAL A 78 -3.51 17.10 0.14
N ARG A 79 -3.09 18.37 0.06
CA ARG A 79 -3.67 19.47 0.85
C ARG A 79 -5.15 19.64 0.56
N ARG A 80 -5.55 19.71 -0.71
CA ARG A 80 -6.96 19.76 -1.13
C ARG A 80 -7.76 18.56 -0.61
N ALA A 81 -7.17 17.37 -0.59
CA ALA A 81 -7.86 16.19 -0.07
C ALA A 81 -8.12 16.32 1.44
N ILE A 82 -7.12 16.75 2.21
CA ILE A 82 -7.27 17.02 3.65
C ILE A 82 -8.34 18.09 3.89
N ASP A 83 -8.28 19.22 3.18
CA ASP A 83 -9.24 20.33 3.33
C ASP A 83 -10.68 19.90 3.05
N ARG A 84 -10.89 19.10 2.00
CA ARG A 84 -12.21 18.53 1.68
C ARG A 84 -12.72 17.59 2.78
N GLY A 85 -11.85 16.76 3.34
CA GLY A 85 -12.19 15.87 4.46
C GLY A 85 -12.56 16.64 5.73
N VAL A 86 -11.80 17.70 6.04
CA VAL A 86 -12.08 18.62 7.16
C VAL A 86 -13.43 19.33 6.93
N ALA A 87 -13.67 19.84 5.72
CA ALA A 87 -14.91 20.51 5.37
C ALA A 87 -16.12 19.57 5.46
N TYR A 88 -15.96 18.31 5.05
CA TYR A 88 -16.97 17.27 5.23
C TYR A 88 -17.31 17.07 6.71
N LEU A 89 -16.32 16.75 7.56
CA LEU A 89 -16.58 16.53 8.99
C LEU A 89 -17.24 17.75 9.63
N LYS A 90 -16.74 18.97 9.38
CA LYS A 90 -17.35 20.19 9.91
C LYS A 90 -18.82 20.35 9.51
N ARG A 91 -19.18 20.03 8.26
CA ARG A 91 -20.56 20.13 7.76
C ARG A 91 -21.49 19.09 8.38
N GLU A 92 -21.01 17.88 8.60
CA GLU A 92 -21.81 16.79 9.17
C GLU A 92 -21.95 16.85 10.71
N GLN A 93 -21.30 17.83 11.36
CA GLN A 93 -21.43 17.99 12.81
C GLN A 93 -22.86 18.42 13.17
N SER A 94 -23.47 17.68 14.09
CA SER A 94 -24.75 18.06 14.67
C SER A 94 -24.65 19.36 15.50
N PRO A 95 -25.75 20.11 15.69
CA PRO A 95 -25.74 21.35 16.47
C PRO A 95 -25.28 21.18 17.92
N ASP A 96 -25.38 19.98 18.48
CA ASP A 96 -24.92 19.63 19.83
C ASP A 96 -23.41 19.31 19.91
N GLY A 97 -22.70 19.36 18.78
CA GLY A 97 -21.26 19.11 18.67
C GLY A 97 -20.89 17.66 18.35
N THR A 98 -21.84 16.79 18.02
CA THR A 98 -21.60 15.34 17.83
C THR A 98 -21.66 14.87 16.37
N TRP A 99 -21.12 13.68 16.11
CA TRP A 99 -21.15 12.99 14.81
C TRP A 99 -21.83 11.61 14.87
N GLY A 100 -23.02 11.55 15.49
CA GLY A 100 -23.73 10.29 15.71
C GLY A 100 -22.95 9.29 16.59
N ASN A 101 -23.58 8.18 16.93
CA ASN A 101 -22.92 7.09 17.67
C ASN A 101 -22.86 5.83 16.82
N TRP A 102 -21.85 5.01 17.04
CA TRP A 102 -21.69 3.72 16.36
C TRP A 102 -21.52 2.59 17.38
N ALA A 103 -22.17 1.45 17.14
CA ALA A 103 -22.06 0.23 17.96
C ALA A 103 -22.19 0.46 19.48
N GLY A 104 -23.06 1.39 19.89
CA GLY A 104 -23.27 1.76 21.29
C GLY A 104 -22.07 2.44 21.98
N GLN A 105 -21.04 2.89 21.24
CA GLN A 105 -19.91 3.66 21.76
C GLN A 105 -20.29 5.14 21.87
N THR A 106 -21.07 5.51 22.89
CA THR A 106 -21.51 6.89 23.11
C THR A 106 -20.31 7.84 23.11
N GLY A 107 -20.31 8.81 22.20
CA GLY A 107 -19.25 9.81 22.05
C GLY A 107 -17.96 9.32 21.37
N GLY A 108 -17.85 8.04 21.01
CA GLY A 108 -16.63 7.48 20.39
C GLY A 108 -16.35 8.06 18.99
N VAL A 109 -17.38 8.16 18.14
CA VAL A 109 -17.25 8.75 16.80
C VAL A 109 -16.93 10.23 16.90
N THR A 110 -17.58 10.96 17.80
CA THR A 110 -17.27 12.37 18.09
C THR A 110 -15.82 12.54 18.49
N ALA A 111 -15.30 11.74 19.43
CA ALA A 111 -13.91 11.82 19.85
C ALA A 111 -12.92 11.53 18.70
N LEU A 112 -13.22 10.53 17.85
CA LEU A 112 -12.40 10.21 16.69
C LEU A 112 -12.38 11.34 15.65
N CYS A 113 -13.55 11.93 15.32
CA CYS A 113 -13.64 13.05 14.39
C CYS A 113 -12.87 14.27 14.92
N THR A 114 -13.05 14.60 16.21
CA THR A 114 -12.33 15.69 16.86
C THR A 114 -10.82 15.48 16.84
N LEU A 115 -10.35 14.25 17.10
CA LEU A 115 -8.92 13.92 17.04
C LEU A 115 -8.36 14.08 15.62
N ALA A 116 -9.12 13.67 14.60
CA ALA A 116 -8.75 13.83 13.20
C ALA A 116 -8.69 15.31 12.79
N LEU A 117 -9.66 16.13 13.22
CA LEU A 117 -9.67 17.58 12.96
C LEU A 117 -8.47 18.29 13.61
N LEU A 118 -8.15 17.97 14.87
CA LEU A 118 -6.95 18.51 15.54
C LEU A 118 -5.67 18.16 14.77
N ASN A 119 -5.51 16.90 14.40
CA ASN A 119 -4.32 16.45 13.66
C ASN A 119 -4.28 16.98 12.23
N ALA A 120 -5.42 17.36 11.64
CA ALA A 120 -5.51 18.06 10.35
C ALA A 120 -5.27 19.58 10.45
N GLY A 121 -4.92 20.10 11.64
CA GLY A 121 -4.59 21.51 11.85
C GLY A 121 -5.78 22.43 12.09
N VAL A 122 -6.96 21.89 12.44
CA VAL A 122 -8.10 22.72 12.84
C VAL A 122 -7.85 23.27 14.24
N PRO A 123 -7.83 24.62 14.42
CA PRO A 123 -7.54 25.23 15.71
C PRO A 123 -8.65 24.98 16.74
N VAL A 124 -8.29 24.95 18.03
CA VAL A 124 -9.24 24.69 19.13
C VAL A 124 -10.32 25.78 19.25
N GLU A 125 -10.02 26.98 18.76
CA GLU A 125 -10.91 28.13 18.71
C GLU A 125 -12.00 28.02 17.63
N ASP A 126 -11.91 27.04 16.72
CA ASP A 126 -12.93 26.82 15.69
C ASP A 126 -14.30 26.50 16.35
N PRO A 127 -15.41 27.11 15.89
CA PRO A 127 -16.72 26.88 16.52
C PRO A 127 -17.14 25.40 16.58
N ASN A 128 -16.75 24.58 15.59
CA ASN A 128 -17.05 23.15 15.60
C ASN A 128 -16.21 22.42 16.65
N MET A 129 -14.95 22.82 16.83
CA MET A 129 -14.05 22.29 17.85
C MET A 129 -14.56 22.65 19.25
N HIS A 130 -14.97 23.90 19.47
CA HIS A 130 -15.52 24.32 20.75
C HIS A 130 -16.76 23.51 21.17
N ARG A 131 -17.70 23.26 20.25
CA ARG A 131 -18.88 22.43 20.53
C ARG A 131 -18.49 20.97 20.83
N ALA A 132 -17.61 20.38 20.03
CA ALA A 132 -17.16 19.02 20.22
C ALA A 132 -16.43 18.83 21.56
N LEU A 133 -15.51 19.74 21.91
CA LEU A 133 -14.78 19.71 23.19
C LEU A 133 -15.73 19.91 24.37
N THR A 134 -16.72 20.81 24.25
CA THR A 134 -17.76 21.03 25.27
C THR A 134 -18.55 19.75 25.55
N TYR A 135 -18.97 19.04 24.49
CA TYR A 135 -19.64 17.75 24.62
C TYR A 135 -18.72 16.69 25.24
N LEU A 136 -17.50 16.54 24.72
CA LEU A 136 -16.55 15.54 25.16
C LEU A 136 -16.17 15.72 26.64
N ARG A 137 -16.01 16.94 27.14
CA ARG A 137 -15.69 17.20 28.56
C ARG A 137 -16.76 16.71 29.54
N GLN A 138 -18.00 16.56 29.09
CA GLN A 138 -19.12 16.06 29.90
C GLN A 138 -19.15 14.54 30.00
N LEU A 139 -18.50 13.83 29.07
CA LEU A 139 -18.51 12.37 29.05
C LEU A 139 -17.75 11.78 30.24
N LYS A 140 -18.37 10.78 30.86
CA LYS A 140 -17.78 9.98 31.93
C LYS A 140 -17.16 8.71 31.33
N PRO A 141 -16.06 8.21 31.93
CA PRO A 141 -15.39 7.04 31.41
C PRO A 141 -16.22 5.76 31.67
N GLU A 142 -16.67 5.13 30.58
CA GLU A 142 -17.51 3.92 30.62
C GLU A 142 -16.96 2.80 29.75
N LYS A 143 -16.43 3.13 28.56
CA LYS A 143 -15.93 2.18 27.57
C LYS A 143 -14.51 2.54 27.15
N THR A 144 -13.66 1.54 26.98
CA THR A 144 -12.23 1.72 26.69
C THR A 144 -11.99 2.58 25.45
N TYR A 145 -12.66 2.32 24.31
CA TYR A 145 -12.52 3.13 23.09
C TYR A 145 -12.86 4.59 23.29
N THR A 146 -14.08 4.90 23.77
CA THR A 146 -14.52 6.27 23.98
C THR A 146 -13.59 7.00 24.95
N THR A 147 -13.28 6.39 26.10
CA THR A 147 -12.42 7.00 27.12
C THR A 147 -11.01 7.24 26.57
N ALA A 148 -10.46 6.29 25.80
CA ALA A 148 -9.15 6.43 25.19
C ALA A 148 -9.10 7.56 24.16
N LEU A 149 -10.05 7.58 23.21
CA LEU A 149 -10.15 8.63 22.19
C LEU A 149 -10.38 10.01 22.82
N GLN A 150 -11.28 10.11 23.80
CA GLN A 150 -11.52 11.33 24.57
C GLN A 150 -10.22 11.81 25.23
N THR A 151 -9.47 10.92 25.87
CA THR A 151 -8.20 11.27 26.53
C THR A 151 -7.18 11.82 25.52
N MET A 152 -7.02 11.17 24.37
CA MET A 152 -6.12 11.66 23.33
C MET A 152 -6.54 13.04 22.80
N VAL A 153 -7.84 13.30 22.64
CA VAL A 153 -8.36 14.63 22.26
C VAL A 153 -8.02 15.68 23.31
N LEU A 154 -8.24 15.39 24.60
CA LEU A 154 -7.96 16.35 25.67
C LEU A 154 -6.46 16.64 25.80
N CYS A 155 -5.61 15.62 25.61
CA CYS A 155 -4.16 15.78 25.57
C CYS A 155 -3.68 16.67 24.41
N GLU A 156 -4.30 16.52 23.24
CA GLU A 156 -3.91 17.26 22.03
C GLU A 156 -4.51 18.67 21.97
N ALA A 157 -5.71 18.88 22.51
CA ALA A 157 -6.39 20.17 22.46
C ALA A 157 -5.93 21.15 23.55
N GLU A 158 -6.25 20.88 24.82
CA GLU A 158 -6.01 21.80 25.92
C GLU A 158 -5.50 21.07 27.18
N PRO A 159 -4.31 20.44 27.13
CA PRO A 159 -3.86 19.50 28.17
C PRO A 159 -3.74 20.13 29.56
N LYS A 160 -3.37 21.41 29.65
CA LYS A 160 -3.30 22.14 30.92
C LYS A 160 -4.67 22.40 31.52
N ALA A 161 -5.66 22.76 30.70
CA ALA A 161 -7.02 23.02 31.15
C ALA A 161 -7.75 21.73 31.52
N ASP A 162 -7.52 20.66 30.75
CA ASP A 162 -8.20 19.38 30.90
C ASP A 162 -7.44 18.37 31.78
N LEU A 163 -6.35 18.78 32.44
CA LEU A 163 -5.45 17.90 33.21
C LEU A 163 -6.18 16.98 34.21
N LEU A 164 -7.21 17.50 34.88
CA LEU A 164 -8.03 16.72 35.83
C LEU A 164 -8.84 15.61 35.13
N LEU A 165 -9.38 15.90 33.95
CA LEU A 165 -10.14 14.94 33.14
C LEU A 165 -9.19 13.88 32.53
N ILE A 166 -8.02 14.31 32.05
CA ILE A 166 -6.98 13.41 31.53
C ILE A 166 -6.54 12.45 32.63
N ARG A 167 -6.21 12.95 33.82
CA ARG A 167 -5.83 12.12 34.97
C ARG A 167 -6.94 11.15 35.37
N ARG A 168 -8.19 11.63 35.47
CA ARG A 168 -9.36 10.79 35.75
C ARG A 168 -9.47 9.63 34.76
N ASN A 169 -9.35 9.94 33.47
CA ASN A 169 -9.48 8.94 32.42
C ASN A 169 -8.31 7.94 32.44
N ALA A 170 -7.07 8.41 32.59
CA ALA A 170 -5.90 7.55 32.70
C ALA A 170 -6.05 6.56 33.87
N THR A 171 -6.38 7.05 35.07
CA THR A 171 -6.63 6.19 36.25
C THR A 171 -7.76 5.19 35.99
N TRP A 172 -8.83 5.61 35.30
CA TRP A 172 -9.89 4.69 34.94
C TRP A 172 -9.41 3.61 33.98
N ILE A 173 -8.67 3.97 32.93
CA ILE A 173 -8.10 3.01 31.96
C ILE A 173 -7.20 2.00 32.68
N GLU A 174 -6.33 2.44 33.59
CA GLU A 174 -5.48 1.56 34.40
C GLU A 174 -6.28 0.58 35.27
N SER A 175 -7.41 1.04 35.82
CA SER A 175 -8.31 0.21 36.63
C SER A 175 -9.04 -0.87 35.82
N LYS A 176 -9.12 -0.71 34.50
CA LYS A 176 -9.77 -1.66 33.57
C LYS A 176 -8.81 -2.62 32.89
N GLN A 177 -7.50 -2.50 33.15
CA GLN A 177 -6.53 -3.48 32.67
C GLN A 177 -6.79 -4.82 33.36
N VAL A 178 -6.79 -5.91 32.59
CA VAL A 178 -6.90 -7.27 33.13
C VAL A 178 -5.65 -7.58 33.97
N ARG A 179 -5.83 -7.94 35.24
CA ARG A 179 -4.74 -8.15 36.20
C ARG A 179 -4.42 -9.61 36.50
N SER A 180 -5.23 -10.55 36.02
CA SER A 180 -5.06 -11.99 36.26
C SER A 180 -5.62 -12.83 35.11
N GLY A 181 -5.14 -14.07 35.00
CA GLY A 181 -5.53 -15.00 33.94
C GLY A 181 -4.72 -14.87 32.65
N PRO A 182 -5.02 -15.66 31.61
CA PRO A 182 -4.24 -15.72 30.37
C PRO A 182 -4.26 -14.42 29.56
N MET A 183 -5.19 -13.52 29.85
CA MET A 183 -5.34 -12.22 29.15
C MET A 183 -4.74 -11.05 29.94
N THR A 184 -3.92 -11.34 30.96
CA THR A 184 -3.30 -10.34 31.84
C THR A 184 -2.53 -9.30 31.03
N GLY A 185 -2.76 -8.02 31.34
CA GLY A 185 -2.12 -6.88 30.69
C GLY A 185 -2.92 -6.26 29.55
N GLY A 186 -3.96 -6.93 29.05
CA GLY A 186 -4.86 -6.41 28.02
C GLY A 186 -6.09 -5.65 28.55
N TRP A 187 -6.89 -5.13 27.63
CA TRP A 187 -8.17 -4.45 27.87
C TRP A 187 -9.29 -5.03 26.99
N SER A 188 -10.54 -4.80 27.38
CA SER A 188 -11.73 -5.32 26.69
C SER A 188 -12.92 -4.37 26.77
N TYR A 189 -14.04 -4.79 26.20
CA TYR A 189 -15.34 -4.18 26.37
C TYR A 189 -15.88 -4.38 27.80
N PRO A 190 -16.70 -3.45 28.33
CA PRO A 190 -17.32 -3.63 29.64
C PRO A 190 -18.18 -4.89 29.71
N GLY A 191 -18.08 -5.63 30.82
CA GLY A 191 -18.89 -6.84 31.06
C GLY A 191 -18.33 -8.14 30.48
N ALA A 192 -17.18 -8.11 29.78
CA ALA A 192 -16.59 -9.27 29.08
C ALA A 192 -15.93 -10.34 29.99
N GLY A 193 -16.29 -10.44 31.27
CA GLY A 193 -15.93 -11.58 32.13
C GLY A 193 -14.44 -11.90 32.29
N GLY A 194 -13.52 -10.95 32.08
CA GLY A 194 -12.07 -11.16 32.20
C GLY A 194 -11.33 -11.45 30.89
N GLY A 195 -11.98 -11.37 29.73
CA GLY A 195 -11.31 -11.40 28.42
C GLY A 195 -10.54 -10.11 28.09
N ALA A 196 -9.67 -10.14 27.07
CA ALA A 196 -9.05 -8.96 26.45
C ALA A 196 -8.98 -9.11 24.92
N ASP A 197 -8.87 -8.00 24.20
CA ASP A 197 -8.60 -8.01 22.76
C ASP A 197 -7.54 -6.96 22.38
N ASN A 198 -6.86 -7.20 21.27
CA ASN A 198 -5.74 -6.38 20.82
C ASN A 198 -6.18 -4.98 20.36
N SER A 199 -7.46 -4.82 20.00
CA SER A 199 -7.97 -3.54 19.54
C SER A 199 -8.26 -2.58 20.69
N ASN A 200 -8.99 -2.99 21.73
CA ASN A 200 -9.15 -2.22 22.96
C ASN A 200 -7.80 -1.95 23.64
N SER A 201 -6.92 -2.96 23.68
CA SER A 201 -5.62 -2.86 24.35
C SER A 201 -4.72 -1.79 23.73
N GLN A 202 -4.68 -1.67 22.39
CA GLN A 202 -3.86 -0.63 21.76
C GLN A 202 -4.40 0.77 22.06
N PHE A 203 -5.73 0.97 22.08
CA PHE A 203 -6.32 2.30 22.30
C PHE A 203 -6.09 2.74 23.75
N ALA A 204 -6.20 1.83 24.70
CA ALA A 204 -5.81 2.08 26.07
C ALA A 204 -4.34 2.53 26.17
N ILE A 205 -3.42 1.82 25.52
CA ILE A 205 -1.99 2.14 25.50
C ILE A 205 -1.71 3.51 24.86
N LEU A 206 -2.34 3.83 23.72
CA LEU A 206 -2.19 5.12 23.06
C LEU A 206 -2.67 6.29 23.94
N ALA A 207 -3.79 6.10 24.64
CA ALA A 207 -4.32 7.11 25.56
C ALA A 207 -3.45 7.29 26.80
N LEU A 208 -2.93 6.21 27.37
CA LEU A 208 -2.00 6.26 28.50
C LEU A 208 -0.67 6.93 28.10
N GLN A 209 -0.17 6.67 26.88
CA GLN A 209 1.00 7.35 26.34
C GLN A 209 0.74 8.86 26.24
N ALA A 210 -0.36 9.27 25.60
CA ALA A 210 -0.71 10.67 25.44
C ALA A 210 -0.89 11.38 26.79
N ALA A 211 -1.39 10.67 27.82
CA ALA A 211 -1.50 11.19 29.17
C ALA A 211 -0.12 11.40 29.83
N GLU A 212 0.80 10.44 29.70
CA GLU A 212 2.19 10.60 30.20
C GLU A 212 2.93 11.75 29.51
N ASP A 213 2.76 11.92 28.21
CA ASP A 213 3.42 12.98 27.43
C ASP A 213 3.04 14.40 27.90
N VAL A 214 1.85 14.54 28.49
CA VAL A 214 1.36 15.81 29.07
C VAL A 214 1.51 15.87 30.60
N GLY A 215 2.25 14.94 31.20
CA GLY A 215 2.64 14.97 32.61
C GLY A 215 1.71 14.22 33.58
N VAL A 216 0.84 13.31 33.10
CA VAL A 216 0.07 12.40 33.97
C VAL A 216 0.86 11.12 34.19
N ASN A 217 1.19 10.81 35.45
CA ASN A 217 1.92 9.59 35.80
C ASN A 217 1.03 8.34 35.64
N VAL A 218 1.48 7.36 34.85
CA VAL A 218 0.84 6.04 34.68
C VAL A 218 1.72 4.99 35.38
N SER A 219 1.09 4.02 36.04
CA SER A 219 1.81 3.03 36.85
C SER A 219 2.82 2.23 36.01
N PRO A 220 4.09 2.09 36.46
CA PRO A 220 5.06 1.19 35.82
C PRO A 220 4.58 -0.26 35.78
N GLN A 221 3.69 -0.67 36.70
CA GLN A 221 3.09 -2.00 36.66
C GLN A 221 2.13 -2.15 35.48
N THR A 222 1.36 -1.12 35.15
CA THR A 222 0.45 -1.12 33.99
C THR A 222 1.24 -1.36 32.71
N TRP A 223 2.35 -0.64 32.54
CA TRP A 223 3.26 -0.82 31.41
C TRP A 223 3.88 -2.23 31.38
N ARG A 224 4.36 -2.76 32.51
CA ARG A 224 4.96 -4.11 32.61
C ARG A 224 4.00 -5.19 32.15
N LEU A 225 2.75 -5.14 32.62
CA LEU A 225 1.73 -6.10 32.24
C LEU A 225 1.38 -5.98 30.74
N ALA A 226 1.26 -4.74 30.22
CA ALA A 226 1.01 -4.51 28.81
C ALA A 226 2.15 -5.04 27.92
N LEU A 227 3.41 -4.82 28.29
CA LEU A 227 4.55 -5.35 27.55
C LEU A 227 4.53 -6.89 27.52
N SER A 228 4.25 -7.54 28.66
CA SER A 228 4.09 -8.99 28.75
C SER A 228 2.98 -9.50 27.82
N TYR A 229 1.81 -8.86 27.86
CA TYR A 229 0.65 -9.21 27.04
C TYR A 229 0.99 -9.24 25.54
N TRP A 230 1.63 -8.18 25.03
CA TRP A 230 1.99 -8.11 23.61
C TRP A 230 3.15 -9.05 23.27
N ARG A 231 4.13 -9.24 24.15
CA ARG A 231 5.24 -10.18 23.95
C ARG A 231 4.75 -11.62 23.85
N GLU A 232 3.96 -12.05 24.83
CA GLU A 232 3.43 -13.41 24.92
C GLU A 232 2.36 -13.66 23.86
N GLY A 233 1.67 -12.61 23.41
CA GLY A 233 0.63 -12.70 22.39
C GLY A 233 1.10 -12.65 20.95
N GLN A 234 2.40 -12.51 20.69
CA GLN A 234 2.92 -12.56 19.33
C GLN A 234 2.89 -14.01 18.82
N ALA A 235 2.29 -14.22 17.65
CA ALA A 235 2.31 -15.50 16.98
C ALA A 235 3.72 -15.89 16.53
N ARG A 236 3.95 -17.19 16.28
CA ARG A 236 5.26 -17.72 15.86
C ARG A 236 5.76 -17.13 14.53
N ASP A 237 4.86 -16.68 13.67
CA ASP A 237 5.19 -16.02 12.40
C ASP A 237 5.51 -14.52 12.54
N GLY A 238 5.47 -13.98 13.76
CA GLY A 238 5.73 -12.56 14.06
C GLY A 238 4.49 -11.67 14.06
N SER A 239 3.32 -12.19 13.71
CA SER A 239 2.07 -11.40 13.63
C SER A 239 1.30 -11.34 14.96
N TRP A 240 0.27 -10.51 15.00
CA TRP A 240 -0.73 -10.53 16.09
C TRP A 240 -2.14 -10.82 15.56
N ASN A 241 -2.86 -11.65 16.30
CA ASN A 241 -4.27 -11.97 16.08
C ASN A 241 -5.18 -10.91 16.71
N TYR A 242 -6.50 -11.04 16.58
CA TYR A 242 -7.43 -10.15 17.29
C TYR A 242 -7.51 -10.45 18.79
N GLN A 243 -7.46 -11.74 19.15
CA GLN A 243 -7.43 -12.24 20.52
C GLN A 243 -6.27 -13.25 20.67
N LEU A 244 -5.70 -13.33 21.87
CA LEU A 244 -4.60 -14.25 22.21
C LEU A 244 -4.89 -15.71 21.85
N ASN A 245 -6.14 -16.15 21.99
CA ASN A 245 -6.59 -17.52 21.73
C ASN A 245 -7.45 -17.65 20.45
N GLY A 246 -7.41 -16.65 19.56
CA GLY A 246 -8.20 -16.64 18.33
C GLY A 246 -7.63 -17.57 17.23
N PRO A 247 -8.33 -17.71 16.09
CA PRO A 247 -7.85 -18.47 14.94
C PRO A 247 -6.44 -18.04 14.51
N PRO A 248 -5.62 -18.95 13.94
CA PRO A 248 -4.17 -18.78 13.81
C PRO A 248 -3.69 -17.74 12.78
N ALA A 249 -4.56 -16.91 12.20
CA ALA A 249 -4.18 -15.98 11.14
C ALA A 249 -4.08 -14.53 11.66
N GLY A 250 -2.86 -14.06 11.83
CA GLY A 250 -2.60 -12.66 12.15
C GLY A 250 -3.08 -11.72 11.05
N THR A 251 -3.45 -10.50 11.43
CA THR A 251 -3.96 -9.49 10.50
C THR A 251 -3.02 -8.30 10.44
N GLY A 252 -3.05 -7.54 9.35
CA GLY A 252 -2.24 -6.33 9.22
C GLY A 252 -2.59 -5.30 10.28
N SER A 253 -3.89 -5.05 10.51
CA SER A 253 -4.34 -4.08 11.51
C SER A 253 -3.88 -4.44 12.93
N MET A 254 -4.00 -5.72 13.33
CA MET A 254 -3.57 -6.16 14.65
C MET A 254 -2.05 -6.27 14.77
N THR A 255 -1.35 -6.60 13.68
CA THR A 255 0.12 -6.61 13.68
C THR A 255 0.68 -5.20 13.81
N CYS A 256 0.10 -4.22 13.10
CA CYS A 256 0.44 -2.80 13.28
C CYS A 256 0.13 -2.32 14.70
N ALA A 257 -1.01 -2.75 15.28
CA ALA A 257 -1.36 -2.45 16.66
C ALA A 257 -0.35 -3.04 17.67
N GLY A 258 0.10 -4.27 17.43
CA GLY A 258 1.11 -4.94 18.23
C GLY A 258 2.44 -4.22 18.19
N ILE A 259 2.94 -3.87 16.99
CA ILE A 259 4.16 -3.07 16.82
C ILE A 259 4.07 -1.77 17.62
N ALA A 260 3.02 -0.96 17.38
CA ALA A 260 2.87 0.34 18.05
C ALA A 260 2.78 0.19 19.58
N SER A 261 1.95 -0.74 20.06
CA SER A 261 1.77 -0.96 21.49
C SER A 261 3.04 -1.48 22.17
N TYR A 262 3.78 -2.35 21.48
CA TYR A 262 5.03 -2.89 21.96
C TYR A 262 6.09 -1.79 22.09
N VAL A 263 6.30 -0.99 21.03
CA VAL A 263 7.24 0.13 21.02
C VAL A 263 6.94 1.11 22.16
N ILE A 264 5.67 1.41 22.42
CA ILE A 264 5.27 2.29 23.53
C ILE A 264 5.62 1.63 24.86
N ALA A 265 5.10 0.42 25.11
CA ALA A 265 5.27 -0.23 26.41
C ALA A 265 6.74 -0.53 26.73
N SER A 266 7.52 -0.95 25.73
CA SER A 266 8.97 -1.17 25.87
C SER A 266 9.70 0.14 26.09
N GLY A 267 9.39 1.20 25.34
CA GLY A 267 10.00 2.52 25.52
C GLY A 267 9.73 3.12 26.91
N ARG A 268 8.56 2.86 27.49
CA ARG A 268 8.24 3.28 28.87
C ARG A 268 8.97 2.46 29.93
N LEU A 269 9.37 1.23 29.65
CA LEU A 269 9.99 0.35 30.65
C LEU A 269 11.51 0.21 30.51
N SER A 270 12.03 0.45 29.32
CA SER A 270 13.45 0.33 29.03
C SER A 270 14.26 1.28 29.93
N GLU A 271 15.39 0.77 30.41
CA GLU A 271 16.40 1.58 31.10
C GLU A 271 17.23 2.42 30.10
N GLY A 272 16.89 2.36 28.80
CA GLY A 272 17.62 3.02 27.72
C GLY A 272 18.94 2.31 27.42
N ASP A 273 19.69 2.82 26.44
CA ASP A 273 21.09 2.42 26.24
C ASP A 273 22.06 3.33 27.02
N ALA A 274 21.53 4.29 27.79
CA ALA A 274 22.28 5.17 28.69
C ALA A 274 21.58 5.25 30.06
N GLU A 275 22.36 5.15 31.13
CA GLU A 275 21.83 5.17 32.50
C GLU A 275 22.71 5.98 33.45
N VAL A 276 22.20 6.27 34.65
CA VAL A 276 22.95 6.96 35.70
C VAL A 276 23.25 5.97 36.82
N VAL A 277 24.51 5.53 36.90
CA VAL A 277 24.99 4.58 37.91
C VAL A 277 25.92 5.31 38.87
N ASN A 278 25.59 5.28 40.17
CA ASN A 278 26.37 5.93 41.23
C ASN A 278 26.66 7.42 40.98
N GLY A 279 25.72 8.15 40.37
CA GLY A 279 25.86 9.58 40.06
C GLY A 279 26.77 9.89 38.88
N ARG A 280 27.12 8.91 38.05
CA ARG A 280 27.82 9.09 36.78
C ARG A 280 26.95 8.58 35.63
N VAL A 281 27.04 9.25 34.49
CA VAL A 281 26.41 8.80 33.26
C VAL A 281 27.23 7.64 32.72
N GLN A 282 26.56 6.51 32.48
CA GLN A 282 27.11 5.34 31.81
C GLN A 282 26.43 5.23 30.45
N CYS A 283 27.19 5.56 29.41
CA CYS A 283 26.75 5.48 28.03
C CYS A 283 26.89 4.05 27.50
N CYS A 284 26.06 3.70 26.53
CA CYS A 284 26.18 2.48 25.72
C CYS A 284 26.09 1.18 26.55
N ALA A 285 25.23 1.21 27.57
CA ALA A 285 24.79 0.02 28.29
C ALA A 285 23.98 -0.85 27.32
N ARG A 286 24.60 -1.88 26.73
CA ARG A 286 23.92 -2.78 25.79
C ARG A 286 22.72 -3.45 26.46
N ALA A 287 21.51 -2.96 26.17
CA ALA A 287 20.28 -3.65 26.53
C ALA A 287 20.06 -4.86 25.60
N ASP A 288 19.48 -5.94 26.14
CA ASP A 288 19.15 -7.15 25.37
C ASP A 288 18.36 -6.81 24.09
N THR A 289 18.79 -7.36 22.96
CA THR A 289 18.09 -7.21 21.68
C THR A 289 16.83 -8.06 21.68
N ASP A 290 15.68 -7.41 21.55
CA ASP A 290 14.37 -8.06 21.50
C ASP A 290 13.88 -8.18 20.05
N PRO A 291 13.87 -9.39 19.45
CA PRO A 291 13.53 -9.58 18.03
C PRO A 291 12.03 -9.41 17.73
N THR A 292 11.19 -9.08 18.73
CA THR A 292 9.73 -8.99 18.59
C THR A 292 9.31 -8.02 17.48
N ILE A 293 9.91 -6.82 17.43
CA ILE A 293 9.60 -5.81 16.41
C ILE A 293 10.10 -6.23 15.02
N GLU A 294 11.32 -6.77 14.93
CA GLU A 294 11.94 -7.20 13.67
C GLU A 294 11.12 -8.31 12.99
N ARG A 295 10.65 -9.30 13.76
CA ARG A 295 9.76 -10.36 13.24
C ARG A 295 8.45 -9.80 12.71
N ALA A 296 7.87 -8.84 13.42
CA ALA A 296 6.61 -8.22 13.04
C ALA A 296 6.74 -7.35 11.78
N LEU A 297 7.79 -6.55 11.69
CA LEU A 297 8.11 -5.76 10.50
C LEU A 297 8.39 -6.67 9.30
N SER A 298 9.09 -7.79 9.51
CA SER A 298 9.32 -8.80 8.46
C SER A 298 8.02 -9.43 7.96
N TRP A 299 7.10 -9.76 8.89
CA TRP A 299 5.78 -10.28 8.52
C TRP A 299 4.97 -9.25 7.72
N LEU A 300 4.98 -7.99 8.18
CA LEU A 300 4.25 -6.89 7.54
C LEU A 300 4.83 -6.58 6.15
N ALA A 301 6.15 -6.55 6.01
CA ALA A 301 6.84 -6.39 4.73
C ALA A 301 6.46 -7.49 3.72
N ALA A 302 6.44 -8.75 4.16
CA ALA A 302 6.09 -9.88 3.28
C ALA A 302 4.62 -9.90 2.83
N ARG A 303 3.74 -9.18 3.53
CA ARG A 303 2.28 -9.15 3.27
C ARG A 303 1.76 -7.73 3.04
N PHE A 304 2.65 -6.78 2.79
CA PHE A 304 2.33 -5.37 2.67
C PHE A 304 1.27 -5.14 1.60
N SER A 305 0.31 -4.26 1.88
CA SER A 305 -0.74 -3.92 0.92
C SER A 305 -1.44 -2.64 1.31
N ILE A 306 -1.47 -1.63 0.44
CA ILE A 306 -2.29 -0.43 0.66
C ILE A 306 -3.77 -0.61 0.26
N ASN A 307 -4.12 -1.72 -0.41
CA ASN A 307 -5.43 -1.95 -1.05
C ASN A 307 -6.42 -2.75 -0.19
N LYS A 308 -5.94 -3.42 0.85
CA LYS A 308 -6.70 -4.29 1.74
C LYS A 308 -5.92 -4.50 3.03
N ASN A 309 -6.62 -4.86 4.10
CA ASN A 309 -6.00 -5.30 5.35
C ASN A 309 -5.47 -6.74 5.18
N PRO A 310 -4.15 -6.99 5.29
CA PRO A 310 -3.60 -8.34 5.22
C PRO A 310 -4.28 -9.28 6.23
N GLY A 311 -4.71 -10.47 5.80
CA GLY A 311 -5.34 -11.45 6.67
C GLY A 311 -6.80 -11.14 7.09
N ASN A 312 -7.39 -10.02 6.67
CA ASN A 312 -8.80 -9.69 6.98
C ASN A 312 -9.43 -8.87 5.83
N PRO A 313 -10.57 -9.30 5.24
CA PRO A 313 -11.21 -8.54 4.16
C PRO A 313 -11.84 -7.20 4.59
N GLY A 314 -12.08 -6.98 5.89
CA GLY A 314 -12.58 -5.72 6.46
C GLY A 314 -11.51 -4.92 7.21
N TRP A 315 -11.92 -3.78 7.79
CA TRP A 315 -11.04 -2.90 8.60
C TRP A 315 -9.85 -2.33 7.81
N TRP A 316 -10.08 -2.02 6.54
CA TRP A 316 -9.07 -1.50 5.64
C TRP A 316 -8.64 -0.06 5.98
N MET A 317 -9.59 0.85 6.25
CA MET A 317 -9.25 2.24 6.61
C MET A 317 -8.55 2.29 7.97
N TYR A 318 -9.02 1.48 8.90
CA TYR A 318 -8.38 1.28 10.19
C TYR A 318 -6.96 0.71 10.06
N TYR A 319 -6.74 -0.24 9.15
CA TYR A 319 -5.41 -0.76 8.84
C TYR A 319 -4.48 0.32 8.27
N LEU A 320 -4.93 1.15 7.33
CA LEU A 320 -4.13 2.26 6.81
C LEU A 320 -3.72 3.20 7.94
N TYR A 321 -4.66 3.62 8.78
CA TYR A 321 -4.34 4.40 9.98
C TYR A 321 -3.34 3.68 10.91
N ALA A 322 -3.44 2.37 11.06
CA ALA A 322 -2.48 1.58 11.83
C ALA A 322 -1.08 1.56 11.18
N LEU A 323 -1.00 1.52 9.85
CA LEU A 323 0.24 1.55 9.08
C LEU A 323 1.00 2.86 9.25
N GLU A 324 0.30 4.02 9.27
CA GLU A 324 0.91 5.33 9.59
C GLU A 324 1.66 5.28 10.91
N ARG A 325 1.01 4.71 11.93
CA ARG A 325 1.60 4.65 13.27
C ARG A 325 2.85 3.78 13.29
N VAL A 326 2.85 2.65 12.58
CA VAL A 326 4.06 1.81 12.46
C VAL A 326 5.19 2.62 11.86
N GLY A 327 5.01 3.17 10.66
CA GLY A 327 6.06 3.92 9.97
C GLY A 327 6.61 5.10 10.79
N ARG A 328 5.73 5.86 11.43
CA ARG A 328 6.13 7.01 12.27
C ARG A 328 6.80 6.60 13.59
N MET A 329 6.38 5.51 14.22
CA MET A 329 6.88 5.11 15.53
C MET A 329 8.14 4.25 15.46
N THR A 330 8.32 3.49 14.38
CA THR A 330 9.56 2.74 14.13
C THR A 330 10.58 3.56 13.34
N ALA A 331 10.24 4.79 12.94
CA ALA A 331 11.07 5.65 12.09
C ALA A 331 11.42 5.00 10.72
N GLU A 332 10.62 4.02 10.29
CA GLU A 332 10.81 3.31 9.02
C GLU A 332 10.09 4.04 7.90
N ARG A 333 10.86 4.52 6.92
CA ARG A 333 10.30 5.04 5.68
C ARG A 333 9.72 3.92 4.82
N PHE A 334 10.41 2.78 4.77
CA PHE A 334 10.01 1.64 3.95
C PHE A 334 9.59 0.47 4.82
N ILE A 335 8.48 -0.17 4.45
CA ILE A 335 8.07 -1.46 5.03
C ILE A 335 8.32 -2.50 3.94
N GLY A 336 9.43 -3.22 4.06
CA GLY A 336 9.98 -3.99 2.93
C GLY A 336 10.48 -3.04 1.84
N SER A 337 10.01 -3.22 0.61
CA SER A 337 10.33 -2.33 -0.52
C SER A 337 9.30 -1.21 -0.73
N HIS A 338 8.31 -1.09 0.16
CA HIS A 338 7.16 -0.21 -0.03
C HIS A 338 7.27 1.08 0.77
N ASP A 339 7.07 2.21 0.09
CA ASP A 339 6.98 3.53 0.75
C ASP A 339 5.53 3.71 1.20
N TRP A 340 5.28 3.36 2.46
CA TRP A 340 3.92 3.27 2.98
C TRP A 340 3.18 4.60 2.91
N TYR A 341 3.88 5.72 3.08
CA TYR A 341 3.27 7.04 3.08
C TYR A 341 2.92 7.45 1.65
N ARG A 342 3.86 7.29 0.70
CA ARG A 342 3.61 7.61 -0.71
C ARG A 342 2.47 6.74 -1.26
N GLU A 343 2.60 5.42 -1.16
CA GLU A 343 1.61 4.48 -1.70
C GLU A 343 0.22 4.64 -1.03
N GLY A 344 0.18 4.87 0.28
CA GLY A 344 -1.07 5.12 1.01
C GLY A 344 -1.71 6.46 0.68
N THR A 345 -0.91 7.50 0.45
CA THR A 345 -1.41 8.83 0.08
C THR A 345 -2.00 8.81 -1.33
N ASP A 346 -1.34 8.16 -2.28
CA ASP A 346 -1.85 8.03 -3.65
C ASP A 346 -3.25 7.38 -3.68
N ILE A 347 -3.44 6.27 -2.95
CA ILE A 347 -4.74 5.61 -2.93
C ILE A 347 -5.82 6.42 -2.20
N LEU A 348 -5.47 7.14 -1.13
CA LEU A 348 -6.44 7.97 -0.42
C LEU A 348 -6.84 9.19 -1.24
N VAL A 349 -5.90 9.87 -1.90
CA VAL A 349 -6.22 11.04 -2.75
C VAL A 349 -7.08 10.62 -3.94
N ARG A 350 -6.76 9.49 -4.60
CA ARG A 350 -7.57 8.95 -5.72
C ARG A 350 -8.91 8.39 -5.28
N GLY A 351 -8.98 7.82 -4.07
CA GLY A 351 -10.17 7.17 -3.54
C GLY A 351 -11.16 8.09 -2.82
N GLN A 352 -10.86 9.39 -2.71
CA GLN A 352 -11.77 10.36 -2.08
C GLN A 352 -12.99 10.64 -2.96
N ASP A 353 -14.17 10.75 -2.34
CA ASP A 353 -15.38 11.17 -3.04
C ASP A 353 -15.21 12.60 -3.59
N GLN A 354 -15.41 12.76 -4.90
CA GLN A 354 -15.10 14.01 -5.60
C GLN A 354 -16.15 15.11 -5.37
N LEU A 355 -17.37 14.76 -4.94
CA LEU A 355 -18.45 15.72 -4.73
C LEU A 355 -18.51 16.22 -3.28
N SER A 356 -18.43 15.30 -2.33
CA SER A 356 -18.70 15.54 -0.91
C SER A 356 -17.45 15.56 -0.05
N GLY A 357 -16.33 15.00 -0.54
CA GLY A 357 -15.03 15.07 0.11
C GLY A 357 -14.77 14.04 1.21
N PHE A 358 -15.61 13.01 1.37
CA PHE A 358 -15.43 11.95 2.37
C PHE A 358 -14.75 10.71 1.81
N TRP A 359 -14.39 9.80 2.70
CA TRP A 359 -13.94 8.44 2.38
C TRP A 359 -14.89 7.39 2.96
N VAL A 360 -14.90 6.21 2.34
CA VAL A 360 -15.60 5.00 2.82
C VAL A 360 -14.64 3.82 2.80
N GLY A 361 -14.71 2.97 3.82
CA GLY A 361 -13.88 1.76 3.92
C GLY A 361 -14.52 0.53 3.26
N ARG A 362 -13.95 -0.64 3.53
CA ARG A 362 -14.43 -1.94 3.02
C ARG A 362 -14.87 -2.84 4.18
N GLY A 363 -15.95 -3.61 3.99
CA GLY A 363 -16.56 -4.45 5.02
C GLY A 363 -17.75 -3.78 5.72
N ASN A 364 -18.50 -4.55 6.53
CA ASN A 364 -19.79 -4.12 7.07
C ASN A 364 -19.69 -2.94 8.07
N ASP A 365 -18.60 -2.81 8.82
CA ASP A 365 -18.47 -1.81 9.89
C ASP A 365 -17.74 -0.51 9.50
N GLU A 366 -17.03 -0.48 8.37
CA GLU A 366 -16.34 0.74 7.86
C GLU A 366 -17.15 1.50 6.80
N LYS A 367 -18.45 1.19 6.66
CA LYS A 367 -19.40 1.94 5.82
C LYS A 367 -19.71 3.34 6.38
N ASN A 368 -19.39 3.59 7.65
CA ASN A 368 -19.62 4.90 8.27
C ASN A 368 -18.60 5.93 7.74
N PRO A 369 -19.04 6.96 7.00
CA PRO A 369 -18.14 7.92 6.37
C PRO A 369 -17.44 8.84 7.39
N HIS A 370 -17.99 9.04 8.60
CA HIS A 370 -17.32 9.81 9.65
C HIS A 370 -16.08 9.08 10.17
N ILE A 371 -16.20 7.77 10.39
CA ILE A 371 -15.10 6.92 10.86
C ILE A 371 -14.03 6.79 9.78
N ALA A 372 -14.42 6.43 8.55
CA ALA A 372 -13.48 6.25 7.44
C ALA A 372 -12.75 7.56 7.09
N THR A 373 -13.45 8.69 7.04
CA THR A 373 -12.84 10.01 6.83
C THR A 373 -11.87 10.38 7.95
N SER A 374 -12.21 10.07 9.20
CA SER A 374 -11.31 10.33 10.33
C SER A 374 -10.01 9.53 10.22
N TYR A 375 -10.07 8.26 9.84
CA TYR A 375 -8.87 7.44 9.62
C TYR A 375 -8.03 7.94 8.43
N ALA A 376 -8.67 8.33 7.33
CA ALA A 376 -7.98 8.91 6.18
C ALA A 376 -7.26 10.22 6.54
N LEU A 377 -7.92 11.12 7.28
CA LEU A 377 -7.32 12.37 7.77
C LEU A 377 -6.16 12.09 8.74
N LEU A 378 -6.31 11.15 9.67
CA LEU A 378 -5.23 10.78 10.58
C LEU A 378 -4.02 10.22 9.83
N PHE A 379 -4.23 9.40 8.79
CA PHE A 379 -3.16 8.90 7.94
C PHE A 379 -2.45 10.04 7.18
N LEU A 380 -3.21 10.85 6.43
CA LEU A 380 -2.66 11.90 5.58
C LEU A 380 -1.94 12.97 6.39
N SER A 381 -2.56 13.44 7.48
CA SER A 381 -2.04 14.56 8.27
C SER A 381 -0.89 14.17 9.19
N LYS A 382 -0.90 12.96 9.78
CA LYS A 382 0.22 12.52 10.62
C LYS A 382 1.37 11.94 9.81
N GLY A 383 1.07 11.29 8.69
CA GLY A 383 2.08 10.73 7.79
C GLY A 383 2.91 11.80 7.09
N ARG A 384 2.32 12.97 6.78
CA ARG A 384 3.00 14.08 6.08
C ARG A 384 3.99 14.88 6.93
N ARG A 385 4.04 14.67 8.24
CA ARG A 385 4.81 15.51 9.18
C ARG A 385 6.26 15.72 8.68
N PRO A 386 6.79 16.96 8.77
CA PRO A 386 8.14 17.25 8.31
C PRO A 386 9.21 16.39 8.99
N VAL A 387 10.15 15.88 8.19
CA VAL A 387 11.30 15.14 8.71
C VAL A 387 12.34 16.14 9.21
N LEU A 388 12.63 16.11 10.49
CA LEU A 388 13.63 16.96 11.13
C LEU A 388 15.05 16.47 10.82
N ILE A 389 15.28 15.16 10.96
CA ILE A 389 16.61 14.55 10.89
C ILE A 389 16.49 13.08 10.48
N GLY A 390 17.44 12.63 9.65
CA GLY A 390 17.59 11.22 9.25
C GLY A 390 18.80 10.59 9.94
N LYS A 391 18.63 9.50 10.69
CA LYS A 391 19.74 8.74 11.27
C LYS A 391 20.28 7.75 10.25
N LEU A 392 21.56 7.87 9.89
CA LEU A 392 22.15 7.07 8.82
C LEU A 392 22.63 5.71 9.34
N ALA A 393 21.97 4.64 8.92
CA ALA A 393 22.46 3.29 9.18
C ALA A 393 23.67 2.99 8.27
N HIS A 394 24.86 2.93 8.86
CA HIS A 394 26.13 2.66 8.20
C HIS A 394 26.79 1.38 8.71
N GLU A 395 27.78 0.90 7.97
CA GLU A 395 28.60 -0.23 8.39
C GLU A 395 29.69 0.23 9.39
N PRO A 396 30.08 -0.63 10.37
CA PRO A 396 29.48 -1.93 10.68
C PRO A 396 28.04 -1.82 11.22
N ARG A 397 27.15 -2.74 10.82
CA ARG A 397 25.69 -2.68 11.09
C ARG A 397 25.27 -2.43 12.54
N ASP A 398 26.07 -2.85 13.52
CA ASP A 398 25.72 -2.76 14.93
C ASP A 398 26.24 -1.48 15.60
N ASP A 399 26.90 -0.59 14.85
CA ASP A 399 27.60 0.58 15.41
C ASP A 399 26.81 1.90 15.27
N TRP A 400 25.95 2.04 14.27
CA TRP A 400 25.22 3.29 14.01
C TRP A 400 24.10 3.59 15.02
N ASN A 401 23.73 2.64 15.89
CA ASN A 401 22.58 2.77 16.79
C ASN A 401 22.93 2.44 18.25
N ASN A 402 24.07 2.93 18.73
CA ASN A 402 24.53 2.73 20.12
C ASN A 402 23.57 3.32 21.18
N HIS A 403 22.77 4.32 20.81
CA HIS A 403 21.70 4.89 21.62
C HIS A 403 20.41 4.90 20.79
N ARG A 404 19.44 4.02 21.08
CA ARG A 404 18.32 3.76 20.15
C ARG A 404 17.20 4.81 20.19
N ASN A 405 17.09 5.57 21.26
CA ASN A 405 16.05 6.59 21.45
C ASN A 405 16.60 8.03 21.37
N ASP A 406 17.90 8.20 21.12
CA ASP A 406 18.59 9.49 21.03
C ASP A 406 17.87 10.52 20.13
N VAL A 407 17.71 10.20 18.86
CA VAL A 407 17.10 11.06 17.84
C VAL A 407 15.60 11.20 18.08
N ALA A 408 14.94 10.17 18.61
CA ALA A 408 13.53 10.26 18.98
C ALA A 408 13.31 11.29 20.10
N ASN A 409 14.14 11.26 21.14
CA ASN A 409 14.08 12.20 22.25
C ASN A 409 14.47 13.62 21.82
N LEU A 410 15.52 13.77 21.00
CA LEU A 410 15.91 15.07 20.44
C LEU A 410 14.81 15.66 19.56
N THR A 411 14.16 14.83 18.73
CA THR A 411 13.01 15.24 17.91
C THR A 411 11.87 15.71 18.80
N HIS A 412 11.52 14.94 19.84
CA HIS A 412 10.46 15.33 20.78
C HIS A 412 10.80 16.61 21.57
N TYR A 413 12.08 16.80 21.96
CA TYR A 413 12.56 18.04 22.59
C TYR A 413 12.33 19.23 21.65
N THR A 414 12.70 19.06 20.37
CA THR A 414 12.56 20.08 19.33
C THR A 414 11.10 20.39 19.01
N GLU A 415 10.22 19.38 18.90
CA GLU A 415 8.78 19.56 18.69
C GLU A 415 8.17 20.51 19.74
N ARG A 416 8.53 20.34 21.02
CA ARG A 416 8.02 21.18 22.11
C ARG A 416 8.58 22.60 22.09
N LYS A 417 9.82 22.77 21.63
CA LYS A 417 10.49 24.07 21.58
C LYS A 417 10.00 24.91 20.42
N TRP A 418 9.81 24.30 19.26
CA TRP A 418 9.33 24.96 18.05
C TRP A 418 7.81 24.99 17.93
N ASP A 419 7.09 24.32 18.83
CA ASP A 419 5.63 24.15 18.77
C ASP A 419 5.17 23.62 17.39
N GLN A 420 5.93 22.65 16.88
CA GLN A 420 5.73 22.06 15.56
C GLN A 420 5.73 20.55 15.68
N LYS A 421 4.79 19.88 14.99
CA LYS A 421 4.77 18.41 14.93
C LYS A 421 5.80 17.93 13.90
N LEU A 422 6.76 17.14 14.35
CA LEU A 422 7.91 16.70 13.58
C LEU A 422 8.00 15.17 13.56
N THR A 423 8.87 14.65 12.70
CA THR A 423 9.24 13.23 12.69
C THR A 423 10.72 13.08 12.36
N TRP A 424 11.24 11.88 12.53
CA TRP A 424 12.58 11.50 12.15
C TRP A 424 12.51 10.13 11.46
N GLN A 425 13.57 9.76 10.75
CA GLN A 425 13.61 8.49 10.04
C GLN A 425 14.99 7.86 10.05
N VAL A 426 15.06 6.54 9.89
CA VAL A 426 16.31 5.84 9.61
C VAL A 426 16.52 5.78 8.10
N VAL A 427 17.72 6.10 7.64
CA VAL A 427 18.11 5.99 6.23
C VAL A 427 19.25 5.00 6.11
N ARG A 428 19.09 3.97 5.28
CA ARG A 428 20.13 2.96 5.11
C ARG A 428 21.12 3.36 4.02
N SER A 429 22.38 3.50 4.39
CA SER A 429 23.43 3.91 3.46
C SER A 429 23.69 2.92 2.32
N ASP A 430 23.36 1.63 2.47
CA ASP A 430 23.58 0.60 1.46
C ASP A 430 22.61 0.70 0.26
N ALA A 431 21.42 1.25 0.49
CA ALA A 431 20.35 1.37 -0.51
C ALA A 431 20.00 2.82 -0.90
N ALA A 432 20.38 3.82 -0.10
CA ALA A 432 19.99 5.20 -0.32
C ALA A 432 20.66 5.84 -1.56
N GLU A 433 19.85 6.54 -2.35
CA GLU A 433 20.32 7.53 -3.33
C GLU A 433 20.29 8.95 -2.73
N VAL A 434 20.79 9.94 -3.47
CA VAL A 434 20.83 11.35 -3.02
C VAL A 434 19.43 11.88 -2.73
N GLU A 435 18.46 11.51 -3.55
CA GLU A 435 17.04 11.87 -3.41
C GLU A 435 16.44 11.35 -2.11
N ASP A 436 16.91 10.19 -1.62
CA ASP A 436 16.46 9.63 -0.35
C ASP A 436 17.04 10.39 0.84
N LEU A 437 18.30 10.83 0.73
CA LEU A 437 18.92 11.67 1.75
C LEU A 437 18.27 13.05 1.80
N LEU A 438 17.93 13.66 0.66
CA LEU A 438 17.28 14.97 0.58
C LEU A 438 15.86 15.02 1.19
N GLN A 439 15.25 13.85 1.48
CA GLN A 439 14.02 13.79 2.27
C GLN A 439 14.25 14.15 3.75
N SER A 440 15.50 14.22 4.19
CA SER A 440 15.92 14.68 5.50
C SER A 440 16.87 15.87 5.31
N PRO A 441 16.58 17.06 5.84
CA PRO A 441 17.48 18.20 5.69
C PRO A 441 18.80 18.04 6.47
N VAL A 442 18.80 17.17 7.49
CA VAL A 442 19.96 16.81 8.30
C VAL A 442 20.12 15.30 8.30
N ILE A 443 21.32 14.82 8.00
CA ILE A 443 21.71 13.42 8.16
C ILE A 443 22.63 13.30 9.37
N PHE A 444 22.21 12.49 10.35
CA PHE A 444 22.96 12.19 11.56
C PHE A 444 23.80 10.93 11.39
N ILE A 445 25.09 11.00 11.69
CA ILE A 445 26.02 9.88 11.63
C ILE A 445 26.74 9.76 12.97
N ASN A 446 26.53 8.66 13.70
CA ASN A 446 27.25 8.41 14.93
C ASN A 446 27.74 6.97 15.02
N GLY A 447 28.78 6.75 15.82
CA GLY A 447 29.33 5.42 16.05
C GLY A 447 30.51 5.45 17.00
N ARG A 448 31.00 4.25 17.34
CA ARG A 448 32.22 4.08 18.13
C ARG A 448 33.37 3.57 17.27
N ASN A 449 33.06 2.80 16.22
CA ASN A 449 34.02 2.13 15.36
C ASN A 449 34.29 2.97 14.11
N VAL A 450 35.34 2.62 13.36
CA VAL A 450 35.63 3.27 12.08
C VAL A 450 34.42 3.13 11.13
N PRO A 451 33.77 4.23 10.70
CA PRO A 451 32.65 4.14 9.78
C PRO A 451 33.13 3.67 8.41
N ALA A 452 32.42 2.70 7.82
CA ALA A 452 32.78 2.11 6.54
C ALA A 452 31.81 2.55 5.44
N PHE A 453 32.32 3.36 4.50
CA PHE A 453 31.59 3.80 3.31
C PHE A 453 32.35 3.39 2.04
N SER A 454 31.61 2.88 1.05
CA SER A 454 32.11 2.68 -0.31
C SER A 454 32.23 4.02 -1.04
N LYS A 455 33.06 4.07 -2.10
CA LYS A 455 33.20 5.27 -2.94
C LYS A 455 31.87 5.81 -3.48
N ARG A 456 30.94 4.90 -3.82
CA ARG A 456 29.58 5.29 -4.24
C ARG A 456 28.87 6.05 -3.13
N GLN A 457 28.88 5.52 -1.90
CA GLN A 457 28.22 6.15 -0.76
C GLN A 457 28.84 7.50 -0.39
N ILE A 458 30.17 7.61 -0.49
CA ILE A 458 30.88 8.89 -0.29
C ILE A 458 30.42 9.92 -1.33
N ASN A 459 30.33 9.54 -2.60
CA ASN A 459 29.83 10.44 -3.65
C ASN A 459 28.37 10.86 -3.41
N VAL A 460 27.51 9.93 -2.97
CA VAL A 460 26.12 10.23 -2.63
C VAL A 460 26.04 11.23 -1.45
N LEU A 461 26.87 11.07 -0.42
CA LEU A 461 26.94 12.02 0.70
C LEU A 461 27.49 13.39 0.25
N ARG A 462 28.49 13.41 -0.63
CA ARG A 462 29.02 14.66 -1.20
C ARG A 462 27.96 15.39 -2.00
N GLU A 463 27.29 14.70 -2.92
CA GLU A 463 26.23 15.29 -3.74
C GLU A 463 25.04 15.76 -2.89
N TYR A 464 24.68 15.01 -1.83
CA TYR A 464 23.69 15.44 -0.85
C TYR A 464 24.07 16.79 -0.22
N VAL A 465 25.32 16.96 0.23
CA VAL A 465 25.80 18.25 0.78
C VAL A 465 25.82 19.35 -0.30
N ASP A 466 26.29 19.03 -1.51
CA ASP A 466 26.35 19.99 -2.63
C ASP A 466 24.93 20.47 -3.06
N ARG A 467 23.90 19.63 -2.88
CA ARG A 467 22.48 19.95 -3.12
C ARG A 467 21.77 20.55 -1.91
N GLY A 468 22.52 20.90 -0.86
CA GLY A 468 22.01 21.63 0.29
C GLY A 468 21.60 20.79 1.49
N GLY A 469 21.95 19.51 1.47
CA GLY A 469 21.94 18.66 2.64
C GLY A 469 22.94 19.11 3.71
N PHE A 470 22.66 18.72 4.95
CA PHE A 470 23.52 18.97 6.10
C PHE A 470 23.92 17.66 6.77
N ILE A 471 25.19 17.52 7.16
CA ILE A 471 25.67 16.36 7.92
C ILE A 471 25.95 16.80 9.36
N PHE A 472 25.36 16.11 10.31
CA PHE A 472 25.67 16.23 11.72
C PHE A 472 26.25 14.91 12.21
N ALA A 473 27.42 14.91 12.84
CA ALA A 473 28.08 13.68 13.26
C ALA A 473 28.59 13.73 14.70
N GLU A 474 28.70 12.55 15.31
CA GLU A 474 29.15 12.36 16.68
C GLU A 474 30.04 11.11 16.82
N ALA A 475 31.17 11.22 17.52
CA ALA A 475 31.87 10.05 18.05
C ALA A 475 31.32 9.73 19.45
N CYS A 476 30.60 8.61 19.59
CA CYS A 476 29.98 8.21 20.85
C CYS A 476 30.72 7.03 21.49
N CYS A 477 30.51 6.79 22.80
CA CYS A 477 30.98 5.59 23.51
C CYS A 477 32.51 5.38 23.51
N ASP A 478 33.31 6.40 23.84
CA ASP A 478 34.78 6.38 23.68
C ASP A 478 35.20 6.14 22.21
N GLY A 479 34.55 6.83 21.27
CA GLY A 479 34.64 6.60 19.83
C GLY A 479 35.93 7.09 19.15
N ASP A 480 37.11 6.92 19.76
CA ASP A 480 38.40 7.35 19.18
C ASP A 480 38.64 6.76 17.78
N ASP A 481 38.16 5.55 17.53
CA ASP A 481 38.22 4.88 16.23
C ASP A 481 37.28 5.55 15.23
N PHE A 482 36.06 5.90 15.66
CA PHE A 482 35.13 6.68 14.86
C PHE A 482 35.70 8.07 14.54
N ASP A 483 36.32 8.78 15.50
CA ASP A 483 36.92 10.11 15.26
C ASP A 483 37.97 10.07 14.14
N ARG A 484 38.93 9.13 14.22
CA ARG A 484 39.94 8.97 13.18
C ARG A 484 39.32 8.57 11.83
N GLY A 485 38.33 7.68 11.85
CA GLY A 485 37.65 7.22 10.64
C GLY A 485 36.81 8.32 9.97
N PHE A 486 36.07 9.10 10.75
CA PHE A 486 35.24 10.20 10.27
C PHE A 486 36.09 11.34 9.71
N ARG A 487 37.21 11.70 10.36
CA ARG A 487 38.16 12.68 9.81
C ARG A 487 38.70 12.25 8.45
N ARG A 488 39.08 10.97 8.31
CA ARG A 488 39.52 10.41 7.03
C ARG A 488 38.41 10.41 5.97
N LEU A 489 37.18 10.08 6.36
CA LEU A 489 36.01 10.16 5.48
C LEU A 489 35.81 11.58 4.97
N MET A 490 35.94 12.60 5.83
CA MET A 490 35.84 14.00 5.43
C MET A 490 36.95 14.41 4.47
N GLU A 491 38.20 13.97 4.67
CA GLU A 491 39.30 14.22 3.73
C GLU A 491 39.09 13.54 2.37
N GLU A 492 38.46 12.36 2.33
CA GLU A 492 38.12 11.67 1.08
C GLU A 492 36.93 12.32 0.36
N MET A 493 35.93 12.80 1.13
CA MET A 493 34.73 13.46 0.61
C MET A 493 35.00 14.91 0.17
N PHE A 494 35.92 15.60 0.84
CA PHE A 494 36.32 16.98 0.60
C PHE A 494 37.86 17.10 0.49
N PRO A 495 38.46 16.66 -0.62
CA PRO A 495 39.91 16.74 -0.81
C PRO A 495 40.44 18.17 -0.96
N GLU A 496 39.57 19.14 -1.20
CA GLU A 496 39.93 20.54 -1.41
C GLU A 496 40.43 21.21 -0.10
N PRO A 497 41.58 21.92 -0.11
CA PRO A 497 42.15 22.53 1.11
C PRO A 497 41.23 23.51 1.85
N GLU A 498 40.34 24.19 1.13
CA GLU A 498 39.33 25.11 1.62
C GLU A 498 38.20 24.43 2.41
N HIS A 499 37.98 23.13 2.22
CA HIS A 499 36.90 22.36 2.87
C HIS A 499 37.43 21.47 4.01
N ARG A 500 38.52 21.89 4.66
CA ARG A 500 39.08 21.15 5.80
C ARG A 500 38.26 21.35 7.06
N LEU A 501 38.12 20.25 7.79
CA LEU A 501 37.50 20.22 9.10
C LEU A 501 38.28 21.12 10.08
N HIS A 502 37.62 22.13 10.65
CA HIS A 502 38.23 23.08 11.57
C HIS A 502 37.35 23.27 12.82
N LEU A 503 37.95 23.71 13.93
CA LEU A 503 37.21 23.96 15.17
C LEU A 503 36.34 25.22 14.99
N LEU A 504 35.04 25.09 15.26
CA LEU A 504 34.09 26.20 15.17
C LEU A 504 34.33 27.16 16.34
N PRO A 505 34.51 28.46 16.07
CA PRO A 505 34.81 29.41 17.13
C PRO A 505 33.56 29.74 17.97
N PRO A 506 33.71 30.23 19.21
CA PRO A 506 32.58 30.53 20.12
C PRO A 506 31.57 31.56 19.55
N GLU A 507 31.99 32.41 18.62
CA GLU A 507 31.14 33.36 17.93
C GLU A 507 30.23 32.72 16.88
N HIS A 508 30.47 31.48 16.46
CA HIS A 508 29.68 30.79 15.45
C HIS A 508 28.22 30.65 15.89
N ALA A 509 27.27 30.83 14.96
CA ALA A 509 25.83 30.82 15.27
C ALA A 509 25.35 29.52 15.94
N VAL A 510 25.98 28.38 15.66
CA VAL A 510 25.62 27.07 16.24
C VAL A 510 25.67 27.02 17.78
N TRP A 511 26.36 27.95 18.44
CA TRP A 511 26.40 27.97 19.91
C TRP A 511 25.19 28.65 20.55
N ARG A 512 24.36 29.33 19.74
CA ARG A 512 23.25 30.17 20.19
C ARG A 512 22.11 30.29 19.18
N ALA A 513 22.00 29.37 18.23
CA ALA A 513 21.02 29.46 17.16
C ALA A 513 19.59 29.44 17.73
N GLU A 514 19.33 28.58 18.71
CA GLU A 514 18.07 28.43 19.46
C GLU A 514 18.26 28.67 20.97
N GLU A 515 19.20 27.94 21.58
CA GLU A 515 19.48 27.97 23.01
C GLU A 515 20.96 28.28 23.25
N ARG A 516 21.27 29.00 24.32
CA ARG A 516 22.66 29.25 24.69
C ARG A 516 23.27 27.99 25.30
N VAL A 517 24.40 27.54 24.75
CA VAL A 517 25.22 26.50 25.38
C VAL A 517 26.03 27.14 26.52
N ASP A 518 26.02 26.52 27.70
CA ASP A 518 26.88 26.95 28.80
C ASP A 518 28.36 26.76 28.41
N PRO A 519 29.19 27.81 28.42
CA PRO A 519 30.61 27.71 28.08
C PRO A 519 31.38 26.69 28.91
N GLU A 520 30.97 26.40 30.16
CA GLU A 520 31.63 25.39 31.00
C GLU A 520 31.30 23.95 30.59
N LEU A 521 30.19 23.75 29.86
CA LEU A 521 29.69 22.45 29.39
C LEU A 521 29.71 22.34 27.85
N ALA A 522 30.39 23.28 27.18
CA ALA A 522 30.53 23.29 25.74
C ALA A 522 31.47 22.18 25.28
N ARG A 523 30.98 21.34 24.37
CA ARG A 523 31.75 20.24 23.73
C ARG A 523 32.34 20.75 22.42
N PRO A 524 33.58 20.43 22.05
CA PRO A 524 34.21 20.94 20.84
C PRO A 524 33.38 20.59 19.59
N LEU A 525 32.98 21.61 18.83
CA LEU A 525 32.31 21.42 17.55
C LEU A 525 33.28 21.74 16.42
N TRP A 526 33.44 20.79 15.51
CA TRP A 526 34.21 20.95 14.29
C TRP A 526 33.26 21.14 13.11
N GLY A 527 33.68 21.89 12.09
CA GLY A 527 32.86 22.11 10.91
C GLY A 527 33.64 22.13 9.60
N ILE A 528 32.91 21.91 8.51
CA ILE A 528 33.37 22.11 7.13
C ILE A 528 32.45 23.14 6.48
N ASP A 529 33.06 24.20 5.96
CA ASP A 529 32.35 25.22 5.21
C ASP A 529 32.27 24.80 3.74
N VAL A 530 31.04 24.69 3.23
CA VAL A 530 30.74 24.42 1.82
C VAL A 530 29.84 25.54 1.33
N GLY A 531 30.31 26.33 0.36
CA GLY A 531 29.62 27.53 -0.09
C GLY A 531 29.56 28.62 0.99
N CYS A 532 28.36 29.21 1.20
CA CYS A 532 28.14 30.30 2.14
C CYS A 532 27.94 29.86 3.62
N ARG A 533 28.05 28.56 3.95
CA ARG A 533 27.69 28.03 5.29
C ARG A 533 28.57 26.85 5.72
N THR A 534 28.57 26.58 7.02
CA THR A 534 29.05 25.31 7.58
C THR A 534 28.04 24.22 7.25
N SER A 535 28.39 23.25 6.40
CA SER A 535 27.45 22.21 5.94
C SER A 535 27.68 20.84 6.61
N VAL A 536 28.81 20.69 7.28
CA VAL A 536 29.10 19.54 8.14
C VAL A 536 29.43 20.06 9.53
N ILE A 537 28.80 19.49 10.57
CA ILE A 537 29.17 19.70 11.96
C ILE A 537 29.46 18.36 12.61
N TYR A 538 30.56 18.29 13.35
CA TYR A 538 31.03 17.08 14.00
C TYR A 538 31.43 17.34 15.45
N CYS A 539 30.93 16.52 16.37
CA CYS A 539 31.31 16.53 17.78
C CYS A 539 32.06 15.24 18.14
N PRO A 540 33.32 15.31 18.63
CA PRO A 540 34.07 14.14 19.04
C PRO A 540 33.73 13.66 20.46
N GLU A 541 32.66 14.19 21.07
CA GLU A 541 32.23 13.88 22.43
C GLU A 541 30.75 13.48 22.45
N ASP A 542 30.34 12.75 23.50
CA ASP A 542 28.98 12.19 23.61
C ASP A 542 27.89 13.28 23.67
N LEU A 543 26.95 13.18 22.73
CA LEU A 543 25.69 13.91 22.61
C LEU A 543 24.50 12.94 22.66
N SER A 544 24.50 11.90 21.82
CA SER A 544 23.43 10.89 21.72
C SER A 544 23.15 10.20 23.05
N CYS A 545 24.19 9.95 23.85
CA CYS A 545 24.05 9.41 25.21
C CYS A 545 23.20 10.30 26.12
N TYR A 546 23.36 11.63 26.03
CA TYR A 546 22.59 12.57 26.83
C TYR A 546 21.19 12.81 26.26
N TRP A 547 21.01 12.73 24.94
CA TRP A 547 19.68 12.73 24.33
C TRP A 547 18.87 11.50 24.73
N GLU A 548 19.50 10.33 24.86
CA GLU A 548 18.87 9.10 25.40
C GLU A 548 18.31 9.33 26.81
N LEU A 549 19.05 10.05 27.67
CA LEU A 549 18.62 10.42 29.02
C LEU A 549 17.55 11.53 29.04
N SER A 550 17.38 12.29 27.95
CA SER A 550 16.44 13.41 27.83
C SER A 550 14.98 12.97 27.57
N ARG A 551 14.56 11.83 28.13
CA ARG A 551 13.21 11.28 27.95
C ARG A 551 12.13 12.07 28.68
N SER A 552 10.95 12.16 28.07
CA SER A 552 9.74 12.75 28.68
C SER A 552 8.92 11.70 29.42
N GLY A 553 8.25 12.08 30.53
CA GLY A 553 7.12 11.31 31.08
C GLY A 553 7.37 10.44 32.31
N ARG A 554 8.53 10.51 32.98
CA ARG A 554 8.69 10.01 34.37
C ARG A 554 9.63 10.94 35.11
N ASP A 555 9.30 11.28 36.35
CA ASP A 555 10.12 12.12 37.24
C ASP A 555 11.47 11.42 37.53
N GLN A 556 12.40 11.45 36.59
CA GLN A 556 13.80 11.15 36.85
C GLN A 556 14.44 12.42 37.38
N THR A 557 14.53 12.50 38.71
CA THR A 557 15.27 13.55 39.37
C THR A 557 16.77 13.27 39.21
N PHE A 558 17.37 13.78 38.15
CA PHE A 558 18.82 13.77 37.99
C PHE A 558 19.48 14.74 38.99
N SER A 559 20.76 14.50 39.31
CA SER A 559 21.54 15.49 40.05
C SER A 559 21.63 16.79 39.22
N PRO A 560 21.78 17.97 39.85
CA PRO A 560 21.88 19.24 39.13
C PRO A 560 22.96 19.24 38.05
N GLN A 561 24.08 18.55 38.29
CA GLN A 561 25.18 18.41 37.34
C GLN A 561 24.76 17.60 36.10
N ILE A 562 24.14 16.43 36.27
CA ILE A 562 23.70 15.60 35.14
C ILE A 562 22.58 16.31 34.36
N ALA A 563 21.67 17.00 35.07
CA ALA A 563 20.64 17.79 34.43
C ALA A 563 21.22 18.92 33.56
N ALA A 564 22.30 19.57 34.01
CA ALA A 564 23.00 20.60 33.24
C ALA A 564 23.70 20.02 31.99
N GLU A 565 24.32 18.84 32.11
CA GLU A 565 24.91 18.13 30.96
C GLU A 565 23.87 17.75 29.90
N ILE A 566 22.74 17.20 30.33
CA ILE A 566 21.61 16.88 29.42
C ILE A 566 21.10 18.15 28.74
N ALA A 567 20.95 19.25 29.49
CA ALA A 567 20.56 20.53 28.93
C ALA A 567 21.57 21.07 27.90
N ALA A 568 22.87 20.96 28.18
CA ALA A 568 23.92 21.39 27.26
C ALA A 568 23.93 20.56 25.96
N ALA A 569 23.80 19.23 26.05
CA ALA A 569 23.72 18.36 24.88
C ALA A 569 22.45 18.62 24.04
N ASN A 570 21.30 18.84 24.69
CA ASN A 570 20.07 19.24 24.01
C ASN A 570 20.21 20.60 23.31
N ALA A 571 20.83 21.58 23.98
CA ALA A 571 21.09 22.90 23.40
C ALA A 571 21.98 22.82 22.15
N ILE A 572 23.04 22.00 22.18
CA ILE A 572 23.88 21.74 21.00
C ILE A 572 23.05 21.12 19.88
N GLY A 573 22.30 20.06 20.16
CA GLY A 573 21.48 19.36 19.17
C GLY A 573 20.45 20.28 18.50
N ILE A 574 19.65 21.00 19.30
CA ILE A 574 18.62 21.90 18.77
C ILE A 574 19.23 23.10 18.04
N ASN A 575 20.40 23.59 18.44
CA ASN A 575 21.08 24.66 17.73
C ASN A 575 21.58 24.23 16.35
N VAL A 576 22.18 23.04 16.24
CA VAL A 576 22.62 22.49 14.96
C VAL A 576 21.41 22.33 14.03
N LEU A 577 20.31 21.77 14.55
CA LEU A 577 19.06 21.63 13.81
C LEU A 577 18.49 22.98 13.37
N ALA A 578 18.44 23.97 14.28
CA ALA A 578 17.97 25.32 13.97
C ALA A 578 18.85 26.02 12.92
N TYR A 579 20.17 25.86 13.02
CA TYR A 579 21.12 26.42 12.07
C TYR A 579 20.98 25.78 10.68
N ALA A 580 20.89 24.46 10.62
CA ALA A 580 20.80 23.71 9.37
C ALA A 580 19.48 23.94 8.63
N THR A 581 18.37 24.05 9.37
CA THR A 581 17.00 24.05 8.81
C THR A 581 16.37 25.44 8.80
N ASN A 582 16.94 26.41 9.51
CA ASN A 582 16.30 27.70 9.80
C ASN A 582 14.89 27.58 10.45
N ARG A 583 14.53 26.40 10.99
CA ARG A 583 13.16 26.05 11.45
C ARG A 583 12.12 26.00 10.33
N GLU A 584 12.57 26.02 9.07
CA GLU A 584 11.73 25.97 7.88
C GLU A 584 11.81 24.56 7.29
N LEU A 585 10.96 23.66 7.80
CA LEU A 585 10.89 22.27 7.36
C LEU A 585 9.72 22.05 6.41
N LYS A 586 9.98 21.33 5.31
CA LYS A 586 8.96 20.95 4.33
C LYS A 586 8.22 19.69 4.76
N PHE A 587 6.94 19.60 4.43
CA PHE A 587 6.18 18.36 4.61
C PHE A 587 6.68 17.27 3.64
N LYS A 588 6.49 16.00 4.00
CA LYS A 588 7.00 14.86 3.20
C LYS A 588 6.47 14.84 1.77
N ASP A 589 5.21 15.19 1.56
CA ASP A 589 4.62 15.29 0.21
C ASP A 589 5.34 16.32 -0.65
N GLU A 590 5.72 17.47 -0.10
CA GLU A 590 6.48 18.50 -0.82
C GLU A 590 7.89 18.02 -1.21
N LEU A 591 8.54 17.22 -0.35
CA LEU A 591 9.86 16.66 -0.63
C LEU A 591 9.81 15.56 -1.70
N LEU A 592 8.71 14.81 -1.78
CA LEU A 592 8.52 13.80 -2.84
C LEU A 592 8.36 14.46 -4.23
N ALA A 593 7.71 15.63 -4.30
CA ALA A 593 7.52 16.37 -5.54
C ALA A 593 8.81 17.00 -6.11
N LEU A 594 9.87 17.18 -5.30
CA LEU A 594 11.15 17.74 -5.75
C LEU A 594 12.04 16.74 -6.51
N ARG A 595 11.65 15.46 -6.55
CA ARG A 595 12.39 14.38 -7.22
C ARG A 595 12.37 14.50 -8.75
N THR A 596 11.46 15.30 -9.31
CA THR A 596 11.02 15.19 -10.71
C THR A 596 11.80 16.05 -11.72
N GLU A 597 12.73 16.89 -11.30
CA GLU A 597 13.51 17.74 -12.20
C GLU A 597 14.85 17.08 -12.60
N GLU A 598 14.81 16.10 -13.52
CA GLU A 598 16.04 15.60 -14.16
C GLU A 598 16.63 16.66 -15.11
N ALA A 599 17.93 16.97 -14.94
CA ALA A 599 18.67 17.85 -15.82
C ALA A 599 18.93 17.19 -17.19
N PRO A 600 18.65 17.84 -18.34
CA PRO A 600 18.92 17.25 -19.65
C PRO A 600 20.40 17.35 -20.06
N GLU A 601 20.97 16.23 -20.52
CA GLU A 601 22.34 16.10 -21.03
C GLU A 601 22.68 16.86 -22.34
N ASP A 602 23.99 17.08 -22.50
CA ASP A 602 24.72 17.97 -23.39
C ASP A 602 24.52 17.84 -24.91
N ARG A 603 24.34 19.02 -25.53
CA ARG A 603 24.99 19.58 -26.73
C ARG A 603 24.24 20.87 -27.09
N VAL A 604 24.92 22.02 -27.21
CA VAL A 604 24.27 23.31 -27.52
C VAL A 604 23.98 23.45 -29.03
N PRO A 605 22.71 23.46 -29.48
CA PRO A 605 22.34 23.86 -30.83
C PRO A 605 21.78 25.30 -30.80
N ARG A 606 21.72 25.98 -31.96
CA ARG A 606 21.15 27.34 -32.08
C ARG A 606 19.74 27.43 -31.48
N GLY A 607 19.48 28.50 -30.70
CA GLY A 607 18.18 28.77 -30.05
C GLY A 607 18.14 28.49 -28.54
N LYS A 608 19.28 28.49 -27.83
CA LYS A 608 19.37 28.41 -26.36
C LYS A 608 19.91 29.70 -25.75
N LEU A 609 19.38 30.13 -24.60
CA LEU A 609 19.98 31.18 -23.75
C LEU A 609 21.14 30.57 -22.97
N ALA A 610 22.33 31.15 -23.06
CA ALA A 610 23.51 30.74 -22.31
C ALA A 610 24.04 31.93 -21.50
N ILE A 611 24.34 31.69 -20.22
CA ILE A 611 24.86 32.69 -19.29
C ILE A 611 26.20 32.16 -18.76
N ALA A 612 27.23 33.00 -18.76
CA ALA A 612 28.55 32.61 -18.26
C ALA A 612 28.90 33.35 -16.96
N LYS A 613 29.70 32.72 -16.10
CA LYS A 613 30.17 33.26 -14.82
C LYS A 613 31.60 33.81 -14.96
N LEU A 614 31.83 35.05 -14.51
CA LEU A 614 33.14 35.69 -14.62
C LEU A 614 34.05 35.35 -13.43
N ARG A 615 35.27 34.89 -13.69
CA ARG A 615 36.29 34.66 -12.65
C ARG A 615 36.98 35.98 -12.26
N HIS A 616 37.11 36.23 -10.96
CA HIS A 616 37.81 37.39 -10.38
C HIS A 616 38.30 37.10 -8.96
N THR A 617 39.17 37.94 -8.40
CA THR A 617 39.81 37.69 -7.09
C THR A 617 38.90 37.94 -5.88
N GLY A 618 37.79 38.66 -6.04
CA GLY A 618 36.83 39.00 -4.97
C GLY A 618 35.93 37.88 -4.45
N GLY A 619 36.32 36.61 -4.61
CA GLY A 619 35.48 35.47 -4.23
C GLY A 619 34.42 35.12 -5.28
N TRP A 620 34.84 34.95 -6.53
CA TRP A 620 33.96 34.65 -7.66
C TRP A 620 33.16 33.35 -7.54
N ASN A 621 33.59 32.41 -6.69
CA ASN A 621 32.96 31.09 -6.55
C ASN A 621 32.37 30.82 -5.16
N VAL A 622 32.02 31.86 -4.40
CA VAL A 622 31.45 31.72 -3.05
C VAL A 622 30.08 31.01 -3.07
N ALA A 623 29.25 31.30 -4.07
CA ALA A 623 28.02 30.57 -4.39
C ALA A 623 28.18 29.87 -5.78
N PRO A 624 28.72 28.64 -5.84
CA PRO A 624 29.01 27.95 -7.09
C PRO A 624 27.76 27.58 -7.90
N ALA A 625 26.68 27.13 -7.26
CA ALA A 625 25.44 26.63 -7.88
C ALA A 625 24.41 27.72 -8.20
N ALA A 626 24.58 28.95 -7.68
CA ALA A 626 23.64 30.06 -7.88
C ALA A 626 23.24 30.28 -9.36
N LEU A 627 24.23 30.27 -10.27
CA LEU A 627 23.98 30.49 -11.69
C LEU A 627 23.19 29.34 -12.33
N SER A 628 23.59 28.09 -12.08
CA SER A 628 22.90 26.92 -12.61
C SER A 628 21.45 26.85 -12.13
N ASN A 629 21.20 27.22 -10.86
CA ASN A 629 19.86 27.27 -10.30
C ASN A 629 19.03 28.40 -10.94
N LEU A 630 19.60 29.60 -11.12
CA LEU A 630 18.93 30.68 -11.86
C LEU A 630 18.58 30.25 -13.29
N GLN A 631 19.50 29.60 -13.99
CA GLN A 631 19.26 29.08 -15.34
C GLN A 631 18.13 28.04 -15.37
N ARG A 632 18.01 27.21 -14.33
CA ARG A 632 16.91 26.24 -14.17
C ARG A 632 15.57 26.94 -13.92
N PHE A 633 15.53 27.93 -13.04
CA PHE A 633 14.32 28.75 -12.80
C PHE A 633 13.84 29.45 -14.08
N VAL A 634 14.77 30.07 -14.82
CA VAL A 634 14.50 30.70 -16.12
C VAL A 634 13.96 29.69 -17.14
N ALA A 635 14.52 28.48 -17.19
CA ALA A 635 14.05 27.42 -18.09
C ALA A 635 12.63 26.94 -17.75
N ASN A 636 12.35 26.75 -16.46
CA ASN A 636 11.07 26.22 -15.97
C ASN A 636 9.93 27.23 -16.15
N GLU A 637 10.14 28.49 -15.76
CA GLU A 637 9.09 29.53 -15.81
C GLU A 637 8.81 30.03 -17.23
N LEU A 638 9.84 30.20 -18.06
CA LEU A 638 9.69 30.77 -19.40
C LEU A 638 9.50 29.71 -20.49
N GLY A 639 9.68 28.43 -20.17
CA GLY A 639 9.60 27.33 -21.14
C GLY A 639 10.64 27.39 -22.26
N ILE A 640 11.72 28.16 -22.06
CA ILE A 640 12.82 28.33 -23.02
C ILE A 640 13.93 27.32 -22.75
N ARG A 641 14.65 26.91 -23.80
CA ARG A 641 15.79 26.02 -23.64
C ARG A 641 17.01 26.81 -23.16
N VAL A 642 17.38 26.66 -21.90
CA VAL A 642 18.59 27.28 -21.31
C VAL A 642 19.72 26.25 -21.27
N ASP A 643 20.96 26.70 -21.46
CA ASP A 643 22.15 25.90 -21.14
C ASP A 643 22.48 26.04 -19.64
N THR A 644 22.31 24.99 -18.85
CA THR A 644 22.55 24.98 -17.40
C THR A 644 24.00 24.59 -17.04
N THR A 645 24.83 24.27 -18.03
CA THR A 645 26.23 23.94 -17.80
C THR A 645 26.99 25.20 -17.39
N PRO A 646 27.73 25.18 -16.25
CA PRO A 646 28.47 26.35 -15.79
C PRO A 646 29.62 26.66 -16.76
N HIS A 647 29.53 27.77 -17.49
CA HIS A 647 30.62 28.28 -18.32
C HIS A 647 31.35 29.37 -17.54
N GLU A 648 32.60 29.12 -17.16
CA GLU A 648 33.39 30.01 -16.32
C GLU A 648 34.76 30.34 -16.92
N PHE A 649 35.08 31.64 -17.01
CA PHE A 649 36.34 32.11 -17.59
C PHE A 649 36.75 33.47 -16.99
N PRO A 650 38.05 33.80 -17.04
CA PRO A 650 38.52 35.13 -16.64
C PRO A 650 37.97 36.22 -17.56
N ILE A 651 37.83 37.44 -17.05
CA ILE A 651 37.20 38.57 -17.76
C ILE A 651 37.90 38.89 -19.10
N ASN A 652 39.21 38.63 -19.19
CA ASN A 652 40.01 38.88 -20.40
C ASN A 652 39.88 37.79 -21.49
N ASP A 653 39.07 36.75 -21.29
CA ASP A 653 38.85 35.71 -22.29
C ASP A 653 38.03 36.24 -23.49
N LYS A 654 38.34 35.76 -24.70
CA LYS A 654 37.62 36.12 -25.93
C LYS A 654 36.24 35.45 -26.01
N GLN A 655 36.04 34.35 -25.28
CA GLN A 655 34.73 33.68 -25.20
C GLN A 655 33.64 34.57 -24.61
N LEU A 656 34.01 35.60 -23.86
CA LEU A 656 33.09 36.61 -23.30
C LEU A 656 32.08 37.13 -24.35
N PHE A 657 32.53 37.37 -25.58
CA PHE A 657 31.67 37.88 -26.66
C PHE A 657 30.68 36.85 -27.25
N SER A 658 30.72 35.60 -26.79
CA SER A 658 29.78 34.55 -27.21
C SER A 658 28.50 34.51 -26.38
N TYR A 659 28.44 35.30 -25.31
CA TYR A 659 27.33 35.35 -24.36
C TYR A 659 26.66 36.72 -24.42
N HIS A 660 25.33 36.77 -24.28
CA HIS A 660 24.59 38.04 -24.22
C HIS A 660 24.48 38.56 -22.78
N LEU A 661 24.55 37.65 -21.81
CA LEU A 661 24.49 37.91 -20.39
C LEU A 661 25.63 37.17 -19.69
N VAL A 662 26.33 37.87 -18.81
CA VAL A 662 27.32 37.28 -17.91
C VAL A 662 27.00 37.64 -16.46
N PHE A 663 27.31 36.70 -15.57
CA PHE A 663 27.02 36.75 -14.16
C PHE A 663 28.30 36.91 -13.33
N MET A 664 28.25 37.73 -12.28
CA MET A 664 29.41 37.99 -11.41
C MET A 664 28.95 38.20 -9.97
N HIS A 665 29.58 37.54 -9.01
CA HIS A 665 29.27 37.75 -7.60
C HIS A 665 30.52 37.65 -6.75
N GLY A 666 30.48 38.19 -5.54
CA GLY A 666 31.57 37.96 -4.61
C GLY A 666 31.33 38.53 -3.23
N ARG A 667 32.26 38.21 -2.33
CA ARG A 667 32.22 38.61 -0.92
C ARG A 667 33.40 39.49 -0.50
N ASN A 668 34.50 39.48 -1.25
CA ASN A 668 35.74 40.16 -0.88
C ASN A 668 36.05 41.31 -1.85
N SER A 669 36.90 42.26 -1.45
CA SER A 669 37.39 43.29 -2.37
C SER A 669 38.11 42.67 -3.58
N PHE A 670 38.03 43.35 -4.73
CA PHE A 670 38.76 42.97 -5.94
C PHE A 670 39.23 44.20 -6.71
N ARG A 671 40.13 43.98 -7.68
CA ARG A 671 40.50 44.99 -8.67
C ARG A 671 40.62 44.34 -10.04
N LEU A 672 40.13 45.02 -11.06
CA LEU A 672 40.36 44.63 -12.44
C LEU A 672 41.71 45.18 -12.91
N SER A 673 42.44 44.40 -13.71
CA SER A 673 43.56 44.88 -14.48
C SER A 673 43.10 45.85 -15.58
N PRO A 674 43.99 46.70 -16.13
CA PRO A 674 43.64 47.58 -17.24
C PRO A 674 43.06 46.83 -18.45
N ALA A 675 43.57 45.63 -18.75
CA ALA A 675 43.07 44.80 -19.84
C ALA A 675 41.66 44.26 -19.59
N GLU A 676 41.36 43.83 -18.36
CA GLU A 676 40.01 43.36 -17.99
C GLU A 676 38.99 44.50 -18.02
N ARG A 677 39.36 45.72 -17.60
CA ARG A 677 38.48 46.89 -17.70
C ARG A 677 38.12 47.21 -19.15
N GLU A 678 39.11 47.22 -20.04
CA GLU A 678 38.91 47.51 -21.46
C GLU A 678 38.05 46.43 -22.15
N GLN A 679 38.31 45.16 -21.83
CA GLN A 679 37.54 44.03 -22.36
C GLN A 679 36.08 44.09 -21.89
N LEU A 680 35.85 44.36 -20.60
CA LEU A 680 34.51 44.46 -20.03
C LEU A 680 33.74 45.65 -20.60
N ARG A 681 34.40 46.82 -20.76
CA ARG A 681 33.85 47.98 -21.47
C ARG A 681 33.42 47.59 -22.88
N THR A 682 34.32 46.98 -23.64
CA THR A 682 34.08 46.57 -25.03
C THR A 682 32.91 45.58 -25.13
N TYR A 683 32.82 44.61 -24.22
CA TYR A 683 31.73 43.64 -24.16
C TYR A 683 30.37 44.32 -23.95
N ILE A 684 30.28 45.20 -22.95
CA ILE A 684 29.06 45.92 -22.64
C ILE A 684 28.69 46.88 -23.78
N GLU A 685 29.63 47.65 -24.33
CA GLU A 685 29.35 48.56 -25.46
C GLU A 685 28.86 47.82 -26.72
N ARG A 686 29.26 46.56 -26.92
CA ARG A 686 28.85 45.70 -28.04
C ARG A 686 27.49 45.02 -27.89
N GLY A 687 26.74 45.31 -26.82
CA GLY A 687 25.42 44.71 -26.60
C GLY A 687 25.36 43.74 -25.42
N GLY A 688 26.51 43.37 -24.84
CA GLY A 688 26.55 42.49 -23.67
C GLY A 688 25.94 43.13 -22.43
N MET A 689 25.45 42.29 -21.52
CA MET A 689 24.95 42.68 -20.20
C MET A 689 25.76 41.97 -19.10
N LEU A 690 26.10 42.71 -18.04
CA LEU A 690 26.65 42.18 -16.79
C LEU A 690 25.58 42.23 -15.70
N PHE A 691 25.24 41.09 -15.13
CA PHE A 691 24.41 40.99 -13.93
C PHE A 691 25.26 40.56 -12.74
N ALA A 692 25.21 41.30 -11.64
CA ALA A 692 26.07 41.06 -10.50
C ALA A 692 25.38 41.23 -9.15
N ASP A 693 25.87 40.54 -8.12
CA ASP A 693 25.41 40.73 -6.75
C ASP A 693 26.53 40.66 -5.70
N ALA A 694 26.30 41.31 -4.56
CA ALA A 694 27.17 41.22 -3.39
C ALA A 694 26.69 40.11 -2.44
N VAL A 695 27.49 39.05 -2.33
CA VAL A 695 27.15 37.86 -1.55
C VAL A 695 27.02 38.22 -0.07
N CYS A 696 25.93 37.79 0.56
CA CYS A 696 25.50 38.14 1.91
C CYS A 696 25.50 39.66 2.21
N GLY A 697 25.30 40.51 1.18
CA GLY A 697 25.31 41.96 1.34
C GLY A 697 26.69 42.53 1.64
N SER A 698 27.76 41.93 1.10
CA SER A 698 29.13 42.37 1.36
C SER A 698 29.39 43.81 0.89
N GLU A 699 29.47 44.71 1.87
CA GLU A 699 29.89 46.10 1.70
C GLU A 699 31.30 46.23 1.08
N GLU A 700 32.18 45.26 1.32
CA GLU A 700 33.53 45.28 0.76
C GLU A 700 33.49 45.02 -0.75
N PHE A 701 32.74 44.00 -1.18
CA PHE A 701 32.56 43.69 -2.61
C PHE A 701 31.77 44.81 -3.30
N ALA A 702 30.69 45.31 -2.70
CA ALA A 702 29.86 46.37 -3.27
C ALA A 702 30.66 47.66 -3.52
N ARG A 703 31.52 48.08 -2.56
CA ARG A 703 32.42 49.22 -2.76
C ARG A 703 33.44 48.98 -3.87
N ALA A 704 34.02 47.79 -3.93
CA ALA A 704 34.97 47.43 -4.99
C ALA A 704 34.30 47.44 -6.37
N PHE A 705 33.10 46.85 -6.48
CA PHE A 705 32.31 46.81 -7.71
C PHE A 705 31.98 48.21 -8.22
N ARG A 706 31.41 49.08 -7.37
CA ARG A 706 31.13 50.50 -7.70
C ARG A 706 32.40 51.24 -8.16
N ALA A 707 33.52 51.06 -7.46
CA ALA A 707 34.78 51.72 -7.79
C ALA A 707 35.40 51.23 -9.11
N GLU A 708 35.27 49.95 -9.44
CA GLU A 708 35.74 49.41 -10.72
C GLU A 708 34.80 49.82 -11.86
N MET A 709 33.48 49.80 -11.67
CA MET A 709 32.52 50.27 -12.67
C MET A 709 32.70 51.75 -13.01
N ALA A 710 33.00 52.61 -12.04
CA ALA A 710 33.33 54.02 -12.29
C ALA A 710 34.62 54.21 -13.12
N LYS A 711 35.55 53.26 -13.09
CA LYS A 711 36.74 53.27 -13.96
C LYS A 711 36.44 52.71 -15.34
N VAL A 712 35.57 51.69 -15.42
CA VAL A 712 35.14 51.10 -16.68
C VAL A 712 34.27 52.09 -17.44
N PHE A 713 33.36 52.82 -16.80
CA PHE A 713 32.50 53.84 -17.40
C PHE A 713 32.54 55.18 -16.61
N PRO A 714 33.55 56.03 -16.84
CA PRO A 714 33.67 57.32 -16.14
C PRO A 714 32.52 58.30 -16.42
N ASP A 715 31.89 58.17 -17.59
CA ASP A 715 30.85 59.09 -18.07
C ASP A 715 29.42 58.60 -17.77
N ALA A 716 29.25 57.40 -17.19
CA ALA A 716 27.96 56.81 -16.87
C ALA A 716 27.97 56.24 -15.44
N PRO A 717 27.32 56.90 -14.46
CA PRO A 717 27.32 56.44 -13.08
C PRO A 717 26.48 55.18 -12.90
N LEU A 718 26.86 54.34 -11.94
CA LEU A 718 26.04 53.25 -11.43
C LEU A 718 25.02 53.84 -10.45
N GLU A 719 23.75 53.86 -10.82
CA GLU A 719 22.67 54.53 -10.07
C GLU A 719 21.49 53.59 -9.80
N ARG A 720 20.70 53.86 -8.76
CA ARG A 720 19.52 53.04 -8.41
C ARG A 720 18.50 53.06 -9.56
N ILE A 721 18.04 51.89 -9.98
CA ILE A 721 17.03 51.74 -11.02
C ILE A 721 15.67 52.19 -10.43
N PRO A 722 14.95 53.12 -11.08
CA PRO A 722 13.64 53.59 -10.61
C PRO A 722 12.61 52.45 -10.50
N ILE A 723 11.76 52.47 -9.47
CA ILE A 723 10.80 51.36 -9.20
C ILE A 723 9.65 51.28 -10.22
N ASP A 724 9.41 52.35 -10.96
CA ASP A 724 8.50 52.42 -12.10
C ASP A 724 9.12 51.89 -13.41
N ASN A 725 10.38 51.43 -13.36
CA ASN A 725 11.03 50.81 -14.51
C ASN A 725 10.30 49.49 -14.88
N PRO A 726 10.11 49.22 -16.18
CA PRO A 726 9.51 47.98 -16.64
C PRO A 726 10.18 46.68 -16.12
N LEU A 727 11.47 46.73 -15.74
CA LEU A 727 12.19 45.64 -15.06
C LEU A 727 11.45 45.13 -13.81
N PHE A 728 10.74 45.99 -13.09
CA PHE A 728 10.06 45.62 -11.85
C PHE A 728 8.57 45.26 -12.03
N THR A 729 8.08 45.26 -13.27
CA THR A 729 6.67 45.08 -13.61
C THR A 729 6.45 43.91 -14.56
N PRO A 730 5.22 43.39 -14.71
CA PRO A 730 4.91 42.33 -15.67
C PRO A 730 4.99 42.74 -17.16
N GLU A 731 5.41 43.97 -17.48
CA GLU A 731 5.37 44.51 -18.84
C GLU A 731 6.23 43.72 -19.83
N TYR A 732 7.34 43.14 -19.37
CA TYR A 732 8.17 42.23 -20.16
C TYR A 732 7.81 40.74 -19.99
N SER A 733 6.57 40.41 -19.61
CA SER A 733 6.15 39.02 -19.28
C SER A 733 6.87 38.42 -18.06
N GLY A 734 7.56 39.25 -17.27
CA GLY A 734 8.15 38.89 -15.99
C GLY A 734 7.17 38.99 -14.82
N PHE A 735 7.68 38.88 -13.60
CA PHE A 735 6.92 38.99 -12.36
C PHE A 735 6.75 40.45 -11.92
N ASP A 736 5.67 40.73 -11.20
CA ASP A 736 5.56 41.97 -10.42
C ASP A 736 6.47 41.84 -9.18
N ILE A 737 7.57 42.59 -9.18
CA ILE A 737 8.58 42.61 -8.11
C ILE A 737 8.76 44.03 -7.55
N GLN A 738 7.75 44.90 -7.67
CA GLN A 738 7.79 46.23 -7.06
C GLN A 738 7.92 46.15 -5.53
N LYS A 739 7.55 45.01 -4.95
CA LYS A 739 7.87 44.63 -3.57
C LYS A 739 8.50 43.25 -3.55
N VAL A 740 9.56 43.11 -2.77
CA VAL A 740 10.29 41.86 -2.55
C VAL A 740 10.55 41.66 -1.07
N SER A 741 10.64 40.40 -0.68
CA SER A 741 10.98 39.97 0.66
C SER A 741 12.49 39.99 0.82
N ARG A 742 12.99 40.88 1.66
CA ARG A 742 14.41 40.94 2.02
C ARG A 742 14.60 40.56 3.48
N ARG A 743 15.56 39.68 3.72
CA ARG A 743 16.01 39.33 5.06
C ARG A 743 16.96 40.38 5.60
N ASP A 744 16.70 40.80 6.83
CA ASP A 744 17.54 41.70 7.62
C ASP A 744 18.12 40.91 8.81
N PRO A 745 19.41 40.53 8.80
CA PRO A 745 20.04 39.87 9.93
C PRO A 745 20.14 40.89 11.08
N GLN A 746 19.22 40.81 12.04
CA GLN A 746 19.27 41.63 13.22
C GLN A 746 20.51 41.30 14.05
N ARG A 747 21.23 42.31 14.53
CA ARG A 747 22.07 42.17 15.74
C ARG A 747 21.11 42.01 16.92
N GLY A 748 20.62 40.79 17.13
CA GLY A 748 19.75 40.46 18.25
C GLY A 748 20.40 40.75 19.61
N ASP A 749 19.56 40.81 20.65
CA ASP A 749 19.99 40.75 22.05
C ASP A 749 21.08 39.68 22.20
N PRO A 750 22.25 39.99 22.79
CA PRO A 750 23.30 39.00 23.07
C PRO A 750 22.79 37.75 23.83
N ASN A 751 21.62 37.84 24.47
CA ASN A 751 20.98 36.78 25.24
C ASN A 751 19.72 36.17 24.58
N GLY A 752 19.33 36.59 23.38
CA GLY A 752 18.15 36.08 22.67
C GLY A 752 18.49 35.18 21.46
N PRO A 753 17.56 34.32 21.01
CA PRO A 753 17.77 33.49 19.82
C PRO A 753 17.95 34.36 18.57
N LEU A 754 18.81 33.91 17.64
CA LEU A 754 18.97 34.56 16.34
C LEU A 754 17.65 34.43 15.55
N LYS A 755 17.07 35.57 15.15
CA LYS A 755 15.87 35.62 14.32
C LYS A 755 16.18 36.34 13.00
N ALA A 756 15.88 35.70 11.89
CA ALA A 756 15.78 36.38 10.60
C ALA A 756 14.44 37.14 10.55
N GLU A 757 14.47 38.46 10.45
CA GLU A 757 13.28 39.24 10.11
C GLU A 757 13.20 39.39 8.58
N TYR A 758 12.05 39.08 8.01
CA TYR A 758 11.75 39.35 6.61
C TYR A 758 10.94 40.64 6.52
N ARG A 759 11.37 41.57 5.68
CA ARG A 759 10.67 42.83 5.41
C ARG A 759 10.28 42.89 3.94
N GLN A 760 9.05 43.31 3.71
CA GLN A 760 8.58 43.70 2.37
C GLN A 760 9.15 45.08 2.04
N VAL A 761 10.06 45.13 1.08
CA VAL A 761 10.78 46.34 0.67
C VAL A 761 10.77 46.48 -0.85
N GLU A 762 11.09 47.67 -1.36
CA GLU A 762 11.43 47.82 -2.78
C GLU A 762 12.76 47.10 -3.06
N PRO A 763 12.91 46.43 -4.21
CA PRO A 763 14.20 45.90 -4.64
C PRO A 763 15.21 47.04 -4.77
N ASP A 764 16.44 46.78 -4.33
CA ASP A 764 17.56 47.70 -4.46
C ASP A 764 18.48 47.14 -5.54
N LEU A 765 18.29 47.62 -6.78
CA LEU A 765 19.15 47.30 -7.91
C LEU A 765 19.75 48.60 -8.45
N GLU A 766 21.05 48.59 -8.69
CA GLU A 766 21.80 49.66 -9.33
C GLU A 766 22.08 49.30 -10.79
N GLY A 767 22.09 50.26 -11.71
CA GLY A 767 22.37 50.01 -13.11
C GLY A 767 23.18 51.10 -13.80
N ILE A 768 23.92 50.72 -14.84
CA ILE A 768 24.58 51.64 -15.77
C ILE A 768 23.83 51.57 -17.10
N LYS A 769 23.32 52.72 -17.56
CA LYS A 769 22.60 52.83 -18.82
C LYS A 769 23.57 53.08 -19.98
N ILE A 770 23.49 52.26 -21.02
CA ILE A 770 24.28 52.37 -22.26
C ILE A 770 23.29 52.56 -23.41
N GLY A 771 23.13 53.82 -23.86
CA GLY A 771 22.04 54.19 -24.78
C GLY A 771 20.68 54.04 -24.10
N ASP A 772 19.78 53.25 -24.68
CA ASP A 772 18.43 53.04 -24.13
C ASP A 772 18.28 51.82 -23.22
N ARG A 773 19.34 51.03 -23.02
CA ARG A 773 19.32 49.79 -22.20
C ARG A 773 20.25 49.85 -21.00
N TYR A 774 19.98 49.03 -19.98
CA TYR A 774 20.96 48.79 -18.91
C TYR A 774 22.02 47.78 -19.38
N GLY A 775 23.29 48.19 -19.37
CA GLY A 775 24.44 47.34 -19.70
C GLY A 775 25.04 46.64 -18.48
N VAL A 776 24.86 47.24 -17.30
CA VAL A 776 25.23 46.66 -16.00
C VAL A 776 24.01 46.74 -15.09
N ILE A 777 23.71 45.65 -14.39
CA ILE A 777 22.75 45.59 -13.29
C ILE A 777 23.47 44.95 -12.10
N PHE A 778 23.39 45.59 -10.94
CA PHE A 778 24.07 45.19 -9.72
C PHE A 778 23.12 45.21 -8.53
N SER A 779 23.13 44.15 -7.73
CA SER A 779 22.45 44.08 -6.45
C SER A 779 23.45 44.23 -5.30
N PRO A 780 23.33 45.25 -4.42
CA PRO A 780 24.13 45.34 -3.20
C PRO A 780 23.72 44.31 -2.14
N TYR A 781 22.62 43.58 -2.34
CA TYR A 781 22.13 42.50 -1.47
C TYR A 781 22.25 41.13 -2.14
N ASP A 782 22.32 40.09 -1.32
CA ASP A 782 22.51 38.72 -1.79
C ASP A 782 21.33 38.23 -2.64
N LEU A 783 21.65 37.82 -3.87
CA LEU A 783 20.82 36.97 -4.73
C LEU A 783 21.41 35.56 -4.80
N SER A 784 22.73 35.45 -4.73
CA SER A 784 23.48 34.24 -4.97
C SER A 784 23.27 33.14 -3.92
N CYS A 785 23.45 33.40 -2.62
CA CYS A 785 23.18 32.36 -1.61
C CYS A 785 21.67 32.03 -1.54
N ALA A 786 20.79 33.01 -1.81
CA ALA A 786 19.35 32.78 -1.94
C ALA A 786 18.99 31.81 -3.08
N LEU A 787 19.61 31.94 -4.26
CA LEU A 787 19.42 31.03 -5.40
C LEU A 787 19.97 29.61 -5.16
N GLU A 788 20.88 29.43 -4.22
CA GLU A 788 21.31 28.10 -3.76
C GLU A 788 20.35 27.47 -2.75
N ASN A 789 19.23 28.13 -2.46
CA ASN A 789 18.27 27.74 -1.43
C ASN A 789 18.88 27.71 -0.01
N HIS A 790 19.93 28.52 0.20
CA HIS A 790 20.74 28.55 1.41
C HIS A 790 20.65 29.91 2.09
N ALA A 791 19.50 30.16 2.69
CA ALA A 791 19.28 31.35 3.46
C ALA A 791 19.93 31.18 4.87
N SER A 792 21.25 31.37 5.01
CA SER A 792 21.89 31.44 6.34
C SER A 792 21.36 32.61 7.19
N LEU A 793 21.03 32.37 8.48
CA LEU A 793 20.49 33.36 9.44
C LEU A 793 21.28 34.70 9.47
N GLU A 794 22.55 34.70 9.08
CA GLU A 794 23.46 35.85 9.14
C GLU A 794 23.57 36.64 7.83
N CYS A 795 23.00 36.17 6.72
CA CYS A 795 23.20 36.79 5.40
C CYS A 795 22.09 37.79 5.03
N ALA A 796 22.44 39.04 4.80
CA ALA A 796 21.52 40.06 4.28
C ALA A 796 21.26 39.81 2.78
N GLY A 797 20.01 39.53 2.41
CA GLY A 797 19.67 39.00 1.08
C GLY A 797 18.18 38.90 0.82
N TYR A 798 17.82 38.67 -0.44
CA TYR A 798 16.43 38.37 -0.82
C TYR A 798 16.06 36.92 -0.46
N THR A 799 14.76 36.60 -0.42
CA THR A 799 14.30 35.20 -0.32
C THR A 799 14.63 34.44 -1.61
N SER A 800 14.71 33.10 -1.55
CA SER A 800 14.97 32.27 -2.73
C SER A 800 13.98 32.54 -3.87
N GLU A 801 12.70 32.69 -3.53
CA GLU A 801 11.62 32.99 -4.48
C GLU A 801 11.81 34.36 -5.15
N ASP A 802 12.03 35.42 -4.36
CA ASP A 802 12.16 36.77 -4.92
C ASP A 802 13.50 36.96 -5.64
N ALA A 803 14.56 36.28 -5.22
CA ALA A 803 15.83 36.23 -5.95
C ALA A 803 15.68 35.57 -7.34
N ALA A 804 14.90 34.48 -7.43
CA ALA A 804 14.57 33.85 -8.71
C ALA A 804 13.75 34.78 -9.61
N LYS A 805 12.71 35.44 -9.07
CA LYS A 805 11.90 36.42 -9.82
C LYS A 805 12.74 37.60 -10.33
N ILE A 806 13.63 38.16 -9.50
CA ILE A 806 14.56 39.22 -9.91
C ILE A 806 15.43 38.75 -11.08
N GLY A 807 16.04 37.57 -10.98
CA GLY A 807 16.87 37.02 -12.04
C GLY A 807 16.12 36.73 -13.33
N ILE A 808 14.87 36.26 -13.26
CA ILE A 808 13.99 36.04 -14.42
C ILE A 808 13.66 37.38 -15.11
N ASN A 809 13.28 38.41 -14.35
CA ASN A 809 12.99 39.74 -14.90
C ASN A 809 14.21 40.35 -15.61
N VAL A 810 15.42 40.16 -15.07
CA VAL A 810 16.67 40.59 -15.72
C VAL A 810 16.91 39.83 -17.03
N ALA A 811 16.65 38.51 -17.05
CA ALA A 811 16.80 37.70 -18.25
C ALA A 811 15.80 38.07 -19.38
N GLU A 812 14.56 38.45 -19.03
CA GLU A 812 13.51 38.85 -19.98
C GLU A 812 13.84 40.15 -20.76
N ILE A 813 14.65 41.06 -20.19
CA ILE A 813 15.12 42.26 -20.91
C ILE A 813 15.82 41.91 -22.23
N LEU A 814 16.45 40.73 -22.30
CA LEU A 814 17.18 40.28 -23.49
C LEU A 814 16.22 39.79 -24.60
N GLN A 815 14.99 39.39 -24.26
CA GLN A 815 14.02 38.91 -25.24
C GLN A 815 13.19 40.05 -25.85
N SER A 816 12.97 41.15 -25.12
CA SER A 816 12.17 42.29 -25.60
C SER A 816 12.82 43.12 -26.71
N THR A 817 14.08 42.82 -27.08
CA THR A 817 14.82 43.49 -28.16
C THR A 817 14.76 42.75 -29.51
N ASP A 818 14.10 41.59 -29.60
CA ASP A 818 13.88 40.85 -30.86
C ASP A 818 12.39 40.84 -31.23
N ASP A 819 11.96 41.86 -31.96
CA ASP A 819 10.57 42.12 -32.35
C ASP A 819 10.02 41.16 -33.43
N SER A 820 10.65 39.99 -33.61
CA SER A 820 10.32 39.02 -34.67
C SER A 820 9.36 37.89 -34.24
N LEU A 821 8.92 37.86 -32.98
CA LEU A 821 8.14 36.74 -32.42
C LEU A 821 6.75 37.10 -31.85
N LYS A 822 6.04 38.10 -32.38
CA LYS A 822 4.59 38.25 -32.09
C LYS A 822 3.77 38.61 -33.33
N LYS A 823 3.20 37.58 -33.97
CA LYS A 823 1.80 37.49 -34.43
C LYS A 823 1.61 36.20 -35.23
N SER A 824 1.25 35.14 -34.52
CA SER A 824 0.81 33.90 -35.14
C SER A 824 -0.67 33.70 -34.88
N THR A 825 -1.45 33.87 -35.95
CA THR A 825 -2.88 33.55 -36.12
C THR A 825 -3.19 32.05 -35.96
N TRP A 826 -2.51 31.36 -35.05
CA TRP A 826 -2.62 29.92 -34.88
C TRP A 826 -3.80 29.55 -33.98
N LEU A 827 -4.12 30.35 -32.95
CA LEU A 827 -5.22 30.04 -32.02
C LEU A 827 -6.61 29.92 -32.69
N ARG A 828 -6.88 30.63 -33.79
CA ARG A 828 -8.15 30.49 -34.54
C ARG A 828 -8.18 29.32 -35.52
N LYS A 829 -7.02 28.84 -36.00
CA LYS A 829 -6.94 27.67 -36.88
C LYS A 829 -6.89 26.36 -36.10
N THR A 830 -6.30 26.37 -34.90
CA THR A 830 -6.24 25.19 -34.03
C THR A 830 -7.61 24.83 -33.47
N VAL A 831 -8.47 25.81 -33.13
CA VAL A 831 -9.84 25.51 -32.66
C VAL A 831 -10.70 24.85 -33.76
N VAL A 832 -10.56 25.29 -35.03
CA VAL A 832 -11.27 24.67 -36.16
C VAL A 832 -10.66 23.30 -36.53
N ALA A 833 -9.34 23.15 -36.47
CA ALA A 833 -8.68 21.86 -36.68
C ALA A 833 -9.04 20.85 -35.57
N CYS A 834 -9.10 21.29 -34.31
CA CYS A 834 -9.56 20.46 -33.19
C CYS A 834 -11.03 20.07 -33.35
N ALA A 835 -11.90 20.98 -33.82
CA ALA A 835 -13.30 20.64 -34.10
C ALA A 835 -13.44 19.58 -35.20
N VAL A 836 -12.65 19.67 -36.29
CA VAL A 836 -12.63 18.66 -37.37
C VAL A 836 -12.07 17.33 -36.87
N VAL A 837 -11.01 17.35 -36.05
CA VAL A 837 -10.45 16.14 -35.44
C VAL A 837 -11.46 15.48 -34.49
N VAL A 838 -12.21 16.25 -33.70
CA VAL A 838 -13.27 15.73 -32.82
C VAL A 838 -14.39 15.10 -33.65
N VAL A 839 -14.82 15.71 -34.75
CA VAL A 839 -15.84 15.14 -35.65
C VAL A 839 -15.34 13.86 -36.34
N LEU A 840 -14.08 13.82 -36.77
CA LEU A 840 -13.47 12.63 -37.36
C LEU A 840 -13.28 11.51 -36.33
N LEU A 841 -12.93 11.84 -35.08
CA LEU A 841 -12.85 10.89 -33.98
C LEU A 841 -14.23 10.34 -33.60
N LEU A 842 -15.27 11.17 -33.61
CA LEU A 842 -16.66 10.73 -33.42
C LEU A 842 -17.14 9.83 -34.56
N ALA A 843 -16.84 10.18 -35.82
CA ALA A 843 -17.17 9.34 -36.98
C ALA A 843 -16.41 7.99 -36.94
N PHE A 844 -15.13 8.01 -36.57
CA PHE A 844 -14.33 6.80 -36.35
C PHE A 844 -14.90 5.94 -35.22
N PHE A 845 -15.33 6.55 -34.11
CA PHE A 845 -15.95 5.85 -32.99
C PHE A 845 -17.28 5.20 -33.38
N VAL A 846 -18.13 5.87 -34.17
CA VAL A 846 -19.38 5.29 -34.68
C VAL A 846 -19.11 4.14 -35.65
N LEU A 847 -18.15 4.28 -36.58
CA LEU A 847 -17.76 3.21 -37.50
C LEU A 847 -17.17 2.00 -36.76
N GLN A 848 -16.33 2.26 -35.75
CA GLN A 848 -15.76 1.22 -34.90
C GLN A 848 -16.85 0.49 -34.10
N ARG A 849 -17.82 1.23 -33.53
CA ARG A 849 -18.96 0.65 -32.80
C ARG A 849 -19.80 -0.25 -33.71
N ASN A 850 -20.16 0.22 -34.90
CA ASN A 850 -20.95 -0.57 -35.85
C ASN A 850 -20.20 -1.82 -36.33
N SER A 851 -18.89 -1.70 -36.59
CA SER A 851 -18.06 -2.86 -36.94
C SER A 851 -17.98 -3.89 -35.81
N GLN A 852 -17.92 -3.45 -34.55
CA GLN A 852 -17.89 -4.35 -33.40
C GLN A 852 -19.24 -4.99 -33.10
N SER A 853 -20.36 -4.29 -33.32
CA SER A 853 -21.69 -4.89 -33.26
C SER A 853 -21.85 -6.02 -34.27
N ALA A 854 -21.47 -5.81 -35.53
CA ALA A 854 -21.57 -6.86 -36.56
C ALA A 854 -20.71 -8.10 -36.24
N LYS A 855 -19.56 -7.92 -35.58
CA LYS A 855 -18.72 -9.03 -35.11
C LYS A 855 -19.36 -9.80 -33.95
N LEU A 856 -19.95 -9.09 -33.00
CA LEU A 856 -20.68 -9.70 -31.89
C LEU A 856 -21.85 -10.55 -32.41
N ASP A 857 -22.62 -10.03 -33.36
CA ASP A 857 -23.75 -10.75 -33.94
C ASP A 857 -23.28 -12.03 -34.65
N ALA A 858 -22.16 -11.98 -35.37
CA ALA A 858 -21.57 -13.15 -36.00
C ALA A 858 -21.07 -14.20 -34.98
N MET A 859 -20.49 -13.77 -33.86
CA MET A 859 -20.07 -14.68 -32.77
C MET A 859 -21.27 -15.37 -32.12
N LEU A 860 -22.33 -14.62 -31.83
CA LEU A 860 -23.56 -15.17 -31.25
C LEU A 860 -24.26 -16.13 -32.22
N GLN A 861 -24.27 -15.82 -33.52
CA GLN A 861 -24.83 -16.73 -34.52
C GLN A 861 -24.03 -18.04 -34.62
N ALA A 862 -22.69 -17.99 -34.55
CA ALA A 862 -21.87 -19.20 -34.56
C ALA A 862 -22.15 -20.12 -33.36
N ILE A 863 -22.47 -19.56 -32.19
CA ILE A 863 -22.84 -20.31 -30.99
C ILE A 863 -24.24 -20.93 -31.13
N ARG A 864 -25.20 -20.20 -31.73
CA ARG A 864 -26.51 -20.76 -32.07
C ARG A 864 -26.40 -21.92 -33.06
N ASP A 865 -25.52 -21.78 -34.06
CA ASP A 865 -25.29 -22.82 -35.06
C ASP A 865 -24.66 -24.09 -34.44
N SER A 866 -23.97 -23.98 -33.29
CA SER A 866 -23.52 -25.13 -32.49
C SER A 866 -24.58 -25.72 -31.56
N GLY A 867 -25.81 -25.19 -31.57
CA GLY A 867 -26.94 -25.67 -30.78
C GLY A 867 -26.96 -25.17 -29.33
N GLU A 868 -26.10 -24.20 -28.97
CA GLU A 868 -26.06 -23.61 -27.63
C GLU A 868 -26.98 -22.38 -27.54
N PRO A 869 -27.77 -22.25 -26.44
CA PRO A 869 -28.57 -21.05 -26.21
C PRO A 869 -27.68 -19.83 -25.93
N VAL A 870 -28.10 -18.65 -26.38
CA VAL A 870 -27.40 -17.37 -26.12
C VAL A 870 -28.31 -16.31 -25.49
N THR A 871 -29.57 -16.64 -25.23
CA THR A 871 -30.58 -15.80 -24.56
C THR A 871 -31.37 -16.61 -23.53
N GLU A 872 -32.00 -15.93 -22.58
CA GLU A 872 -32.89 -16.57 -21.59
C GLU A 872 -34.05 -17.34 -22.24
N GLU A 873 -34.66 -16.81 -23.30
CA GLU A 873 -35.77 -17.46 -24.00
C GLU A 873 -35.34 -18.78 -24.64
N GLU A 874 -34.21 -18.78 -25.34
CA GLU A 874 -33.61 -19.99 -25.94
C GLU A 874 -33.20 -21.02 -24.86
N TRP A 875 -32.68 -20.56 -23.72
CA TRP A 875 -32.33 -21.41 -22.57
C TRP A 875 -33.55 -22.12 -21.99
N ASN A 876 -34.60 -21.34 -21.69
CA ASN A 876 -35.81 -21.87 -21.10
C ASN A 876 -36.56 -22.80 -22.07
N GLU A 877 -36.55 -22.52 -23.38
CA GLU A 877 -37.10 -23.42 -24.40
C GLU A 877 -36.30 -24.74 -24.52
N HIS A 878 -34.97 -24.68 -24.42
CA HIS A 878 -34.10 -25.85 -24.50
C HIS A 878 -34.39 -26.85 -23.37
N PHE A 879 -34.38 -26.38 -22.11
CA PHE A 879 -34.55 -27.25 -20.93
C PHE A 879 -36.00 -27.63 -20.63
N SER A 880 -36.98 -26.78 -20.97
CA SER A 880 -38.40 -27.16 -20.86
C SER A 880 -38.78 -28.32 -21.78
N LYS A 881 -38.21 -28.39 -22.99
CA LYS A 881 -38.41 -29.54 -23.89
C LYS A 881 -37.70 -30.80 -23.41
N ALA A 882 -36.51 -30.65 -22.82
CA ALA A 882 -35.72 -31.78 -22.31
C ALA A 882 -36.33 -32.42 -21.04
N SER A 883 -36.96 -31.61 -20.18
CA SER A 883 -37.59 -32.06 -18.93
C SER A 883 -39.00 -32.62 -19.09
N GLY A 884 -39.67 -32.41 -20.23
CA GLY A 884 -40.97 -33.02 -20.51
C GLY A 884 -42.16 -32.59 -19.64
N MET A 885 -41.99 -31.60 -18.73
CA MET A 885 -43.01 -31.06 -17.79
C MET A 885 -44.08 -32.09 -17.36
N THR A 886 -43.61 -33.12 -16.65
CA THR A 886 -44.38 -34.30 -16.20
C THR A 886 -44.75 -34.25 -14.71
N GLU A 887 -45.48 -35.27 -14.24
CA GLU A 887 -45.86 -35.50 -12.82
C GLU A 887 -44.69 -35.42 -11.82
N ALA A 888 -43.44 -35.67 -12.24
CA ALA A 888 -42.26 -35.61 -11.37
C ALA A 888 -41.94 -34.20 -10.84
N SER A 889 -42.20 -33.14 -11.60
CA SER A 889 -41.98 -31.77 -11.10
C SER A 889 -42.90 -31.44 -9.91
N ALA A 890 -44.10 -32.02 -9.89
CA ALA A 890 -45.02 -31.89 -8.77
C ALA A 890 -44.58 -32.72 -7.55
N LEU A 891 -43.96 -33.88 -7.76
CA LEU A 891 -43.38 -34.70 -6.68
C LEU A 891 -42.19 -34.00 -6.03
N TRP A 892 -41.28 -33.42 -6.81
CA TRP A 892 -40.16 -32.64 -6.29
C TRP A 892 -40.61 -31.36 -5.60
N GLN A 893 -41.59 -30.65 -6.15
CA GLN A 893 -42.16 -29.49 -5.47
C GLN A 893 -42.84 -29.88 -4.15
N HIS A 894 -43.51 -31.04 -4.11
CA HIS A 894 -44.06 -31.58 -2.87
C HIS A 894 -42.96 -31.91 -1.86
N ALA A 895 -41.92 -32.64 -2.26
CA ALA A 895 -40.78 -33.02 -1.43
C ALA A 895 -40.05 -31.79 -0.85
N ILE A 896 -39.75 -30.79 -1.68
CA ILE A 896 -39.12 -29.53 -1.27
C ILE A 896 -40.02 -28.77 -0.28
N THR A 897 -41.32 -28.72 -0.53
CA THR A 897 -42.26 -27.96 0.33
C THR A 897 -42.54 -28.70 1.64
N SER A 898 -42.52 -30.04 1.65
CA SER A 898 -42.66 -30.85 2.87
C SER A 898 -41.39 -30.85 3.71
N GLY A 899 -40.21 -31.02 3.09
CA GLY A 899 -38.91 -30.96 3.75
C GLY A 899 -38.53 -29.56 4.26
N ALA A 900 -39.06 -28.50 3.64
CA ALA A 900 -38.85 -27.11 4.09
C ALA A 900 -39.59 -26.75 5.40
N VAL A 901 -40.45 -27.63 5.95
CA VAL A 901 -41.15 -27.37 7.21
C VAL A 901 -40.33 -27.87 8.41
N ALA A 902 -39.59 -26.92 8.99
CA ALA A 902 -39.21 -26.83 10.40
C ALA A 902 -38.03 -27.67 10.93
N LEU A 903 -36.80 -27.21 10.66
CA LEU A 903 -35.76 -27.23 11.69
C LEU A 903 -35.96 -26.02 12.61
N THR A 904 -36.43 -26.24 13.83
CA THR A 904 -36.54 -25.13 14.78
C THR A 904 -35.14 -24.73 15.26
N LYS A 905 -34.97 -23.47 15.72
CA LYS A 905 -33.71 -23.03 16.36
C LYS A 905 -33.27 -23.92 17.54
N ALA A 906 -34.18 -24.71 18.11
CA ALA A 906 -33.86 -25.66 19.18
C ALA A 906 -33.18 -26.93 18.67
N ASP A 907 -33.51 -27.39 17.45
CA ASP A 907 -32.94 -28.60 16.83
C ASP A 907 -31.51 -28.34 16.32
N GLN A 908 -31.28 -27.14 15.75
CA GLN A 908 -29.96 -26.62 15.37
C GLN A 908 -28.97 -26.48 16.54
N SER A 909 -29.45 -26.43 17.78
CA SER A 909 -28.60 -26.26 18.97
C SER A 909 -28.09 -27.58 19.56
N LYS A 910 -28.61 -28.73 19.11
CA LYS A 910 -28.27 -30.07 19.63
C LYS A 910 -27.51 -30.94 18.65
N LEU A 911 -27.68 -30.72 17.34
CA LEU A 911 -26.99 -31.41 16.26
C LEU A 911 -26.20 -30.35 15.49
N ASP A 912 -24.89 -30.53 15.33
CA ASP A 912 -24.03 -29.65 14.53
C ASP A 912 -24.28 -29.89 13.02
N LEU A 913 -25.52 -29.61 12.59
CA LEU A 913 -26.01 -29.87 11.24
C LEU A 913 -25.27 -29.03 10.19
N ASP A 914 -24.79 -27.85 10.57
CA ASP A 914 -23.94 -27.02 9.70
C ASP A 914 -22.61 -27.73 9.36
N ALA A 915 -22.05 -28.54 10.27
CA ALA A 915 -20.88 -29.37 9.99
C ALA A 915 -21.19 -30.60 9.13
N ILE A 916 -22.45 -31.08 9.15
CA ILE A 916 -22.90 -32.25 8.39
C ILE A 916 -23.43 -31.88 6.99
N LEU A 917 -23.84 -30.63 6.77
CA LEU A 917 -24.23 -30.09 5.47
C LEU A 917 -23.09 -29.26 4.80
N ASP A 918 -21.90 -29.20 5.41
CA ASP A 918 -20.69 -28.59 4.84
C ASP A 918 -20.06 -29.52 3.79
N GLU A 919 -19.62 -28.97 2.64
CA GLU A 919 -18.81 -29.64 1.61
C GLU A 919 -17.54 -30.33 2.17
N ARG A 920 -17.10 -29.90 3.36
CA ARG A 920 -15.95 -30.44 4.10
C ARG A 920 -16.29 -31.63 4.98
N LEU A 921 -17.57 -31.98 5.11
CA LEU A 921 -18.18 -33.08 5.88
C LEU A 921 -17.15 -33.94 6.61
N GLN A 922 -16.83 -33.56 7.84
CA GLN A 922 -16.11 -34.44 8.74
C GLN A 922 -17.14 -35.31 9.43
N ILE A 923 -17.40 -36.50 8.87
CA ILE A 923 -18.27 -37.49 9.50
C ILE A 923 -17.67 -37.80 10.88
N PRO A 924 -18.34 -37.45 12.00
CA PRO A 924 -17.85 -37.78 13.32
C PRO A 924 -17.77 -39.31 13.48
N ASN A 925 -16.79 -39.79 14.24
CA ASN A 925 -16.78 -41.20 14.63
C ASN A 925 -17.94 -41.46 15.61
N TYR A 926 -19.12 -41.81 15.09
CA TYR A 926 -20.33 -42.02 15.89
C TYR A 926 -20.23 -43.23 16.82
N ALA A 927 -19.28 -44.15 16.59
CA ALA A 927 -18.96 -45.21 17.55
C ALA A 927 -18.44 -44.65 18.88
N GLU A 928 -17.81 -43.47 18.88
CA GLU A 928 -17.35 -42.75 20.07
C GLU A 928 -18.40 -41.76 20.61
N ARG A 929 -19.54 -41.60 19.92
CA ARG A 929 -20.58 -40.59 20.23
C ARG A 929 -22.02 -41.15 20.16
N PRO A 930 -22.37 -42.14 21.00
CA PRO A 930 -23.66 -42.82 20.92
C PRO A 930 -24.87 -41.93 21.25
N GLU A 931 -24.70 -40.87 22.06
CA GLU A 931 -25.78 -39.93 22.37
C GLU A 931 -26.14 -39.03 21.18
N GLU A 932 -25.14 -38.59 20.41
CA GLU A 932 -25.34 -37.80 19.17
C GLU A 932 -26.01 -38.65 18.10
N LEU A 933 -25.57 -39.90 17.93
CA LEU A 933 -26.18 -40.85 17.00
C LEU A 933 -27.64 -41.14 17.34
N LYS A 934 -27.96 -41.29 18.63
CA LYS A 934 -29.35 -41.48 19.07
C LYS A 934 -30.22 -40.25 18.78
N ALA A 935 -29.72 -39.05 19.07
CA ALA A 935 -30.42 -37.81 18.76
C ALA A 935 -30.67 -37.64 17.24
N LEU A 936 -29.71 -38.05 16.42
CA LEU A 936 -29.85 -38.07 14.97
C LEU A 936 -30.91 -39.09 14.51
N ALA A 937 -30.92 -40.29 15.09
CA ALA A 937 -31.92 -41.31 14.80
C ALA A 937 -33.34 -40.86 15.19
N ASP A 938 -33.50 -40.21 16.35
CA ASP A 938 -34.78 -39.65 16.82
C ASP A 938 -35.27 -38.54 15.86
N TYR A 939 -34.36 -37.71 15.35
CA TYR A 939 -34.68 -36.67 14.36
C TYR A 939 -35.11 -37.28 13.02
N ILE A 940 -34.33 -38.21 12.46
CA ILE A 940 -34.68 -38.90 11.21
C ILE A 940 -36.05 -39.58 11.32
N ALA A 941 -36.36 -40.23 12.44
CA ALA A 941 -37.66 -40.83 12.68
C ALA A 941 -38.80 -39.79 12.75
N SER A 942 -38.52 -38.56 13.17
CA SER A 942 -39.52 -37.49 13.26
C SER A 942 -39.94 -36.91 11.91
N ILE A 943 -39.10 -37.07 10.87
CA ILE A 943 -39.32 -36.55 9.51
C ILE A 943 -39.55 -37.67 8.48
N GLU A 944 -39.88 -38.88 8.91
CA GLU A 944 -40.02 -40.06 8.03
C GLU A 944 -41.00 -39.83 6.86
N SER A 945 -42.08 -39.05 7.06
CA SER A 945 -43.00 -38.70 5.98
C SER A 945 -42.35 -37.89 4.86
N ASP A 946 -41.42 -37.01 5.21
CA ASP A 946 -40.71 -36.15 4.27
C ASP A 946 -39.66 -36.96 3.51
N LEU A 947 -38.97 -37.88 4.21
CA LEU A 947 -38.02 -38.81 3.60
C LEU A 947 -38.71 -39.71 2.56
N VAL A 948 -39.93 -40.19 2.83
CA VAL A 948 -40.72 -40.97 1.87
C VAL A 948 -41.09 -40.14 0.63
N ALA A 949 -41.40 -38.85 0.81
CA ALA A 949 -41.68 -37.96 -0.32
C ALA A 949 -40.44 -37.73 -1.19
N ILE A 950 -39.25 -37.59 -0.57
CA ILE A 950 -37.98 -37.46 -1.28
C ILE A 950 -37.66 -38.74 -2.07
N HIS A 951 -37.79 -39.93 -1.46
CA HIS A 951 -37.61 -41.21 -2.16
C HIS A 951 -38.54 -41.36 -3.36
N ALA A 952 -39.83 -41.03 -3.20
CA ALA A 952 -40.79 -41.07 -4.30
C ALA A 952 -40.45 -40.08 -5.44
N ALA A 953 -39.89 -38.91 -5.10
CA ALA A 953 -39.45 -37.93 -6.09
C ALA A 953 -38.18 -38.40 -6.84
N VAL A 954 -37.24 -39.04 -6.15
CA VAL A 954 -36.05 -39.65 -6.77
C VAL A 954 -36.43 -40.82 -7.68
N ASP A 955 -37.33 -41.70 -7.23
CA ASP A 955 -37.75 -42.90 -7.98
C ASP A 955 -38.46 -42.56 -9.29
N ALA A 956 -39.10 -41.38 -9.38
CA ALA A 956 -39.67 -40.89 -10.63
C ALA A 956 -38.59 -40.72 -11.73
N ASN A 957 -37.33 -40.46 -11.34
CA ASN A 957 -36.14 -40.43 -12.20
C ASN A 957 -36.30 -39.58 -13.48
N GLU A 958 -37.04 -38.47 -13.37
CA GLU A 958 -37.27 -37.49 -14.44
C GLU A 958 -36.54 -36.18 -14.13
N LEU A 959 -36.01 -35.53 -15.18
CA LEU A 959 -35.34 -34.23 -15.06
C LEU A 959 -36.32 -33.15 -14.60
N VAL A 960 -35.94 -32.39 -13.58
CA VAL A 960 -36.77 -31.30 -13.06
C VAL A 960 -36.29 -29.99 -13.66
N PHE A 961 -37.21 -29.20 -14.21
CA PHE A 961 -36.90 -27.86 -14.71
C PHE A 961 -37.79 -26.80 -14.07
N TYR A 962 -37.15 -25.81 -13.47
CA TYR A 962 -37.74 -24.60 -12.93
C TYR A 962 -37.34 -23.44 -13.86
N PRO A 963 -38.30 -22.74 -14.49
CA PRO A 963 -37.98 -21.62 -15.37
C PRO A 963 -37.09 -20.60 -14.65
N TYR A 964 -35.92 -20.32 -15.23
CA TYR A 964 -34.92 -19.43 -14.64
C TYR A 964 -35.08 -18.02 -15.21
N ASP A 965 -35.00 -17.02 -14.33
CA ASP A 965 -34.95 -15.59 -14.70
C ASP A 965 -33.54 -15.09 -14.34
N PHE A 966 -32.74 -14.74 -15.34
CA PHE A 966 -31.35 -14.33 -15.10
C PHE A 966 -31.24 -12.91 -14.52
N LEU A 967 -32.34 -12.16 -14.46
CA LEU A 967 -32.42 -10.81 -13.89
C LEU A 967 -33.10 -10.78 -12.52
N ASP A 968 -33.88 -11.81 -12.17
CA ASP A 968 -34.50 -12.04 -10.86
C ASP A 968 -33.97 -13.34 -10.21
N PRO A 969 -32.82 -13.28 -9.51
CA PRO A 969 -32.16 -14.46 -8.97
C PRO A 969 -32.94 -15.17 -7.87
N ASP A 970 -34.04 -14.60 -7.34
CA ASP A 970 -34.87 -15.26 -6.34
C ASP A 970 -35.83 -16.29 -6.96
N ARG A 971 -36.01 -16.29 -8.29
CA ARG A 971 -36.92 -17.18 -9.02
C ARG A 971 -36.19 -18.46 -9.48
N GLY A 972 -36.48 -19.60 -8.84
CA GLY A 972 -35.89 -20.92 -9.14
C GLY A 972 -34.71 -21.31 -8.24
N VAL A 973 -34.12 -20.35 -7.51
CA VAL A 973 -33.00 -20.62 -6.58
C VAL A 973 -33.47 -21.33 -5.32
N ASN A 974 -34.65 -20.99 -4.77
CA ASN A 974 -35.19 -21.62 -3.57
C ASN A 974 -35.42 -23.13 -3.75
N GLU A 975 -35.85 -23.53 -4.95
CA GLU A 975 -36.10 -24.92 -5.33
C GLU A 975 -34.78 -25.72 -5.45
N ILE A 976 -33.72 -25.10 -5.96
CA ILE A 976 -32.36 -25.68 -6.01
C ILE A 976 -31.82 -25.88 -4.58
N TRP A 977 -31.98 -24.87 -3.72
CA TRP A 977 -31.60 -24.95 -2.31
C TRP A 977 -32.35 -26.06 -1.57
N GLY A 978 -33.67 -26.17 -1.81
CA GLY A 978 -34.50 -27.24 -1.26
C GLY A 978 -34.01 -28.62 -1.70
N THR A 979 -33.70 -28.80 -2.98
CA THR A 979 -33.21 -30.08 -3.51
C THR A 979 -31.85 -30.49 -2.91
N HIS A 980 -30.94 -29.53 -2.69
CA HIS A 980 -29.67 -29.78 -1.99
C HIS A 980 -29.90 -30.18 -0.53
N HIS A 981 -30.83 -29.49 0.15
CA HIS A 981 -31.21 -29.81 1.52
C HIS A 981 -31.77 -31.24 1.65
N ASP A 982 -32.66 -31.64 0.75
CA ASP A 982 -33.22 -32.99 0.70
C ASP A 982 -32.11 -34.05 0.51
N GLY A 983 -31.11 -33.77 -0.32
CA GLY A 983 -29.92 -34.61 -0.45
C GLY A 983 -29.12 -34.75 0.85
N GLY A 984 -29.02 -33.68 1.62
CA GLY A 984 -28.43 -33.71 2.97
C GLY A 984 -29.21 -34.58 3.95
N LEU A 985 -30.55 -34.54 3.91
CA LEU A 985 -31.40 -35.40 4.74
C LEU A 985 -31.24 -36.89 4.38
N MET A 986 -31.10 -37.21 3.08
CA MET A 986 -30.81 -38.57 2.62
C MET A 986 -29.43 -39.07 3.07
N ALA A 987 -28.41 -38.19 3.04
CA ALA A 987 -27.07 -38.51 3.56
C ALA A 987 -27.10 -38.79 5.08
N LEU A 988 -27.90 -38.03 5.85
CA LEU A 988 -28.10 -38.29 7.27
C LEU A 988 -28.83 -39.61 7.53
N GLN A 989 -29.88 -39.92 6.76
CA GLN A 989 -30.60 -41.20 6.86
C GLN A 989 -29.66 -42.38 6.57
N THR A 990 -28.75 -42.23 5.59
CA THR A 990 -27.70 -43.21 5.28
C THR A 990 -26.85 -43.53 6.50
N LEU A 991 -26.33 -42.49 7.17
CA LEU A 991 -25.47 -42.66 8.34
C LEU A 991 -26.22 -43.31 9.51
N VAL A 992 -27.49 -42.97 9.74
CA VAL A 992 -28.31 -43.59 10.79
C VAL A 992 -28.55 -45.07 10.50
N ARG A 993 -28.98 -45.41 9.28
CA ARG A 993 -29.26 -46.80 8.87
C ARG A 993 -28.01 -47.67 8.89
N LEU A 994 -26.87 -47.13 8.47
CA LEU A 994 -25.56 -47.78 8.57
C LEU A 994 -25.28 -48.22 10.01
N HIS A 995 -25.41 -47.31 10.99
CA HIS A 995 -25.15 -47.65 12.39
C HIS A 995 -26.21 -48.56 13.04
N GLN A 996 -27.40 -48.64 12.45
CA GLN A 996 -28.43 -49.60 12.85
C GLN A 996 -28.22 -51.00 12.25
N GLY A 997 -27.23 -51.16 11.36
CA GLY A 997 -26.95 -52.40 10.64
C GLY A 997 -27.87 -52.65 9.44
N ASP A 998 -28.68 -51.66 9.03
CA ASP A 998 -29.51 -51.72 7.82
C ASP A 998 -28.72 -51.22 6.60
N LEU A 999 -27.83 -52.08 6.10
CA LEU A 999 -26.90 -51.73 5.03
C LEU A 999 -27.57 -51.55 3.66
N ASP A 1000 -28.61 -52.35 3.38
CA ASP A 1000 -29.38 -52.22 2.13
C ASP A 1000 -30.19 -50.92 2.14
N GLY A 1001 -30.87 -50.62 3.25
CA GLY A 1001 -31.60 -49.36 3.42
C GLY A 1001 -30.67 -48.14 3.46
N ALA A 1002 -29.45 -48.27 4.00
CA ALA A 1002 -28.43 -47.22 3.91
C ALA A 1002 -27.97 -46.99 2.47
N THR A 1003 -27.79 -48.06 1.70
CA THR A 1003 -27.46 -47.98 0.27
C THR A 1003 -28.56 -47.27 -0.52
N ASP A 1004 -29.83 -47.57 -0.25
CA ASP A 1004 -30.97 -46.90 -0.89
C ASP A 1004 -31.02 -45.40 -0.57
N SER A 1005 -30.86 -45.01 0.69
CA SER A 1005 -30.76 -43.61 1.10
C SER A 1005 -29.59 -42.90 0.43
N LEU A 1006 -28.45 -43.56 0.30
CA LEU A 1006 -27.26 -42.96 -0.30
C LEU A 1006 -27.43 -42.74 -1.81
N VAL A 1007 -28.06 -43.70 -2.50
CA VAL A 1007 -28.42 -43.54 -3.92
C VAL A 1007 -29.45 -42.41 -4.07
N ALA A 1008 -30.36 -42.22 -3.12
CA ALA A 1008 -31.29 -41.10 -3.12
C ALA A 1008 -30.58 -39.74 -2.96
N THR A 1009 -29.51 -39.64 -2.16
CA THR A 1009 -28.66 -38.43 -2.10
C THR A 1009 -28.13 -38.05 -3.48
N LEU A 1010 -27.63 -39.03 -4.25
CA LEU A 1010 -27.17 -38.78 -5.61
C LEU A 1010 -28.34 -38.48 -6.56
N GLY A 1011 -29.51 -39.08 -6.33
CA GLY A 1011 -30.77 -38.76 -7.01
C GLY A 1011 -31.13 -37.28 -6.90
N CYS A 1012 -30.98 -36.68 -5.71
CA CYS A 1012 -31.17 -35.24 -5.52
C CYS A 1012 -30.16 -34.41 -6.32
N ALA A 1013 -28.89 -34.84 -6.40
CA ALA A 1013 -27.88 -34.17 -7.22
C ALA A 1013 -28.21 -34.26 -8.72
N LYS A 1014 -28.73 -35.41 -9.19
CA LYS A 1014 -29.14 -35.64 -10.59
C LYS A 1014 -30.43 -34.89 -10.96
N ALA A 1015 -31.35 -34.70 -10.02
CA ALA A 1015 -32.57 -33.92 -10.25
C ALA A 1015 -32.26 -32.47 -10.67
N MET A 1016 -31.11 -31.95 -10.22
CA MET A 1016 -30.61 -30.63 -10.59
C MET A 1016 -30.16 -30.54 -12.06
N ASP A 1017 -29.97 -31.65 -12.79
CA ASP A 1017 -29.47 -31.67 -14.17
C ASP A 1017 -30.40 -30.94 -15.15
N GLY A 1018 -31.68 -30.81 -14.80
CA GLY A 1018 -32.64 -30.05 -15.59
C GLY A 1018 -32.51 -28.52 -15.46
N ASN A 1019 -31.73 -27.99 -14.49
CA ASN A 1019 -31.61 -26.54 -14.21
C ASN A 1019 -30.16 -26.00 -14.31
N PRO A 1020 -29.41 -26.19 -15.40
CA PRO A 1020 -27.96 -26.19 -15.28
C PRO A 1020 -27.33 -24.79 -15.35
N GLY A 1021 -27.30 -24.04 -14.25
CA GLY A 1021 -26.49 -22.82 -14.11
C GLY A 1021 -25.30 -23.01 -13.14
N THR A 1022 -24.36 -22.07 -13.08
CA THR A 1022 -23.21 -22.15 -12.14
C THR A 1022 -23.65 -22.27 -10.68
N ALA A 1023 -24.66 -21.50 -10.27
CA ALA A 1023 -25.27 -21.62 -8.95
C ALA A 1023 -25.69 -23.06 -8.61
N ASN A 1024 -26.34 -23.70 -9.58
CA ASN A 1024 -26.83 -25.06 -9.46
C ASN A 1024 -25.69 -26.09 -9.50
N TYR A 1025 -24.71 -25.89 -10.38
CA TYR A 1025 -23.52 -26.72 -10.48
C TYR A 1025 -22.76 -26.81 -9.13
N ILE A 1026 -22.63 -25.68 -8.43
CA ILE A 1026 -22.00 -25.64 -7.11
C ILE A 1026 -22.81 -26.44 -6.08
N MET A 1027 -24.14 -26.26 -6.03
CA MET A 1027 -25.01 -27.00 -5.12
C MET A 1027 -25.00 -28.50 -5.41
N ARG A 1028 -24.96 -28.87 -6.69
CA ARG A 1028 -24.81 -30.24 -7.14
C ARG A 1028 -23.48 -30.84 -6.66
N TYR A 1029 -22.36 -30.17 -6.89
CA TYR A 1029 -21.05 -30.62 -6.43
C TYR A 1029 -21.04 -30.85 -4.91
N ALA A 1030 -21.65 -29.94 -4.14
CA ALA A 1030 -21.77 -30.11 -2.69
C ALA A 1030 -22.55 -31.38 -2.34
N THR A 1031 -23.68 -31.66 -3.01
CA THR A 1031 -24.46 -32.89 -2.83
C THR A 1031 -23.68 -34.15 -3.23
N GLU A 1032 -22.95 -34.12 -4.34
CA GLU A 1032 -22.07 -35.22 -4.78
C GLU A 1032 -20.96 -35.50 -3.76
N ALA A 1033 -20.36 -34.46 -3.19
CA ALA A 1033 -19.34 -34.59 -2.16
C ALA A 1033 -19.88 -35.28 -0.88
N MET A 1034 -21.14 -35.02 -0.51
CA MET A 1034 -21.80 -35.76 0.59
C MET A 1034 -21.94 -37.25 0.24
N PHE A 1035 -22.40 -37.56 -0.97
CA PHE A 1035 -22.51 -38.93 -1.47
C PHE A 1035 -21.16 -39.67 -1.41
N TYR A 1036 -20.07 -39.09 -1.92
CA TYR A 1036 -18.77 -39.76 -1.94
C TYR A 1036 -18.26 -40.11 -0.53
N ARG A 1037 -18.43 -39.21 0.43
CA ARG A 1037 -17.98 -39.42 1.80
C ARG A 1037 -18.81 -40.47 2.53
N CYS A 1038 -20.15 -40.41 2.41
CA CYS A 1038 -21.03 -41.41 2.98
C CYS A 1038 -20.82 -42.79 2.32
N ALA A 1039 -20.53 -42.85 1.02
CA ALA A 1039 -20.16 -44.08 0.34
C ALA A 1039 -18.85 -44.68 0.87
N ALA A 1040 -17.83 -43.85 1.11
CA ALA A 1040 -16.57 -44.29 1.68
C ALA A 1040 -16.72 -44.83 3.12
N GLU A 1041 -17.64 -44.24 3.90
CA GLU A 1041 -17.99 -44.73 5.24
C GLU A 1041 -18.76 -46.06 5.18
N LEU A 1042 -19.76 -46.17 4.29
CA LEU A 1042 -20.52 -47.40 4.08
C LEU A 1042 -19.63 -48.56 3.60
N LEU A 1043 -18.60 -48.26 2.81
CA LEU A 1043 -17.61 -49.22 2.31
C LEU A 1043 -16.73 -49.83 3.43
N GLN A 1044 -16.68 -49.21 4.61
CA GLN A 1044 -15.95 -49.76 5.75
C GLN A 1044 -16.60 -51.04 6.29
N ASP A 1045 -17.91 -51.22 6.14
CA ASP A 1045 -18.62 -52.40 6.66
C ASP A 1045 -18.45 -53.64 5.77
N GLU A 1046 -17.91 -54.72 6.34
CA GLU A 1046 -17.65 -55.96 5.61
C GLU A 1046 -18.92 -56.76 5.26
N ASN A 1047 -20.09 -56.42 5.81
CA ASN A 1047 -21.34 -57.09 5.48
C ASN A 1047 -22.05 -56.46 4.28
N LEU A 1048 -21.52 -55.38 3.71
CA LEU A 1048 -22.08 -54.76 2.50
C LEU A 1048 -22.10 -55.77 1.35
N SER A 1049 -23.27 -55.93 0.72
CA SER A 1049 -23.48 -56.94 -0.32
C SER A 1049 -22.70 -56.61 -1.60
N VAL A 1050 -22.33 -57.65 -2.38
CA VAL A 1050 -21.68 -57.47 -3.69
C VAL A 1050 -22.58 -56.67 -4.65
N GLU A 1051 -23.90 -56.84 -4.53
CA GLU A 1051 -24.88 -56.09 -5.32
C GLU A 1051 -24.87 -54.60 -4.95
N ALA A 1052 -24.83 -54.27 -3.65
CA ALA A 1052 -24.70 -52.89 -3.19
C ALA A 1052 -23.39 -52.23 -3.67
N LEU A 1053 -22.26 -52.96 -3.60
CA LEU A 1053 -20.97 -52.49 -4.11
C LEU A 1053 -21.02 -52.19 -5.62
N ARG A 1054 -21.59 -53.09 -6.42
CA ARG A 1054 -21.76 -52.89 -7.86
C ARG A 1054 -22.72 -51.74 -8.18
N ARG A 1055 -23.78 -51.57 -7.40
CA ARG A 1055 -24.72 -50.45 -7.52
C ARG A 1055 -24.02 -49.12 -7.24
N LEU A 1056 -23.31 -48.98 -6.12
CA LEU A 1056 -22.57 -47.76 -5.78
C LEU A 1056 -21.52 -47.43 -6.85
N GLN A 1057 -20.79 -48.44 -7.34
CA GLN A 1057 -19.79 -48.26 -8.40
C GLN A 1057 -20.44 -47.75 -9.71
N LYS A 1058 -21.60 -48.29 -10.08
CA LYS A 1058 -22.37 -47.83 -11.23
C LYS A 1058 -22.83 -46.38 -11.05
N GLU A 1059 -23.29 -46.02 -9.86
CA GLU A 1059 -23.76 -44.67 -9.54
C GLU A 1059 -22.63 -43.63 -9.59
N VAL A 1060 -21.47 -43.92 -8.99
CA VAL A 1060 -20.27 -43.05 -9.08
C VAL A 1060 -19.89 -42.77 -10.53
N ARG A 1061 -19.89 -43.81 -11.38
CA ARG A 1061 -19.53 -43.69 -12.82
C ARG A 1061 -20.59 -42.99 -13.67
N SER A 1062 -21.80 -42.80 -13.15
CA SER A 1062 -22.88 -42.15 -13.90
C SER A 1062 -22.78 -40.62 -13.90
N ILE A 1063 -21.87 -40.03 -13.12
CA ILE A 1063 -21.75 -38.58 -12.93
C ILE A 1063 -20.92 -37.95 -14.06
N ASN A 1064 -21.54 -37.08 -14.86
CA ASN A 1064 -20.88 -36.44 -16.00
C ASN A 1064 -20.31 -35.05 -15.67
N HIS A 1065 -19.22 -34.99 -14.91
CA HIS A 1065 -18.61 -33.72 -14.48
C HIS A 1065 -18.30 -32.73 -15.61
N ARG A 1066 -18.00 -33.21 -16.83
CA ARG A 1066 -17.70 -32.34 -17.98
C ARG A 1066 -18.94 -31.66 -18.52
N GLU A 1067 -20.01 -32.42 -18.74
CA GLU A 1067 -21.28 -31.88 -19.22
C GLU A 1067 -21.88 -30.88 -18.22
N ASN A 1068 -21.77 -31.18 -16.93
CA ASN A 1068 -22.26 -30.33 -15.85
C ASN A 1068 -21.54 -28.99 -15.81
N LEU A 1069 -20.20 -29.01 -15.89
CA LEU A 1069 -19.37 -27.82 -15.95
C LEU A 1069 -19.67 -27.00 -17.20
N LYS A 1070 -19.84 -27.67 -18.35
CA LYS A 1070 -20.14 -27.01 -19.63
C LYS A 1070 -21.42 -26.19 -19.54
N TRP A 1071 -22.50 -26.77 -19.04
CA TRP A 1071 -23.76 -26.06 -18.92
C TRP A 1071 -23.72 -24.93 -17.90
N GLY A 1072 -22.98 -25.09 -16.79
CA GLY A 1072 -22.72 -24.00 -15.85
C GLY A 1072 -22.11 -22.77 -16.53
N ILE A 1073 -21.07 -22.97 -17.35
CA ILE A 1073 -20.40 -21.89 -18.10
C ILE A 1073 -21.30 -21.27 -19.19
N ILE A 1074 -22.17 -22.07 -19.83
CA ILE A 1074 -23.16 -21.54 -20.79
C ILE A 1074 -24.18 -20.64 -20.05
N GLY A 1075 -24.63 -21.05 -18.85
CA GLY A 1075 -25.50 -20.25 -18.00
C GLY A 1075 -24.88 -18.89 -17.64
N GLU A 1076 -23.59 -18.87 -17.28
CA GLU A 1076 -22.85 -17.62 -17.01
C GLU A 1076 -22.70 -16.71 -18.22
N ARG A 1077 -22.53 -17.29 -19.42
CA ARG A 1077 -22.53 -16.51 -20.67
C ARG A 1077 -23.83 -15.76 -20.85
N ILE A 1078 -24.96 -16.43 -20.66
CA ILE A 1078 -26.30 -15.86 -20.87
C ILE A 1078 -26.57 -14.79 -19.81
N SER A 1079 -26.34 -15.12 -18.53
CA SER A 1079 -26.42 -14.18 -17.41
C SER A 1079 -25.61 -12.91 -17.67
N GLY A 1080 -24.34 -13.06 -18.07
CA GLY A 1080 -23.46 -11.94 -18.39
C GLY A 1080 -23.95 -11.10 -19.58
N LEU A 1081 -24.50 -11.71 -20.61
CA LEU A 1081 -25.03 -11.00 -21.78
C LEU A 1081 -26.32 -10.21 -21.47
N GLU A 1082 -27.22 -10.78 -20.66
CA GLU A 1082 -28.48 -10.16 -20.20
C GLU A 1082 -28.20 -8.99 -19.25
N TYR A 1083 -27.30 -9.18 -18.28
CA TYR A 1083 -26.85 -8.11 -17.38
C TYR A 1083 -26.21 -6.94 -18.15
N LEU A 1084 -25.38 -7.25 -19.17
CA LEU A 1084 -24.78 -6.23 -20.04
C LEU A 1084 -25.78 -5.60 -21.03
N ALA A 1085 -26.96 -6.19 -21.23
CA ALA A 1085 -28.03 -5.61 -22.03
C ALA A 1085 -28.90 -4.62 -21.24
N THR A 1086 -29.12 -4.90 -19.95
CA THR A 1086 -29.99 -4.10 -19.06
C THR A 1086 -29.25 -3.01 -18.29
N SER A 1087 -27.93 -3.17 -18.07
CA SER A 1087 -27.10 -2.18 -17.37
C SER A 1087 -27.04 -0.83 -18.11
N LYS A 1088 -27.70 0.17 -17.51
CA LYS A 1088 -27.52 1.59 -17.86
C LYS A 1088 -26.47 2.14 -16.92
N ASN A 1089 -25.25 2.29 -17.42
CA ASN A 1089 -24.24 3.02 -16.67
C ASN A 1089 -24.58 4.52 -16.72
N ASP A 1090 -24.63 5.17 -15.56
CA ASP A 1090 -24.65 6.63 -15.46
C ASP A 1090 -23.19 7.12 -15.53
N TYR A 1091 -22.87 7.87 -16.59
CA TYR A 1091 -21.52 8.39 -16.82
C TYR A 1091 -21.43 9.85 -16.37
N PRO A 1092 -20.21 10.34 -16.01
CA PRO A 1092 -19.98 11.77 -15.81
C PRO A 1092 -20.44 12.53 -17.07
N LEU A 1093 -21.21 13.61 -16.88
CA LEU A 1093 -21.96 14.40 -17.90
C LEU A 1093 -23.41 13.96 -18.20
N GLY A 1094 -23.95 12.94 -17.54
CA GLY A 1094 -25.38 12.58 -17.67
C GLY A 1094 -25.76 11.92 -19.00
N ILE A 1095 -24.78 11.43 -19.76
CA ILE A 1095 -25.01 10.70 -21.01
C ILE A 1095 -25.20 9.22 -20.67
N ARG A 1096 -26.38 8.66 -20.96
CA ARG A 1096 -26.64 7.21 -20.78
C ARG A 1096 -26.17 6.42 -22.01
N LEU A 1097 -25.13 5.61 -21.86
CA LEU A 1097 -24.64 4.70 -22.90
C LEU A 1097 -24.65 3.24 -22.40
N GLY A 1098 -25.44 2.36 -23.04
CA GLY A 1098 -25.40 0.92 -22.74
C GLY A 1098 -24.00 0.33 -22.98
N ALA A 1099 -23.72 -0.85 -22.40
CA ALA A 1099 -22.44 -1.55 -22.52
C ALA A 1099 -21.95 -1.63 -23.98
N THR A 1100 -20.65 -1.40 -24.19
CA THR A 1100 -20.10 -1.39 -25.57
C THR A 1100 -20.06 -2.81 -26.15
N PRO A 1101 -20.26 -2.99 -27.48
CA PRO A 1101 -20.15 -4.31 -28.12
C PRO A 1101 -18.84 -5.04 -27.83
N ARG A 1102 -17.75 -4.30 -27.57
CA ARG A 1102 -16.45 -4.84 -27.16
C ARG A 1102 -16.51 -5.67 -25.89
N VAL A 1103 -17.27 -5.21 -24.91
CA VAL A 1103 -17.38 -5.85 -23.60
C VAL A 1103 -18.15 -7.16 -23.71
N LYS A 1104 -19.26 -7.14 -24.46
CA LYS A 1104 -20.03 -8.35 -24.78
C LYS A 1104 -19.19 -9.37 -25.54
N MET A 1105 -18.39 -8.94 -26.53
CA MET A 1105 -17.49 -9.85 -27.26
C MET A 1105 -16.47 -10.52 -26.34
N ARG A 1106 -15.90 -9.80 -25.35
CA ARG A 1106 -14.96 -10.40 -24.38
C ARG A 1106 -15.63 -11.47 -23.50
N CYS A 1107 -16.86 -11.23 -23.06
CA CYS A 1107 -17.65 -12.23 -22.32
C CYS A 1107 -17.87 -13.49 -23.16
N VAL A 1108 -18.28 -13.33 -24.42
CA VAL A 1108 -18.47 -14.46 -25.35
C VAL A 1108 -17.17 -15.19 -25.64
N GLU A 1109 -16.07 -14.46 -25.88
CA GLU A 1109 -14.75 -15.06 -26.14
C GLU A 1109 -14.24 -15.85 -24.93
N SER A 1110 -14.40 -15.31 -23.72
CA SER A 1110 -13.99 -15.97 -22.47
C SER A 1110 -14.71 -17.30 -22.29
N THR A 1111 -16.03 -17.27 -22.29
CA THR A 1111 -16.88 -18.45 -22.08
C THR A 1111 -16.67 -19.49 -23.19
N THR A 1112 -16.50 -19.08 -24.44
CA THR A 1112 -16.23 -20.00 -25.56
C THR A 1112 -14.88 -20.72 -25.39
N ARG A 1113 -13.84 -20.00 -24.99
CA ARG A 1113 -12.52 -20.60 -24.73
C ARG A 1113 -12.55 -21.50 -23.50
N SER A 1114 -13.28 -21.12 -22.46
CA SER A 1114 -13.46 -21.97 -21.27
C SER A 1114 -14.20 -23.26 -21.61
N ILE A 1115 -15.28 -23.23 -22.41
CA ILE A 1115 -15.96 -24.45 -22.86
C ILE A 1115 -15.02 -25.33 -23.68
N ALA A 1116 -14.21 -24.76 -24.56
CA ALA A 1116 -13.21 -25.54 -25.30
C ALA A 1116 -12.16 -26.19 -24.37
N ALA A 1117 -11.81 -25.54 -23.25
CA ALA A 1117 -10.90 -26.11 -22.26
C ALA A 1117 -11.51 -27.30 -21.49
N ILE A 1118 -12.84 -27.44 -21.44
CA ILE A 1118 -13.52 -28.61 -20.84
C ILE A 1118 -13.26 -29.88 -21.66
N GLU A 1119 -12.99 -29.78 -22.96
CA GLU A 1119 -12.73 -30.97 -23.79
C GLU A 1119 -11.28 -31.49 -23.66
N LEU A 1120 -10.41 -30.74 -22.98
CA LEU A 1120 -9.03 -31.15 -22.73
C LEU A 1120 -8.93 -32.16 -21.57
N PRO A 1121 -7.83 -32.93 -21.47
CA PRO A 1121 -7.49 -33.62 -20.23
C PRO A 1121 -7.56 -32.64 -19.05
N TRP A 1122 -8.12 -33.05 -17.90
CA TRP A 1122 -8.45 -32.13 -16.80
C TRP A 1122 -7.28 -31.24 -16.37
N HIS A 1123 -6.07 -31.79 -16.28
CA HIS A 1123 -4.87 -31.06 -15.91
C HIS A 1123 -4.46 -30.00 -16.95
N GLU A 1124 -4.69 -30.26 -18.24
CA GLU A 1124 -4.47 -29.29 -19.33
C GLU A 1124 -5.58 -28.24 -19.37
N GLY A 1125 -6.84 -28.64 -19.13
CA GLY A 1125 -7.99 -27.74 -19.02
C GLY A 1125 -7.80 -26.72 -17.89
N LEU A 1126 -7.33 -27.16 -16.72
CA LEU A 1126 -6.96 -26.29 -15.59
C LEU A 1126 -5.86 -25.28 -15.97
N ILE A 1127 -4.86 -25.70 -16.74
CA ILE A 1127 -3.80 -24.79 -17.22
C ILE A 1127 -4.35 -23.79 -18.23
N GLU A 1128 -5.24 -24.20 -19.14
CA GLU A 1128 -5.81 -23.31 -20.13
C GLU A 1128 -6.77 -22.31 -19.52
N VAL A 1129 -7.61 -22.68 -18.55
CA VAL A 1129 -8.50 -21.73 -17.85
C VAL A 1129 -7.71 -20.70 -17.03
N ASP A 1130 -6.63 -21.11 -16.36
CA ASP A 1130 -5.71 -20.19 -15.68
C ASP A 1130 -5.02 -19.26 -16.69
N ARG A 1131 -4.69 -19.74 -17.90
CA ARG A 1131 -4.12 -18.91 -18.98
C ARG A 1131 -5.16 -17.93 -19.54
N ILE A 1132 -6.41 -18.35 -19.73
CA ILE A 1132 -7.53 -17.51 -20.17
C ILE A 1132 -7.68 -16.35 -19.18
N GLU A 1133 -7.75 -16.64 -17.88
CA GLU A 1133 -7.85 -15.65 -16.80
C GLU A 1133 -6.66 -14.66 -16.81
N ASN A 1134 -5.43 -15.17 -16.86
CA ASN A 1134 -4.23 -14.32 -16.91
C ASN A 1134 -4.14 -13.47 -18.21
N SER A 1135 -4.68 -13.96 -19.33
CA SER A 1135 -4.75 -13.20 -20.58
C SER A 1135 -5.79 -12.07 -20.56
N MET A 1136 -6.72 -12.13 -19.61
CA MET A 1136 -7.74 -11.10 -19.38
C MET A 1136 -7.33 -10.08 -18.31
N ASP A 1137 -6.34 -10.39 -17.45
CA ASP A 1137 -5.75 -9.48 -16.44
C ASP A 1137 -4.77 -8.43 -17.05
N VAL A 1138 -4.83 -8.21 -18.37
CA VAL A 1138 -4.04 -7.18 -19.07
C VAL A 1138 -4.92 -6.30 -19.95
N SER A 1139 -5.53 -5.25 -19.37
CA SER A 1139 -5.89 -4.06 -20.16
C SER A 1139 -5.90 -2.76 -19.34
N GLN A 1140 -4.69 -2.23 -19.10
CA GLN A 1140 -4.45 -0.81 -18.81
C GLN A 1140 -4.59 0.02 -20.10
N SER A 1141 -5.80 0.16 -20.65
CA SER A 1141 -6.07 1.14 -21.70
C SER A 1141 -6.89 2.30 -21.14
N PHE A 1142 -6.59 3.53 -21.55
CA PHE A 1142 -7.35 4.74 -21.19
C PHE A 1142 -8.87 4.60 -21.45
N PHE A 1143 -9.25 3.76 -22.42
CA PHE A 1143 -10.66 3.48 -22.71
C PHE A 1143 -11.29 2.49 -21.72
N ASP A 1144 -10.56 1.50 -21.19
CA ASP A 1144 -11.10 0.59 -20.17
C ASP A 1144 -11.24 1.28 -18.80
N PHE A 1145 -10.48 2.35 -18.52
CA PHE A 1145 -10.67 3.23 -17.35
C PHE A 1145 -12.00 4.01 -17.40
N LEU A 1146 -12.41 4.45 -18.60
CA LEU A 1146 -13.70 5.12 -18.81
C LEU A 1146 -14.88 4.11 -18.88
N PHE A 1147 -14.59 2.84 -19.17
CA PHE A 1147 -15.59 1.80 -19.41
C PHE A 1147 -15.18 0.46 -18.77
N PRO A 1148 -15.12 0.35 -17.42
CA PRO A 1148 -14.72 -0.89 -16.75
C PRO A 1148 -15.72 -2.00 -17.07
N SER A 1149 -15.23 -3.12 -17.60
CA SER A 1149 -16.00 -4.33 -17.80
C SER A 1149 -15.51 -5.43 -16.86
N THR A 1150 -16.35 -5.83 -15.92
CA THR A 1150 -16.21 -7.10 -15.19
C THR A 1150 -16.51 -8.24 -16.17
N VAL A 1151 -15.47 -8.94 -16.63
CA VAL A 1151 -15.61 -10.25 -17.29
C VAL A 1151 -15.39 -11.30 -16.20
N LEU A 1152 -16.36 -12.20 -16.01
CA LEU A 1152 -16.31 -13.25 -14.99
C LEU A 1152 -15.20 -14.26 -15.31
N SER A 1153 -14.48 -14.68 -14.26
CA SER A 1153 -13.45 -15.73 -14.30
C SER A 1153 -14.11 -17.09 -14.04
N HIS A 1154 -13.76 -18.12 -14.81
CA HIS A 1154 -14.37 -19.46 -14.73
C HIS A 1154 -13.44 -20.52 -14.10
N SER A 1155 -12.33 -20.08 -13.51
CA SER A 1155 -11.34 -21.00 -12.96
C SER A 1155 -11.88 -21.76 -11.75
N MET A 1156 -12.72 -21.12 -10.94
CA MET A 1156 -13.31 -21.72 -9.74
C MET A 1156 -14.12 -22.98 -10.05
N GLU A 1157 -14.98 -22.91 -11.07
CA GLU A 1157 -15.86 -23.99 -11.52
C GLU A 1157 -15.04 -25.18 -12.05
N PHE A 1158 -13.94 -24.91 -12.76
CA PHE A 1158 -12.99 -25.94 -13.18
C PHE A 1158 -12.32 -26.66 -12.00
N TYR A 1159 -11.95 -25.93 -10.95
CA TYR A 1159 -11.36 -26.53 -9.75
C TYR A 1159 -12.37 -27.36 -8.95
N PHE A 1160 -13.65 -26.97 -8.90
CA PHE A 1160 -14.69 -27.82 -8.31
C PHE A 1160 -14.91 -29.11 -9.12
N ALA A 1161 -14.88 -29.01 -10.46
CA ALA A 1161 -15.00 -30.19 -11.32
C ALA A 1161 -13.84 -31.17 -11.12
N ALA A 1162 -12.61 -30.65 -11.04
CA ALA A 1162 -11.43 -31.44 -10.77
C ALA A 1162 -11.47 -32.12 -9.39
N ASP A 1163 -11.96 -31.42 -8.36
CA ASP A 1163 -12.16 -32.02 -7.03
C ASP A 1163 -13.20 -33.15 -7.08
N GLY A 1164 -14.33 -32.94 -7.76
CA GLY A 1164 -15.38 -33.96 -7.93
C GLY A 1164 -14.86 -35.22 -8.63
N VAL A 1165 -14.11 -35.04 -9.73
CA VAL A 1165 -13.47 -36.14 -10.46
C VAL A 1165 -12.44 -36.88 -9.59
N ALA A 1166 -11.64 -36.16 -8.82
CA ALA A 1166 -10.66 -36.76 -7.92
C ALA A 1166 -11.32 -37.66 -6.86
N LEU A 1167 -12.41 -37.19 -6.24
CA LEU A 1167 -13.16 -37.96 -5.26
C LEU A 1167 -13.87 -39.16 -5.89
N ALA A 1168 -14.52 -38.96 -7.05
CA ALA A 1168 -15.20 -40.03 -7.78
C ALA A 1168 -14.24 -41.15 -8.19
N HIS A 1169 -13.10 -40.79 -8.80
CA HIS A 1169 -12.08 -41.77 -9.22
C HIS A 1169 -11.50 -42.52 -8.02
N SER A 1170 -11.21 -41.82 -6.92
CA SER A 1170 -10.67 -42.45 -5.70
C SER A 1170 -11.65 -43.44 -5.09
N LEU A 1171 -12.94 -43.10 -5.03
CA LEU A 1171 -13.98 -44.00 -4.54
C LEU A 1171 -14.21 -45.19 -5.48
N ASP A 1172 -14.23 -45.00 -6.80
CA ASP A 1172 -14.37 -46.08 -7.77
C ASP A 1172 -13.22 -47.10 -7.65
N VAL A 1173 -11.99 -46.62 -7.47
CA VAL A 1173 -10.83 -47.48 -7.20
C VAL A 1173 -11.00 -48.31 -5.93
N LEU A 1174 -11.49 -47.73 -4.83
CA LEU A 1174 -11.70 -48.51 -3.59
C LEU A 1174 -12.85 -49.50 -3.70
N LEU A 1175 -13.95 -49.14 -4.38
CA LEU A 1175 -15.05 -50.06 -4.68
C LEU A 1175 -14.57 -51.23 -5.55
N ALA A 1176 -13.75 -50.95 -6.57
CA ALA A 1176 -13.13 -51.96 -7.41
C ALA A 1176 -12.19 -52.87 -6.59
N ALA A 1177 -11.39 -52.30 -5.70
CA ALA A 1177 -10.46 -53.06 -4.85
C ALA A 1177 -11.21 -54.00 -3.89
N GLU A 1178 -12.32 -53.55 -3.31
CA GLU A 1178 -13.16 -54.38 -2.46
C GLU A 1178 -13.87 -55.50 -3.26
N LEU A 1179 -14.38 -55.20 -4.45
CA LEU A 1179 -14.96 -56.22 -5.34
C LEU A 1179 -13.92 -57.27 -5.76
N PHE A 1180 -12.70 -56.83 -6.10
CA PHE A 1180 -11.58 -57.72 -6.38
C PHE A 1180 -11.25 -58.62 -5.19
N ARG A 1181 -11.23 -58.06 -3.97
CA ARG A 1181 -10.99 -58.82 -2.73
C ARG A 1181 -12.07 -59.87 -2.47
N ARG A 1182 -13.34 -59.57 -2.74
CA ARG A 1182 -14.45 -60.52 -2.56
C ARG A 1182 -14.33 -61.73 -3.47
N GLU A 1183 -13.82 -61.54 -4.68
CA GLU A 1183 -13.68 -62.62 -5.65
C GLU A 1183 -12.36 -63.41 -5.47
N ASN A 1184 -11.26 -62.72 -5.14
CA ASN A 1184 -9.92 -63.31 -5.10
C ASN A 1184 -9.39 -63.61 -3.69
N GLY A 1185 -10.09 -63.18 -2.63
CA GLY A 1185 -9.74 -63.38 -1.24
C GLY A 1185 -8.65 -62.44 -0.69
N GLN A 1186 -8.06 -61.57 -1.52
CA GLN A 1186 -7.02 -60.60 -1.13
C GLN A 1186 -7.19 -59.28 -1.90
N LEU A 1187 -6.75 -58.15 -1.31
CA LEU A 1187 -6.73 -56.86 -2.01
C LEU A 1187 -5.73 -56.89 -3.19
N PRO A 1188 -6.00 -56.15 -4.28
CA PRO A 1188 -5.06 -56.03 -5.40
C PRO A 1188 -3.79 -55.28 -4.95
N LYS A 1189 -2.62 -55.64 -5.49
CA LYS A 1189 -1.37 -54.95 -5.12
C LYS A 1189 -1.12 -53.67 -5.93
N THR A 1190 -1.74 -53.59 -7.11
CA THR A 1190 -1.56 -52.50 -8.08
C THR A 1190 -2.89 -52.16 -8.75
N LEU A 1191 -3.01 -50.95 -9.32
CA LEU A 1191 -4.22 -50.54 -10.05
C LEU A 1191 -4.46 -51.41 -11.29
N GLU A 1192 -3.37 -51.85 -11.92
CA GLU A 1192 -3.38 -52.63 -13.16
C GLU A 1192 -4.08 -53.99 -13.00
N GLU A 1193 -4.03 -54.58 -11.80
CA GLU A 1193 -4.71 -55.86 -11.51
C GLU A 1193 -6.23 -55.76 -11.55
N MET A 1194 -6.79 -54.55 -11.42
CA MET A 1194 -8.23 -54.31 -11.47
C MET A 1194 -8.75 -54.03 -12.88
N VAL A 1195 -7.87 -53.86 -13.87
CA VAL A 1195 -8.23 -53.52 -15.25
C VAL A 1195 -8.20 -54.77 -16.14
N PRO A 1196 -9.22 -55.04 -16.99
CA PRO A 1196 -10.43 -54.25 -17.24
C PRO A 1196 -11.66 -54.69 -16.42
N ASP A 1197 -11.55 -55.75 -15.61
CA ASP A 1197 -12.70 -56.48 -15.07
C ASP A 1197 -13.42 -55.73 -13.92
N TYR A 1198 -12.71 -54.86 -13.20
CA TYR A 1198 -13.24 -54.07 -12.07
C TYR A 1198 -13.14 -52.56 -12.31
N LEU A 1199 -12.12 -52.11 -13.04
CA LEU A 1199 -11.95 -50.74 -13.55
C LEU A 1199 -11.86 -50.77 -15.08
N PRO A 1200 -12.54 -49.85 -15.80
CA PRO A 1200 -12.53 -49.85 -17.26
C PRO A 1200 -11.14 -49.56 -17.84
N GLU A 1201 -10.37 -48.70 -17.17
CA GLU A 1201 -9.02 -48.29 -17.53
C GLU A 1201 -8.28 -47.73 -16.30
N LEU A 1202 -7.00 -47.41 -16.46
CA LEU A 1202 -6.24 -46.68 -15.44
C LEU A 1202 -6.74 -45.24 -15.37
N LEU A 1203 -7.52 -44.94 -14.32
CA LEU A 1203 -8.05 -43.61 -14.08
C LEU A 1203 -6.92 -42.61 -13.83
N GLN A 1204 -7.00 -41.46 -14.49
CA GLN A 1204 -6.02 -40.38 -14.36
C GLN A 1204 -6.36 -39.45 -13.19
N ASP A 1205 -5.32 -38.93 -12.56
CA ASP A 1205 -5.37 -37.82 -11.62
C ASP A 1205 -5.69 -36.51 -12.38
N PRO A 1206 -6.77 -35.80 -11.99
CA PRO A 1206 -7.23 -34.61 -12.72
C PRO A 1206 -6.29 -33.41 -12.58
N TYR A 1207 -5.38 -33.39 -11.61
CA TYR A 1207 -4.46 -32.29 -11.33
C TYR A 1207 -3.11 -32.42 -12.04
N ASN A 1208 -2.61 -33.63 -12.23
CA ASN A 1208 -1.28 -33.87 -12.82
C ASN A 1208 -1.28 -34.79 -14.05
N GLY A 1209 -2.40 -35.43 -14.41
CA GLY A 1209 -2.54 -36.29 -15.58
C GLY A 1209 -1.85 -37.66 -15.49
N LYS A 1210 -1.22 -38.00 -14.37
CA LYS A 1210 -0.64 -39.32 -14.11
C LYS A 1210 -1.73 -40.30 -13.67
N PRO A 1211 -1.48 -41.62 -13.66
CA PRO A 1211 -2.40 -42.56 -13.02
C PRO A 1211 -2.66 -42.16 -11.56
N LEU A 1212 -3.90 -42.37 -11.10
CA LEU A 1212 -4.31 -42.13 -9.72
C LEU A 1212 -3.40 -42.91 -8.74
N ARG A 1213 -3.24 -42.42 -7.51
CA ARG A 1213 -2.46 -43.13 -6.50
C ARG A 1213 -3.30 -44.20 -5.83
N PHE A 1214 -2.70 -45.38 -5.67
CA PHE A 1214 -3.28 -46.50 -4.97
C PHE A 1214 -2.20 -47.24 -4.19
N VAL A 1215 -2.45 -47.48 -2.91
CA VAL A 1215 -1.56 -48.22 -2.02
C VAL A 1215 -2.40 -49.25 -1.28
N ALA A 1216 -2.02 -50.53 -1.35
CA ALA A 1216 -2.68 -51.61 -0.62
C ALA A 1216 -1.68 -52.31 0.31
N GLU A 1217 -2.06 -52.47 1.58
CA GLU A 1217 -1.27 -53.11 2.64
C GLU A 1217 -2.12 -54.14 3.41
N GLU A 1218 -1.52 -54.92 4.31
CA GLU A 1218 -2.22 -55.96 5.09
C GLU A 1218 -3.37 -55.42 5.96
N GLY A 1219 -3.41 -54.11 6.24
CA GLY A 1219 -4.45 -53.43 7.03
C GLY A 1219 -5.48 -52.64 6.22
N GLY A 1220 -5.43 -52.63 4.88
CA GLY A 1220 -6.35 -51.82 4.07
C GLY A 1220 -5.82 -51.37 2.71
N ALA A 1221 -6.51 -50.41 2.10
CA ALA A 1221 -6.10 -49.75 0.87
C ALA A 1221 -6.42 -48.25 0.89
N VAL A 1222 -5.60 -47.44 0.21
CA VAL A 1222 -5.78 -45.99 0.08
C VAL A 1222 -5.75 -45.62 -1.39
N ALA A 1223 -6.72 -44.81 -1.85
CA ALA A 1223 -6.76 -44.28 -3.20
C ALA A 1223 -6.92 -42.76 -3.18
N TYR A 1224 -6.08 -42.02 -3.92
CA TYR A 1224 -6.06 -40.56 -3.88
C TYR A 1224 -5.47 -39.85 -5.10
N SER A 1225 -5.78 -38.55 -5.17
CA SER A 1225 -5.22 -37.57 -6.09
C SER A 1225 -4.40 -36.51 -5.34
N VAL A 1226 -3.39 -35.93 -6.00
CA VAL A 1226 -2.43 -34.95 -5.45
C VAL A 1226 -2.99 -33.56 -5.13
N GLY A 1227 -4.31 -33.36 -5.22
CA GLY A 1227 -4.98 -32.10 -4.89
C GLY A 1227 -4.53 -30.85 -5.67
N ARG A 1228 -5.05 -29.68 -5.27
CA ARG A 1228 -4.86 -28.40 -6.00
C ARG A 1228 -3.43 -27.86 -5.99
N ASN A 1229 -2.59 -28.25 -5.02
CA ASN A 1229 -1.16 -27.93 -4.95
C ASN A 1229 -0.31 -28.76 -5.91
N ARG A 1230 -0.86 -29.86 -6.47
CA ARG A 1230 -0.20 -30.79 -7.40
C ARG A 1230 1.03 -31.49 -6.80
N SER A 1231 1.07 -31.56 -5.47
CA SER A 1231 2.14 -32.19 -4.70
C SER A 1231 1.58 -33.44 -4.04
N ASP A 1232 2.41 -34.48 -3.99
CA ASP A 1232 2.02 -35.78 -3.43
C ASP A 1232 2.28 -35.75 -1.91
N GLU A 1233 1.23 -35.92 -1.10
CA GLU A 1233 1.29 -35.92 0.37
C GLU A 1233 1.04 -37.30 0.99
N ASP A 1234 1.39 -38.36 0.24
CA ASP A 1234 1.35 -39.77 0.66
C ASP A 1234 -0.05 -40.22 1.16
N GLY A 1235 -1.13 -39.64 0.64
CA GLY A 1235 -2.51 -40.02 0.98
C GLY A 1235 -2.98 -39.48 2.34
N THR A 1236 -2.45 -38.35 2.78
CA THR A 1236 -2.84 -37.72 4.05
C THR A 1236 -4.18 -36.98 3.93
N PHE A 1237 -5.27 -37.55 4.44
CA PHE A 1237 -6.57 -36.86 4.62
C PHE A 1237 -6.80 -36.63 6.13
N PRO A 1238 -7.28 -35.48 6.68
CA PRO A 1238 -7.86 -34.26 6.13
C PRO A 1238 -7.10 -32.96 6.52
N TYR A 1239 -7.72 -31.80 6.30
CA TYR A 1239 -7.22 -30.43 6.59
C TYR A 1239 -6.64 -30.25 8.00
N SER A 1240 -5.31 -30.38 8.10
CA SER A 1240 -4.55 -29.89 9.23
C SER A 1240 -4.46 -28.35 9.15
N GLN A 1241 -5.23 -27.65 9.98
CA GLN A 1241 -5.05 -26.21 10.24
C GLN A 1241 -3.60 -25.85 10.65
N LYS A 1242 -2.79 -26.85 11.05
CA LYS A 1242 -1.38 -26.69 11.45
C LYS A 1242 -0.40 -26.64 10.27
N LEU A 1243 -0.76 -27.05 9.05
CA LEU A 1243 0.21 -27.20 7.96
C LEU A 1243 0.06 -26.21 6.79
N GLY A 1244 -1.08 -25.53 6.64
CA GLY A 1244 -1.24 -24.49 5.60
C GLY A 1244 -1.10 -24.98 4.14
N VAL A 1245 -1.04 -26.31 3.92
CA VAL A 1245 -1.05 -26.98 2.61
C VAL A 1245 -2.42 -27.63 2.44
N ARG A 1246 -3.01 -27.57 1.23
CA ARG A 1246 -4.22 -28.35 0.93
C ARG A 1246 -3.78 -29.80 0.71
N PRO A 1247 -4.30 -30.78 1.47
CA PRO A 1247 -3.90 -32.18 1.34
C PRO A 1247 -4.39 -32.81 0.02
N ASP A 1248 -3.83 -33.97 -0.29
CA ASP A 1248 -4.38 -34.97 -1.23
C ASP A 1248 -5.90 -35.16 -1.05
N LEU A 1249 -6.58 -35.52 -2.14
CA LEU A 1249 -8.01 -35.81 -2.16
C LEU A 1249 -8.23 -37.29 -2.44
N GLY A 1250 -8.85 -38.00 -1.50
CA GLY A 1250 -9.06 -39.43 -1.61
C GLY A 1250 -9.71 -40.02 -0.38
N PHE A 1251 -9.68 -41.35 -0.31
CA PHE A 1251 -10.31 -42.13 0.73
C PHE A 1251 -9.40 -43.29 1.17
N GLU A 1252 -9.64 -43.79 2.37
CA GLU A 1252 -8.98 -44.96 2.95
C GLU A 1252 -10.02 -46.06 3.21
N LEU A 1253 -9.66 -47.31 2.92
CA LEU A 1253 -10.40 -48.52 3.20
C LEU A 1253 -9.67 -49.34 4.27
N LYS A 1254 -10.25 -49.53 5.45
CA LYS A 1254 -9.61 -50.27 6.55
C LYS A 1254 -10.07 -51.73 6.58
N ARG A 1255 -9.15 -52.67 6.80
CA ARG A 1255 -9.43 -54.11 6.98
C ARG A 1255 -8.65 -54.65 8.19
N PRO A 1256 -9.25 -55.46 9.06
CA PRO A 1256 -8.54 -56.03 10.19
C PRO A 1256 -7.40 -56.94 9.71
N SER A 1257 -6.16 -56.65 10.12
CA SER A 1257 -5.01 -57.52 9.88
C SER A 1257 -5.24 -58.85 10.62
N GLY A 1258 -5.33 -59.96 9.91
CA GLY A 1258 -5.62 -61.26 10.51
C GLY A 1258 -4.57 -61.72 11.51
N VAL A 1259 -4.81 -61.53 12.81
CA VAL A 1259 -4.19 -62.29 13.90
C VAL A 1259 -5.22 -62.57 15.01
N GLU A 1260 -5.35 -63.85 15.31
CA GLU A 1260 -6.01 -64.51 16.45
C GLU A 1260 -7.55 -64.59 16.51
N GLN A 1261 -8.06 -65.67 15.91
CA GLN A 1261 -9.02 -66.53 16.60
C GLN A 1261 -8.45 -66.90 17.99
N THR A 1262 -8.89 -66.22 19.05
CA THR A 1262 -8.92 -66.83 20.38
C THR A 1262 -10.37 -67.00 20.82
N SER A 1263 -10.74 -68.27 20.87
CA SER A 1263 -11.93 -68.79 21.51
C SER A 1263 -12.04 -68.31 22.97
N SER A 1264 -13.14 -67.65 23.33
CA SER A 1264 -13.85 -67.89 24.59
C SER A 1264 -15.25 -67.28 24.53
N PRO A 1265 -16.33 -68.07 24.64
CA PRO A 1265 -17.67 -67.56 24.89
C PRO A 1265 -17.86 -67.34 26.40
N ALA A 1266 -18.19 -66.12 26.81
CA ALA A 1266 -18.60 -65.82 28.18
C ALA A 1266 -19.88 -64.98 28.18
N GLN A 1267 -20.98 -65.72 28.39
CA GLN A 1267 -22.23 -65.44 29.14
C GLN A 1267 -22.85 -64.04 29.12
#